data_AF-A0A395SN97-F1
#
_entry.id   AF-A0A395SN97-F1
#
_cell.length_a   1.000
_cell.length_b   1.000
_cell.length_c   1.000
_cell.angle_alpha   90.00
_cell.angle_beta   90.00
_cell.angle_gamma   90.00
#
_symmetry.space_group_name_H-M   'P 1'
#
loop_
_entity.id
_entity.type
_entity.pdbx_description
1 polymer ?
#
loop_
_entity_poly.entity_id
_entity_poly.type
_entity_poly.pdbx_seq_one_letter_code
_entity_poly.pdbx_strand_id
1 'polypeptide(L)'
;MEKVRKTYFDPLATSKGQIRDILNDLPEGSAHPFSPEGILLCRTKNGIEEISISGHNEEFFYNAVDLGEMGEILLRRMEGFKNNLGVFSDFQIMQAPSTTFKIPIASSKISILAVSERYPTYYDLCFGDEKRRTSCWCSTTTIAGMTHSGDKTTGNDLLQYATLDGNTMTEEPICVFISGFRRTQITRFLGTHPALMVADHDEKTLYIVPVPLDKATIGEATICCPLVIKRDGDILVCSILPRATVDPTQICEGSRTQSTCFFEAISSAEFTIAATHEEPVQLEEKEVPEHTPTEIKGEPLKKRTAVITTNPDTLPDLISYSDVQIIRFGNGLEFIDSEDTTEEGNNKSAVVLPCIFGARLEGPLLLATGKTPSNVPFGESKALCSYYEQLDSVVVVVDEKMTDNARNLASNLRINALFIVQLDTKEKLETTDKVFDALSAANINAVTALAGPQSLILAYAGDKLYFYRGLANPKVLDTSKLEFGADVTEVLKAANLPSLLVANISRLFNLDEDNSVVLPYTSQIIKTHELAPLFDKMTIDEVKAMRDDIAVVVPQLQAILGEKELQRLSKDLVNTLSTKVDKLVGPMRNEYITFLTTEFDINNKESVLKKNKMLGALRKASKNIQSSMETVISSLTNMMSSQTTSKRTHDMKRLLRKTRISNNVEATKSMTFESLTELLENHAQDMGVMLLNIETTPYKELLRNLQGTTIDAKPVCSLDDRILHLDGFDAGIIMEQSQSEHHGPLRSQSGLDHPVLALPYLNKTRGEGSMLAWVCWDEFVNLKSPYTVRWMERCNEPHIAALRIMMRDTLSQAVASREFGFQAGSPQIGQLMSSLLMAAMAKLAGMRTSAPVILDTAEDTVTRLMRGLFGNLMTIAGSGVRPLSMVWQLFGLAPQYDIPVSYTDWVWYENVVELYSYTGWPLKQFHDNLAKLLDKIILRVITKNEDTAQIKVSAAQNMLHYCRLRNIQLEHCRTIVTVFERMFTNDDVDIAAVAGRLLENVPKKLEKQTSGFTKMIKYLKHLSNGGERRCMDDLVYASVYTKRSAAFKELKTVVAEACRERNWDKAKINCQALTDKHKEIASFWQVEPDKLKVQNLHTYHEFVGANVSEDADQETKVKTRKIVQRILDDAEKTRVPWQVGKNAEKNSIEPLDEAFLELVLTGKKPDAVEEKISRAIIGPAVADEGDFSQFEGAVLPNFISTMEKDLSTQDVCDILNVPTTSMRVFIKALNPGFEWDDLGQQFKIVVLGLLRDRTNRVESRPASRLLQMQ
;
A
#
# COMPACT_ATOMS: atom_id res chain seq x y z
N MET A 1 34.48 2.25 -21.19
CA MET A 1 33.07 2.61 -20.89
C MET A 1 32.67 3.96 -21.46
N GLU A 2 33.48 5.02 -21.36
CA GLU A 2 33.11 6.38 -21.83
C GLU A 2 32.68 6.49 -23.30
N LYS A 3 33.13 5.59 -24.18
CA LYS A 3 32.80 5.56 -25.62
C LYS A 3 31.43 4.93 -25.94
N VAL A 4 30.80 4.23 -25.00
CA VAL A 4 29.52 3.52 -25.22
C VAL A 4 28.37 4.53 -25.14
N ARG A 5 27.55 4.59 -26.19
CA ARG A 5 26.38 5.47 -26.30
C ARG A 5 25.06 4.69 -26.21
N LYS A 6 25.00 3.48 -26.78
CA LYS A 6 23.83 2.61 -26.71
C LYS A 6 24.24 1.14 -26.70
N THR A 7 23.56 0.32 -25.91
CA THR A 7 23.88 -1.11 -25.77
C THR A 7 22.80 -1.94 -26.42
N TYR A 8 23.25 -2.93 -27.19
CA TYR A 8 22.44 -3.88 -27.93
C TYR A 8 22.82 -5.29 -27.47
N PHE A 9 21.84 -6.18 -27.40
CA PHE A 9 22.06 -7.60 -27.15
C PHE A 9 21.24 -8.41 -28.14
N ASP A 10 21.92 -9.15 -28.99
CA ASP A 10 21.36 -10.13 -29.89
C ASP A 10 21.47 -11.52 -29.25
N PRO A 11 20.33 -12.14 -28.89
CA PRO A 11 20.32 -13.43 -28.21
C PRO A 11 20.63 -14.63 -29.13
N LEU A 12 20.98 -14.40 -30.41
CA LEU A 12 21.41 -15.42 -31.36
C LEU A 12 22.88 -15.29 -31.77
N ALA A 13 23.55 -14.20 -31.38
CA ALA A 13 24.95 -13.96 -31.71
C ALA A 13 25.91 -14.78 -30.83
N THR A 14 26.36 -15.94 -31.31
CA THR A 14 27.22 -16.89 -30.56
C THR A 14 28.71 -16.55 -30.62
N SER A 15 29.14 -15.69 -31.54
CA SER A 15 30.57 -15.38 -31.76
C SER A 15 30.86 -13.88 -31.88
N LYS A 16 32.10 -13.48 -31.56
CA LYS A 16 32.56 -12.09 -31.78
C LYS A 16 32.44 -11.64 -33.23
N GLY A 17 32.60 -12.55 -34.19
CA GLY A 17 32.49 -12.22 -35.62
C GLY A 17 31.10 -11.71 -35.97
N GLN A 18 30.07 -12.48 -35.59
CA GLN A 18 28.67 -12.09 -35.78
C GLN A 18 28.34 -10.77 -35.06
N ILE A 19 28.82 -10.59 -33.83
CA ILE A 19 28.63 -9.34 -33.09
C ILE A 19 29.27 -8.16 -33.84
N ARG A 20 30.45 -8.35 -34.44
CA ARG A 20 31.10 -7.31 -35.22
C ARG A 20 30.29 -6.92 -36.46
N ASP A 21 29.73 -7.91 -37.14
CA ASP A 21 28.87 -7.67 -38.32
C ASP A 21 27.64 -6.85 -37.91
N ILE A 22 26.96 -7.22 -36.82
CA ILE A 22 25.81 -6.47 -36.27
C ILE A 22 26.19 -5.02 -35.93
N LEU A 23 27.34 -4.81 -35.26
CA LEU A 23 27.77 -3.48 -34.87
C LEU A 23 28.18 -2.60 -36.06
N ASN A 24 28.62 -3.19 -37.18
CA ASN A 24 28.98 -2.46 -38.41
C ASN A 24 27.78 -1.81 -39.11
N ASP A 25 26.55 -2.17 -38.73
CA ASP A 25 25.31 -1.58 -39.25
C ASP A 25 24.67 -0.59 -38.25
N LEU A 26 25.25 -0.42 -37.06
CA LEU A 26 24.70 0.43 -35.98
C LEU A 26 25.48 1.74 -35.75
N PRO A 27 24.88 2.84 -35.27
CA PRO A 27 25.57 4.12 -35.08
C PRO A 27 26.86 4.05 -34.23
N GLU A 28 27.76 5.01 -34.40
CA GLU A 28 28.95 5.13 -33.54
C GLU A 28 28.57 5.19 -32.04
N GLY A 29 29.31 4.44 -31.21
CA GLY A 29 29.01 4.26 -29.79
C GLY A 29 28.05 3.11 -29.49
N SER A 30 27.55 2.39 -30.49
CA SER A 30 26.80 1.15 -30.29
C SER A 30 27.71 0.05 -29.75
N ALA A 31 27.24 -0.69 -28.75
CA ALA A 31 28.03 -1.74 -28.12
C ALA A 31 27.23 -2.99 -27.79
N HIS A 32 27.92 -4.13 -27.72
CA HIS A 32 27.32 -5.43 -27.47
C HIS A 32 28.21 -6.26 -26.52
N PRO A 33 27.63 -6.92 -25.50
CA PRO A 33 28.40 -7.74 -24.55
C PRO A 33 28.88 -9.05 -25.20
N PHE A 34 30.06 -9.52 -24.81
CA PHE A 34 30.57 -10.85 -25.13
C PHE A 34 31.08 -11.49 -23.85
N SER A 35 30.20 -12.25 -23.19
CA SER A 35 30.42 -12.75 -21.83
C SER A 35 31.54 -13.77 -21.67
N PRO A 36 31.87 -14.66 -22.63
CA PRO A 36 32.94 -15.65 -22.46
C PRO A 36 34.31 -15.05 -22.13
N GLU A 37 34.56 -13.82 -22.58
CA GLU A 37 35.80 -13.09 -22.31
C GLU A 37 35.61 -11.91 -21.35
N GLY A 38 34.38 -11.66 -20.88
CA GLY A 38 34.08 -10.51 -20.04
C GLY A 38 34.43 -9.18 -20.70
N ILE A 39 34.09 -9.03 -21.99
CA ILE A 39 34.36 -7.83 -22.79
C ILE A 39 33.09 -7.27 -23.43
N LEU A 40 33.17 -6.03 -23.87
CA LEU A 40 32.17 -5.34 -24.67
C LEU A 40 32.80 -4.95 -26.01
N LEU A 41 32.16 -5.35 -27.11
CA LEU A 41 32.53 -4.88 -28.45
C LEU A 41 31.79 -3.55 -28.69
N CYS A 42 32.52 -2.48 -28.99
CA CYS A 42 31.95 -1.14 -29.16
C CYS A 42 32.36 -0.54 -30.51
N ARG A 43 31.39 -0.12 -31.34
CA ARG A 43 31.67 0.64 -32.56
C ARG A 43 32.20 2.02 -32.21
N THR A 44 33.33 2.39 -32.76
CA THR A 44 33.94 3.72 -32.62
C THR A 44 34.28 4.29 -34.01
N LYS A 45 34.70 5.55 -34.06
CA LYS A 45 35.22 6.22 -35.26
C LYS A 45 36.38 5.46 -35.92
N ASN A 46 37.14 4.67 -35.14
CA ASN A 46 38.32 3.95 -35.59
C ASN A 46 38.04 2.45 -35.85
N GLY A 47 36.77 2.04 -35.87
CA GLY A 47 36.36 0.63 -35.96
C GLY A 47 35.84 0.08 -34.62
N ILE A 48 35.75 -1.24 -34.49
CA ILE A 48 35.19 -1.90 -33.31
C ILE A 48 36.30 -2.15 -32.28
N GLU A 49 36.20 -1.52 -31.11
CA GLU A 49 37.11 -1.69 -29.99
C GLU A 49 36.58 -2.71 -28.97
N GLU A 50 37.47 -3.44 -28.32
CA GLU A 50 37.15 -4.35 -27.20
C GLU A 50 37.40 -3.64 -25.86
N ILE A 51 36.37 -3.55 -25.02
CA ILE A 51 36.41 -2.91 -23.70
C ILE A 51 36.24 -3.99 -22.64
N SER A 52 37.22 -4.18 -21.76
CA SER A 52 37.10 -5.13 -20.65
C SER A 52 36.09 -4.65 -19.61
N ILE A 53 35.18 -5.55 -19.20
CA ILE A 53 34.19 -5.34 -18.15
C ILE A 53 34.34 -6.31 -16.97
N SER A 54 35.32 -7.21 -17.02
CA SER A 54 35.56 -8.26 -16.01
C SER A 54 35.90 -7.75 -14.60
N GLY A 55 36.30 -6.48 -14.46
CA GLY A 55 36.58 -5.84 -13.17
C GLY A 55 35.36 -5.24 -12.44
N HIS A 56 34.16 -5.33 -13.02
CA HIS A 56 32.94 -4.71 -12.49
C HIS A 56 31.91 -5.77 -12.08
N ASN A 57 31.41 -5.72 -10.84
CA ASN A 57 30.31 -6.59 -10.38
C ASN A 57 29.03 -6.28 -11.15
N GLU A 58 28.11 -7.24 -11.25
CA GLU A 58 26.76 -7.08 -11.79
C GLU A 58 26.11 -5.80 -11.22
N GLU A 59 26.07 -5.62 -9.89
CA GLU A 59 25.53 -4.44 -9.20
C GLU A 59 26.07 -3.06 -9.67
N PHE A 60 27.24 -3.01 -10.31
CA PHE A 60 27.81 -1.79 -10.88
C PHE A 60 26.94 -1.22 -12.02
N PHE A 61 26.13 -2.06 -12.66
CA PHE A 61 25.38 -1.74 -13.88
C PHE A 61 23.84 -1.76 -13.70
N TYR A 62 23.32 -2.06 -12.50
CA TYR A 62 21.87 -2.08 -12.23
C TYR A 62 21.40 -0.87 -11.42
N ASN A 63 20.42 -0.14 -11.95
CA ASN A 63 19.57 0.78 -11.20
C ASN A 63 18.32 0.01 -10.76
N ALA A 64 18.40 -0.75 -9.66
CA ALA A 64 17.32 -1.59 -9.15
C ALA A 64 16.29 -0.76 -8.35
N VAL A 65 15.56 0.12 -9.02
CA VAL A 65 14.36 0.75 -8.44
C VAL A 65 13.14 0.04 -9.00
N ASP A 66 12.51 -0.82 -8.19
CA ASP A 66 11.19 -1.42 -8.47
C ASP A 66 10.17 -0.27 -8.60
N LEU A 67 9.52 -0.14 -9.76
CA LEU A 67 8.59 0.97 -10.01
C LEU A 67 7.34 0.86 -9.12
N GLY A 68 6.98 -0.35 -8.69
CA GLY A 68 5.92 -0.58 -7.71
C GLY A 68 6.29 -0.04 -6.33
N GLU A 69 7.51 -0.31 -5.86
CA GLU A 69 8.02 0.24 -4.59
C GLU A 69 8.19 1.77 -4.67
N MET A 70 8.71 2.26 -5.80
CA MET A 70 8.86 3.69 -6.04
C MET A 70 7.51 4.42 -6.08
N GLY A 71 6.48 3.84 -6.69
CA GLY A 71 5.12 4.40 -6.69
C GLY A 71 4.58 4.65 -5.27
N GLU A 72 4.74 3.69 -4.37
CA GLU A 72 4.31 3.85 -2.97
C GLU A 72 5.12 4.91 -2.22
N ILE A 73 6.44 4.85 -2.37
CA ILE A 73 7.36 5.80 -1.73
C ILE A 73 7.06 7.22 -2.23
N LEU A 74 6.83 7.39 -3.53
CA LEU A 74 6.47 8.68 -4.12
C LEU A 74 5.12 9.17 -3.64
N LEU A 75 4.08 8.33 -3.61
CA LEU A 75 2.77 8.74 -3.09
C LEU A 75 2.85 9.19 -1.63
N ARG A 76 3.59 8.45 -0.79
CA ARG A 76 3.84 8.82 0.61
C ARG A 76 4.56 10.17 0.72
N ARG A 77 5.63 10.37 -0.06
CA ARG A 77 6.41 11.62 -0.04
C ARG A 77 5.60 12.81 -0.58
N MET A 78 4.87 12.62 -1.67
CA MET A 78 4.01 13.64 -2.26
C MET A 78 2.89 14.07 -1.31
N GLU A 79 2.35 13.16 -0.49
CA GLU A 79 1.37 13.51 0.55
C GLU A 79 1.98 14.45 1.60
N GLY A 80 3.29 14.32 1.90
CA GLY A 80 4.04 15.27 2.74
C GLY A 80 4.09 16.70 2.18
N PHE A 81 3.84 16.88 0.88
CA PHE A 81 3.82 18.17 0.18
C PHE A 81 2.42 18.56 -0.32
N LYS A 82 1.35 18.12 0.37
CA LYS A 82 -0.05 18.33 -0.01
C LYS A 82 -0.40 19.78 -0.43
N ASN A 83 0.20 20.79 0.22
CA ASN A 83 -0.03 22.19 -0.10
C ASN A 83 0.45 22.59 -1.51
N ASN A 84 1.45 21.88 -2.05
CA ASN A 84 2.01 22.12 -3.38
C ASN A 84 1.51 21.09 -4.39
N LEU A 85 1.47 19.81 -4.01
CA LEU A 85 1.19 18.69 -4.91
C LEU A 85 -0.24 18.16 -4.83
N GLY A 86 -1.12 18.79 -4.03
CA GLY A 86 -2.52 18.39 -3.91
C GLY A 86 -3.30 18.41 -5.24
N VAL A 87 -2.85 19.21 -6.21
CA VAL A 87 -3.37 19.26 -7.58
C VAL A 87 -3.22 17.93 -8.34
N PHE A 88 -2.26 17.09 -7.95
CA PHE A 88 -1.99 15.79 -8.59
C PHE A 88 -2.68 14.62 -7.88
N SER A 89 -3.59 14.89 -6.95
CA SER A 89 -4.22 13.84 -6.14
C SER A 89 -5.06 12.83 -6.94
N ASP A 90 -5.54 13.22 -8.12
CA ASP A 90 -6.28 12.38 -9.07
C ASP A 90 -5.44 11.90 -10.27
N PHE A 91 -4.15 12.27 -10.33
CA PHE A 91 -3.25 11.88 -11.42
C PHE A 91 -2.76 10.44 -11.27
N GLN A 92 -2.58 9.75 -12.39
CA GLN A 92 -1.87 8.47 -12.45
C GLN A 92 -0.36 8.71 -12.55
N ILE A 93 0.45 7.93 -11.84
CA ILE A 93 1.91 7.98 -11.96
C ILE A 93 2.30 6.84 -12.90
N MET A 94 2.94 7.17 -14.02
CA MET A 94 3.34 6.20 -15.05
C MET A 94 4.79 6.45 -15.46
N GLN A 95 5.46 5.46 -16.04
CA GLN A 95 6.72 5.71 -16.73
C GLN A 95 6.46 6.53 -18.00
N ALA A 96 7.43 7.35 -18.41
CA ALA A 96 7.37 8.02 -19.70
C ALA A 96 7.08 7.00 -20.83
N PRO A 97 6.15 7.31 -21.75
CA PRO A 97 5.60 6.33 -22.70
C PRO A 97 6.60 5.93 -23.81
N SER A 98 7.61 6.77 -24.04
CA SER A 98 8.65 6.61 -25.06
C SER A 98 9.86 7.48 -24.71
N THR A 99 10.97 7.31 -25.44
CA THR A 99 12.17 8.17 -25.32
C THR A 99 11.87 9.63 -25.69
N THR A 100 11.00 9.85 -26.67
CA THR A 100 10.49 11.19 -27.02
C THR A 100 8.98 11.19 -26.98
N PHE A 101 8.40 12.06 -26.15
CA PHE A 101 6.94 12.19 -25.99
C PHE A 101 6.51 13.66 -25.91
N LYS A 102 5.21 13.90 -26.10
CA LYS A 102 4.61 15.24 -26.18
C LYS A 102 3.54 15.39 -25.11
N ILE A 103 3.51 16.54 -24.44
CA ILE A 103 2.44 16.90 -23.51
C ILE A 103 1.96 18.35 -23.74
N PRO A 104 0.70 18.68 -23.46
CA PRO A 104 0.21 20.06 -23.53
C PRO A 104 0.87 20.97 -22.47
N ILE A 105 1.19 22.21 -22.83
CA ILE A 105 1.72 23.20 -21.88
C ILE A 105 0.56 23.79 -21.07
N ALA A 106 0.49 23.43 -19.78
CA ALA A 106 -0.44 24.04 -18.85
C ALA A 106 0.19 25.26 -18.14
N SER A 107 -0.05 26.46 -18.68
CA SER A 107 0.51 27.71 -18.14
C SER A 107 0.21 27.91 -16.65
N SER A 108 1.22 28.33 -15.89
CA SER A 108 1.15 28.59 -14.44
C SER A 108 0.82 27.37 -13.56
N LYS A 109 0.78 26.16 -14.13
CA LYS A 109 0.70 24.91 -13.37
C LYS A 109 2.08 24.26 -13.25
N ILE A 110 2.24 23.37 -12.29
CA ILE A 110 3.47 22.59 -12.13
C ILE A 110 3.62 21.68 -13.35
N SER A 111 4.70 21.83 -14.11
CA SER A 111 4.94 21.06 -15.34
C SER A 111 6.04 20.01 -15.14
N ILE A 112 7.07 20.33 -14.36
CA ILE A 112 8.21 19.43 -14.10
C ILE A 112 8.50 19.48 -12.61
N LEU A 113 8.70 18.33 -11.98
CA LEU A 113 8.97 18.24 -10.55
C LEU A 113 9.95 17.13 -10.21
N ALA A 114 10.66 17.28 -9.10
CA ALA A 114 11.51 16.26 -8.52
C ALA A 114 11.17 16.07 -7.05
N VAL A 115 11.09 14.80 -6.62
CA VAL A 115 10.85 14.40 -5.23
C VAL A 115 11.95 13.46 -4.78
N SER A 116 12.59 13.75 -3.65
CA SER A 116 13.75 13.01 -3.16
C SER A 116 13.87 13.08 -1.63
N GLU A 117 14.85 12.36 -1.06
CA GLU A 117 15.27 12.59 0.33
C GLU A 117 16.38 13.64 0.39
N ARG A 118 16.49 14.30 1.53
CA ARG A 118 17.57 15.24 1.85
C ARG A 118 18.88 14.56 2.25
N TYR A 119 18.89 13.24 2.40
CA TYR A 119 20.08 12.47 2.75
C TYR A 119 20.53 11.65 1.53
N PRO A 120 21.84 11.57 1.21
CA PRO A 120 22.97 12.10 1.96
C PRO A 120 23.21 13.63 1.84
N THR A 121 22.60 14.30 0.85
CA THR A 121 22.52 15.79 0.70
C THR A 121 21.28 16.18 -0.16
N TYR A 122 21.22 17.40 -0.70
CA TYR A 122 20.16 17.85 -1.62
C TYR A 122 20.37 17.32 -3.05
N TYR A 123 19.31 16.75 -3.62
CA TYR A 123 19.18 16.33 -5.02
C TYR A 123 18.52 17.48 -5.79
N ASP A 124 19.33 18.40 -6.34
CA ASP A 124 18.82 19.68 -6.85
C ASP A 124 18.34 19.58 -8.30
N LEU A 125 17.03 19.77 -8.50
CA LEU A 125 16.43 19.99 -9.82
C LEU A 125 16.83 21.36 -10.36
N CYS A 126 17.46 21.36 -11.52
CA CYS A 126 17.97 22.55 -12.18
C CYS A 126 17.64 22.50 -13.68
N PHE A 127 17.71 23.67 -14.31
CA PHE A 127 17.43 23.84 -15.73
C PHE A 127 18.52 24.68 -16.36
N GLY A 128 18.93 24.35 -17.59
CA GLY A 128 20.03 25.02 -18.28
C GLY A 128 19.78 25.18 -19.77
N ASP A 129 20.23 26.28 -20.36
CA ASP A 129 20.20 26.48 -21.81
C ASP A 129 21.60 26.40 -22.45
N GLU A 130 21.65 26.44 -23.77
CA GLU A 130 22.91 26.43 -24.53
C GLU A 130 23.83 27.61 -24.18
N LYS A 131 23.23 28.75 -23.79
CA LYS A 131 23.93 29.97 -23.35
C LYS A 131 24.42 29.89 -21.91
N ARG A 132 24.34 28.71 -21.27
CA ARG A 132 24.79 28.42 -19.90
C ARG A 132 24.05 29.21 -18.83
N ARG A 133 22.88 29.77 -19.15
CA ARG A 133 21.97 30.35 -18.17
C ARG A 133 21.28 29.21 -17.45
N THR A 134 21.22 29.29 -16.13
CA THR A 134 20.63 28.24 -15.31
C THR A 134 19.54 28.76 -14.39
N SER A 135 18.45 28.01 -14.27
CA SER A 135 17.42 28.24 -13.26
C SER A 135 17.47 27.13 -12.22
N CYS A 136 17.58 27.49 -10.95
CA CYS A 136 17.77 26.58 -9.82
C CYS A 136 17.18 27.18 -8.54
N TRP A 137 17.42 26.56 -7.38
CA TRP A 137 16.85 26.96 -6.10
C TRP A 137 17.11 28.43 -5.72
N CYS A 138 18.28 28.99 -6.05
CA CYS A 138 18.68 30.37 -5.73
C CYS A 138 18.57 31.34 -6.92
N SER A 139 18.10 30.88 -8.07
CA SER A 139 17.96 31.70 -9.29
C SER A 139 16.75 31.20 -10.07
N THR A 140 15.57 31.58 -9.61
CA THR A 140 14.33 30.87 -9.94
C THR A 140 13.73 31.21 -11.31
N THR A 141 14.07 32.35 -11.91
CA THR A 141 13.43 32.87 -13.13
C THR A 141 14.43 33.28 -14.22
N THR A 142 15.59 32.61 -14.28
CA THR A 142 16.67 32.99 -15.21
C THR A 142 16.34 32.66 -16.67
N ILE A 143 15.65 31.55 -16.91
CA ILE A 143 15.21 31.11 -18.23
C ILE A 143 13.79 31.65 -18.46
N ALA A 144 13.57 32.29 -19.61
CA ALA A 144 12.31 32.96 -19.92
C ALA A 144 11.12 31.98 -19.94
N GLY A 145 10.00 32.40 -19.33
CA GLY A 145 8.76 31.63 -19.23
C GLY A 145 8.82 30.38 -18.36
N MET A 146 9.85 30.25 -17.52
CA MET A 146 9.98 29.17 -16.55
C MET A 146 10.29 29.72 -15.16
N THR A 147 9.57 29.23 -14.15
CA THR A 147 9.76 29.63 -12.75
C THR A 147 10.00 28.40 -11.87
N HIS A 148 11.15 28.37 -11.22
CA HIS A 148 11.55 27.35 -10.25
C HIS A 148 10.97 27.65 -8.85
N SER A 149 10.57 26.61 -8.12
CA SER A 149 9.91 26.77 -6.81
C SER A 149 10.85 27.00 -5.63
N GLY A 150 12.14 26.77 -5.82
CA GLY A 150 13.11 26.68 -4.75
C GLY A 150 12.99 25.36 -3.97
N ASP A 151 13.68 25.27 -2.85
CA ASP A 151 13.64 24.07 -2.01
C ASP A 151 12.40 24.08 -1.12
N LYS A 152 11.52 23.10 -1.30
CA LYS A 152 10.41 22.82 -0.39
C LYS A 152 10.75 21.57 0.42
N THR A 153 10.68 21.65 1.75
CA THR A 153 11.06 20.54 2.62
C THR A 153 9.95 20.20 3.61
N THR A 154 9.71 18.90 3.79
CA THR A 154 8.81 18.34 4.81
C THR A 154 9.54 17.16 5.46
N GLY A 155 9.97 17.30 6.72
CA GLY A 155 10.78 16.27 7.38
C GLY A 155 12.11 16.03 6.65
N ASN A 156 12.33 14.77 6.24
CA ASN A 156 13.52 14.36 5.48
C ASN A 156 13.31 14.43 3.96
N ASP A 157 12.12 14.76 3.47
CA ASP A 157 11.83 14.81 2.05
C ASP A 157 12.08 16.20 1.47
N LEU A 158 12.43 16.24 0.18
CA LEU A 158 12.68 17.43 -0.63
C LEU A 158 11.77 17.42 -1.86
N LEU A 159 11.17 18.57 -2.16
CA LEU A 159 10.42 18.84 -3.37
C LEU A 159 10.98 20.09 -4.04
N GLN A 160 11.24 19.97 -5.34
CA GLN A 160 11.51 21.08 -6.24
C GLN A 160 10.65 20.92 -7.48
N TYR A 161 10.21 22.03 -8.08
CA TYR A 161 9.38 22.00 -9.28
C TYR A 161 9.53 23.26 -10.10
N ALA A 162 9.15 23.18 -11.37
CA ALA A 162 9.05 24.30 -12.28
C ALA A 162 7.62 24.43 -12.83
N THR A 163 7.17 25.68 -12.94
CA THR A 163 5.98 26.06 -13.69
C THR A 163 6.40 26.70 -15.01
N LEU A 164 5.75 26.31 -16.10
CA LEU A 164 5.97 26.87 -17.43
C LEU A 164 4.85 27.85 -17.77
N ASP A 165 5.17 28.87 -18.55
CA ASP A 165 4.20 29.77 -19.18
C ASP A 165 4.32 29.64 -20.70
N GLY A 166 3.31 29.00 -21.30
CA GLY A 166 3.22 28.77 -22.73
C GLY A 166 3.18 30.05 -23.55
N ASN A 167 3.01 31.25 -22.99
CA ASN A 167 3.11 32.48 -23.79
C ASN A 167 4.54 33.04 -23.83
N THR A 168 5.31 32.85 -22.77
CA THR A 168 6.61 33.51 -22.58
C THR A 168 7.80 32.55 -22.62
N MET A 169 7.55 31.24 -22.62
CA MET A 169 8.58 30.21 -22.71
C MET A 169 9.29 30.23 -24.07
N THR A 170 10.62 30.14 -24.04
CA THR A 170 11.46 30.09 -25.23
C THR A 170 11.24 28.82 -26.05
N GLU A 171 11.37 28.93 -27.38
CA GLU A 171 11.42 27.79 -28.31
C GLU A 171 12.81 27.14 -28.38
N GLU A 172 13.84 27.76 -27.77
CA GLU A 172 15.16 27.16 -27.63
C GLU A 172 15.10 25.93 -26.70
N PRO A 173 15.81 24.83 -27.01
CA PRO A 173 15.87 23.66 -26.14
C PRO A 173 16.46 23.96 -24.76
N ILE A 174 15.88 23.34 -23.72
CA ILE A 174 16.30 23.49 -22.32
C ILE A 174 16.66 22.12 -21.76
N CYS A 175 17.85 22.03 -21.17
CA CYS A 175 18.29 20.88 -20.37
C CYS A 175 17.56 20.87 -19.02
N VAL A 176 17.01 19.72 -18.65
CA VAL A 176 16.53 19.43 -17.30
C VAL A 176 17.55 18.51 -16.65
N PHE A 177 18.20 18.98 -15.58
CA PHE A 177 19.33 18.28 -14.99
C PHE A 177 19.27 18.30 -13.47
N ILE A 178 19.96 17.35 -12.87
CA ILE A 178 20.13 17.22 -11.43
C ILE A 178 21.54 17.62 -11.07
N SER A 179 21.68 18.44 -10.02
CA SER A 179 22.96 18.81 -9.44
C SER A 179 23.06 18.33 -7.99
N GLY A 180 24.21 17.79 -7.60
CA GLY A 180 24.46 17.42 -6.22
C GLY A 180 25.02 18.61 -5.43
N PHE A 181 24.34 18.98 -4.34
CA PHE A 181 24.78 20.08 -3.49
C PHE A 181 26.19 19.85 -2.92
N ARG A 182 27.03 20.89 -2.89
CA ARG A 182 28.43 20.85 -2.41
C ARG A 182 29.28 19.73 -3.03
N ARG A 183 29.15 19.52 -4.34
CA ARG A 183 29.88 18.49 -5.11
C ARG A 183 29.59 17.07 -4.62
N THR A 184 28.39 16.85 -4.09
CA THR A 184 27.95 15.49 -3.78
C THR A 184 27.72 14.75 -5.09
N GLN A 185 28.27 13.54 -5.19
CA GLN A 185 28.09 12.71 -6.37
C GLN A 185 26.65 12.23 -6.46
N ILE A 186 26.07 12.28 -7.65
CA ILE A 186 24.67 11.87 -7.89
C ILE A 186 24.46 10.37 -7.56
N THR A 187 25.51 9.55 -7.71
CA THR A 187 25.50 8.12 -7.34
C THR A 187 25.22 7.86 -5.86
N ARG A 188 25.41 8.85 -4.97
CA ARG A 188 25.12 8.70 -3.53
C ARG A 188 23.63 8.70 -3.20
N PHE A 189 22.77 9.06 -4.16
CA PHE A 189 21.31 8.97 -4.04
C PHE A 189 20.76 7.59 -4.45
N LEU A 190 21.64 6.65 -4.81
CA LEU A 190 21.25 5.27 -5.06
C LEU A 190 20.62 4.67 -3.78
N GLY A 191 19.45 4.05 -3.93
CA GLY A 191 18.69 3.49 -2.80
C GLY A 191 17.84 4.50 -2.01
N THR A 192 17.86 5.81 -2.34
CA THR A 192 16.95 6.81 -1.74
C THR A 192 15.70 7.05 -2.58
N HIS A 193 15.56 6.36 -3.71
CA HIS A 193 14.44 6.42 -4.67
C HIS A 193 14.02 7.86 -5.05
N PRO A 194 14.94 8.71 -5.56
CA PRO A 194 14.55 10.01 -6.08
C PRO A 194 13.79 9.84 -7.41
N ALA A 195 12.82 10.72 -7.69
CA ALA A 195 12.11 10.72 -8.96
C ALA A 195 12.06 12.10 -9.59
N LEU A 196 12.34 12.14 -10.89
CA LEU A 196 12.07 13.27 -11.77
C LEU A 196 10.79 12.96 -12.55
N MET A 197 9.85 13.90 -12.59
CA MET A 197 8.54 13.70 -13.21
C MET A 197 8.14 14.89 -14.07
N VAL A 198 7.38 14.59 -15.13
CA VAL A 198 6.77 15.55 -16.05
C VAL A 198 5.25 15.38 -15.98
N ALA A 199 4.50 16.47 -15.84
CA ALA A 199 3.07 16.45 -15.61
C ALA A 199 2.27 16.75 -16.88
N ASP A 200 1.42 15.81 -17.27
CA ASP A 200 0.38 15.99 -18.30
C ASP A 200 -0.96 16.29 -17.61
N HIS A 201 -1.41 17.53 -17.72
CA HIS A 201 -2.63 17.99 -17.06
C HIS A 201 -3.92 17.61 -17.78
N ASP A 202 -3.82 17.27 -19.07
CA ASP A 202 -4.98 16.90 -19.88
C ASP A 202 -5.29 15.42 -19.66
N GLU A 203 -4.25 14.58 -19.72
CA GLU A 203 -4.36 13.14 -19.44
C GLU A 203 -4.38 12.82 -17.95
N LYS A 204 -4.08 13.81 -17.10
CA LYS A 204 -3.91 13.65 -15.65
C LYS A 204 -2.90 12.55 -15.32
N THR A 205 -1.73 12.64 -15.93
CA THR A 205 -0.64 11.67 -15.77
C THR A 205 0.65 12.36 -15.35
N LEU A 206 1.36 11.77 -14.39
CA LEU A 206 2.72 12.12 -14.01
C LEU A 206 3.67 11.09 -14.63
N TYR A 207 4.40 11.51 -15.66
CA TYR A 207 5.40 10.68 -16.33
C TYR A 207 6.72 10.73 -15.58
N ILE A 208 7.16 9.59 -15.05
CA ILE A 208 8.48 9.42 -14.46
C ILE A 208 9.53 9.40 -15.56
N VAL A 209 10.52 10.27 -15.42
CA VAL A 209 11.70 10.35 -16.26
C VAL A 209 12.81 9.52 -15.61
N PRO A 210 13.38 8.52 -16.31
CA PRO A 210 14.46 7.70 -15.76
C PRO A 210 15.72 8.56 -15.58
N VAL A 211 16.23 8.62 -14.35
CA VAL A 211 17.51 9.26 -14.05
C VAL A 211 18.51 8.17 -13.66
N PRO A 212 19.64 8.02 -14.37
CA PRO A 212 20.64 7.05 -14.00
C PRO A 212 21.37 7.48 -12.72
N LEU A 213 21.40 6.59 -11.74
CA LEU A 213 22.11 6.77 -10.47
C LEU A 213 23.30 5.81 -10.32
N ASP A 214 23.51 4.94 -11.30
CA ASP A 214 24.57 3.94 -11.29
C ASP A 214 25.91 4.54 -11.76
N LYS A 215 26.98 4.06 -11.15
CA LYS A 215 28.34 4.54 -11.42
C LYS A 215 28.82 4.18 -12.83
N ALA A 216 28.26 3.16 -13.47
CA ALA A 216 28.60 2.80 -14.85
C ALA A 216 28.16 3.86 -15.86
N THR A 217 26.97 4.43 -15.66
CA THR A 217 26.36 5.39 -16.57
C THR A 217 26.85 6.81 -16.32
N ILE A 218 26.95 7.21 -15.05
CA ILE A 218 27.27 8.60 -14.67
C ILE A 218 28.63 8.79 -13.98
N GLY A 219 29.38 7.73 -13.69
CA GLY A 219 30.70 7.84 -13.07
C GLY A 219 30.65 8.57 -11.71
N GLU A 220 31.55 9.53 -11.52
CA GLU A 220 31.60 10.40 -10.33
C GLU A 220 30.85 11.74 -10.54
N ALA A 221 29.84 11.75 -11.41
CA ALA A 221 29.11 12.95 -11.79
C ALA A 221 28.53 13.72 -10.59
N THR A 222 28.66 15.04 -10.63
CA THR A 222 28.00 16.01 -9.73
C THR A 222 26.86 16.75 -10.43
N ILE A 223 26.83 16.73 -11.76
CA ILE A 223 25.68 17.12 -12.60
C ILE A 223 25.31 15.95 -13.52
N CYS A 224 24.01 15.66 -13.64
CA CYS A 224 23.46 14.68 -14.57
C CYS A 224 22.24 15.26 -15.31
N CYS A 225 22.28 15.30 -16.63
CA CYS A 225 21.22 15.81 -17.50
C CYS A 225 20.55 14.65 -18.25
N PRO A 226 19.43 14.10 -17.73
CA PRO A 226 18.71 12.99 -18.35
C PRO A 226 17.70 13.42 -19.42
N LEU A 227 17.27 14.68 -19.45
CA LEU A 227 16.13 15.13 -20.24
C LEU A 227 16.40 16.49 -20.89
N VAL A 228 15.97 16.65 -22.14
CA VAL A 228 15.91 17.93 -22.83
C VAL A 228 14.46 18.19 -23.22
N ILE A 229 13.97 19.39 -22.95
CA ILE A 229 12.62 19.82 -23.30
C ILE A 229 12.68 20.95 -24.34
N LYS A 230 11.68 20.98 -25.21
CA LYS A 230 11.52 22.05 -26.21
C LYS A 230 10.05 22.39 -26.37
N ARG A 231 9.74 23.68 -26.44
CA ARG A 231 8.40 24.15 -26.80
C ARG A 231 8.18 24.03 -28.31
N ASP A 232 7.03 23.50 -28.69
CA ASP A 232 6.53 23.41 -30.06
C ASP A 232 5.05 23.87 -30.06
N GLY A 233 4.82 25.16 -30.31
CA GLY A 233 3.49 25.77 -30.15
C GLY A 233 2.99 25.70 -28.70
N ASP A 234 1.83 25.07 -28.49
CA ASP A 234 1.22 24.85 -27.17
C ASP A 234 1.61 23.49 -26.55
N ILE A 235 2.59 22.81 -27.15
CA ILE A 235 3.04 21.48 -26.74
C ILE A 235 4.48 21.56 -26.23
N LEU A 236 4.76 20.82 -25.16
CA LEU A 236 6.11 20.54 -24.67
C LEU A 236 6.57 19.19 -25.21
N VAL A 237 7.62 19.21 -26.04
CA VAL A 237 8.30 18.01 -26.51
C VAL A 237 9.38 17.65 -25.50
N CYS A 238 9.28 16.45 -24.93
CA CYS A 238 10.22 15.91 -23.95
C CYS A 238 11.07 14.83 -24.62
N SER A 239 12.39 15.01 -24.64
CA SER A 239 13.37 14.06 -25.18
C SER A 239 14.27 13.53 -24.07
N ILE A 240 13.99 12.31 -23.63
CA ILE A 240 14.81 11.57 -22.67
C ILE A 240 16.05 11.09 -23.40
N LEU A 241 17.21 11.50 -22.90
CA LEU A 241 18.48 11.18 -23.55
C LEU A 241 18.79 9.68 -23.40
N PRO A 242 19.14 8.98 -24.50
CA PRO A 242 19.59 7.58 -24.43
C PRO A 242 20.77 7.37 -23.47
N ARG A 243 21.62 8.40 -23.33
CA ARG A 243 22.63 8.53 -22.28
C ARG A 243 22.58 9.93 -21.69
N ALA A 244 22.33 10.02 -20.39
CA ALA A 244 22.39 11.30 -19.68
C ALA A 244 23.78 11.92 -19.82
N THR A 245 23.85 13.21 -20.13
CA THR A 245 25.14 13.91 -20.14
C THR A 245 25.50 14.29 -18.71
N VAL A 246 26.80 14.31 -18.41
CA VAL A 246 27.28 14.46 -17.03
C VAL A 246 28.44 15.43 -16.93
N ASP A 247 28.61 16.03 -15.76
CA ASP A 247 29.82 16.78 -15.39
C ASP A 247 30.26 16.35 -13.98
N PRO A 248 31.49 15.84 -13.80
CA PRO A 248 32.01 15.42 -12.49
C PRO A 248 32.64 16.54 -11.67
N THR A 249 32.81 17.74 -12.25
CA THR A 249 33.56 18.84 -11.64
C THR A 249 32.68 20.04 -11.28
N GLN A 250 31.62 20.27 -12.05
CA GLN A 250 30.74 21.42 -11.91
C GLN A 250 29.54 21.12 -11.03
N ILE A 251 29.00 22.18 -10.42
CA ILE A 251 27.74 22.19 -9.69
C ILE A 251 26.94 23.44 -10.07
N CYS A 252 25.62 23.39 -9.94
CA CYS A 252 24.80 24.56 -10.20
C CYS A 252 24.80 25.49 -8.99
N GLU A 253 25.34 26.71 -9.14
CA GLU A 253 25.49 27.69 -8.05
C GLU A 253 24.67 28.97 -8.28
N GLY A 254 23.76 29.00 -9.26
CA GLY A 254 22.92 30.17 -9.51
C GLY A 254 22.47 30.34 -10.95
N SER A 255 22.49 31.58 -11.43
CA SER A 255 21.94 32.00 -12.72
C SER A 255 22.83 31.64 -13.92
N ARG A 256 24.07 31.20 -13.68
CA ARG A 256 24.99 30.70 -14.71
C ARG A 256 25.81 29.52 -14.19
N THR A 257 25.94 28.48 -15.01
CA THR A 257 26.77 27.30 -14.71
C THR A 257 27.64 26.97 -15.91
N GLN A 258 28.97 26.97 -15.75
CA GLN A 258 29.90 26.70 -16.84
C GLN A 258 30.13 25.20 -17.06
N SER A 259 29.06 24.49 -17.42
CA SER A 259 29.14 23.06 -17.78
C SER A 259 29.10 22.87 -19.29
N THR A 260 29.93 21.96 -19.80
CA THR A 260 29.89 21.53 -21.21
C THR A 260 28.76 20.53 -21.47
N CYS A 261 28.17 19.96 -20.42
CA CYS A 261 27.14 18.91 -20.54
C CYS A 261 25.83 19.44 -21.16
N PHE A 262 25.55 20.75 -21.07
CA PHE A 262 24.32 21.34 -21.64
C PHE A 262 24.33 21.33 -23.16
N PHE A 263 25.46 21.71 -23.78
CA PHE A 263 25.61 21.66 -25.22
C PHE A 263 25.53 20.22 -25.75
N GLU A 264 26.24 19.29 -25.09
CA GLU A 264 26.19 17.86 -25.46
C GLU A 264 24.77 17.30 -25.35
N ALA A 265 24.04 17.65 -24.29
CA ALA A 265 22.65 17.21 -24.08
C ALA A 265 21.72 17.73 -25.19
N ILE A 266 21.76 19.03 -25.46
CA ILE A 266 20.92 19.66 -26.49
C ILE A 266 21.23 19.07 -27.87
N SER A 267 22.51 18.84 -28.18
CA SER A 267 22.91 18.24 -29.46
C SER A 267 22.52 16.77 -29.62
N SER A 268 22.33 16.06 -28.50
CA SER A 268 21.98 14.63 -28.48
C SER A 268 20.46 14.38 -28.39
N ALA A 269 19.66 15.43 -28.22
CA ALA A 269 18.21 15.33 -28.08
C ALA A 269 17.52 15.11 -29.43
N GLU A 270 16.61 14.13 -29.48
CA GLU A 270 15.79 13.85 -30.67
C GLU A 270 14.36 14.36 -30.44
N PHE A 271 13.96 15.35 -31.24
CA PHE A 271 12.63 15.98 -31.15
C PHE A 271 11.63 15.44 -32.18
N THR A 272 12.07 14.54 -33.05
CA THR A 272 11.25 13.89 -34.06
C THR A 272 10.67 12.62 -33.49
N ILE A 273 9.34 12.45 -33.52
CA ILE A 273 8.71 11.16 -33.24
C ILE A 273 8.85 10.36 -34.54
N ALA A 274 9.91 9.56 -34.67
CA ALA A 274 10.03 8.66 -35.80
C ALA A 274 8.90 7.62 -35.70
N ALA A 275 7.98 7.61 -36.66
CA ALA A 275 7.30 6.37 -37.01
C ALA A 275 8.39 5.37 -37.38
N THR A 276 8.25 4.11 -36.95
CA THR A 276 9.13 3.02 -37.34
C THR A 276 9.21 3.00 -38.87
N HIS A 277 10.26 3.59 -39.42
CA HIS A 277 10.55 3.53 -40.84
C HIS A 277 11.15 2.15 -41.09
N GLU A 278 10.31 1.20 -41.51
CA GLU A 278 10.82 0.19 -42.43
C GLU A 278 11.25 0.93 -43.69
N GLU A 279 12.50 0.78 -44.08
CA GLU A 279 12.92 1.19 -45.41
C GLU A 279 12.02 0.45 -46.42
N PRO A 280 11.37 1.16 -47.35
CA PRO A 280 10.63 0.49 -48.41
C PRO A 280 11.65 -0.23 -49.28
N VAL A 281 11.80 -1.53 -49.06
CA VAL A 281 12.34 -2.41 -50.09
C VAL A 281 11.43 -2.25 -51.28
N GLN A 282 11.93 -1.59 -52.33
CA GLN A 282 11.26 -1.58 -53.62
C GLN A 282 11.08 -3.04 -54.05
N LEU A 283 9.86 -3.54 -53.91
CA LEU A 283 9.39 -4.75 -54.54
C LEU A 283 9.38 -4.49 -56.05
N GLU A 284 10.54 -4.71 -56.69
CA GLU A 284 10.50 -5.17 -58.07
C GLU A 284 9.85 -6.56 -58.04
N GLU A 285 8.66 -6.67 -58.63
CA GLU A 285 8.01 -7.94 -58.94
C GLU A 285 8.96 -8.78 -59.81
N LYS A 286 9.78 -9.61 -59.16
CA LYS A 286 10.30 -10.83 -59.77
C LYS A 286 9.40 -11.96 -59.33
N GLU A 287 8.80 -12.61 -60.32
CA GLU A 287 8.11 -13.89 -60.20
C GLU A 287 8.89 -14.80 -59.23
N VAL A 288 8.23 -15.18 -58.14
CA VAL A 288 8.75 -16.09 -57.12
C VAL A 288 8.97 -17.47 -57.76
N PRO A 289 10.22 -17.96 -57.89
CA PRO A 289 10.46 -19.38 -58.10
C PRO A 289 10.25 -20.10 -56.77
N GLU A 290 9.73 -21.33 -56.85
CA GLU A 290 9.42 -22.22 -55.73
C GLU A 290 10.41 -22.16 -54.57
N HIS A 291 9.86 -22.05 -53.35
CA HIS A 291 10.55 -22.06 -52.07
C HIS A 291 11.58 -23.20 -51.98
N THR A 292 12.86 -22.85 -52.00
CA THR A 292 13.91 -23.73 -51.48
C THR A 292 14.02 -23.47 -49.97
N PRO A 293 13.93 -24.50 -49.10
CA PRO A 293 14.04 -24.30 -47.66
C PRO A 293 15.44 -23.83 -47.29
N THR A 294 15.49 -22.70 -46.57
CA THR A 294 16.72 -22.10 -46.04
C THR A 294 17.40 -23.08 -45.09
N GLU A 295 18.70 -23.31 -45.29
CA GLU A 295 19.49 -24.34 -44.57
C GLU A 295 19.46 -24.14 -43.05
N ILE A 296 18.85 -25.09 -42.34
CA ILE A 296 19.02 -25.29 -40.90
C ILE A 296 20.44 -25.85 -40.70
N LYS A 297 21.30 -25.13 -39.98
CA LYS A 297 22.61 -25.67 -39.55
C LYS A 297 22.40 -26.56 -38.33
N GLY A 298 22.08 -27.83 -38.55
CA GLY A 298 21.92 -28.85 -37.51
C GLY A 298 20.82 -29.87 -37.85
N GLU A 299 20.80 -31.03 -37.17
CA GLU A 299 19.67 -31.96 -37.28
C GLU A 299 18.37 -31.23 -36.92
N PRO A 300 17.26 -31.42 -37.67
CA PRO A 300 15.99 -30.80 -37.32
C PRO A 300 15.58 -31.29 -35.94
N LEU A 301 15.34 -30.36 -35.00
CA LEU A 301 14.79 -30.66 -33.68
C LEU A 301 13.47 -31.41 -33.86
N LYS A 302 13.49 -32.76 -33.72
CA LYS A 302 12.33 -33.64 -33.97
C LYS A 302 11.22 -33.52 -32.91
N LYS A 303 11.49 -32.82 -31.80
CA LYS A 303 10.61 -32.72 -30.64
C LYS A 303 9.51 -31.67 -30.87
N ARG A 304 8.25 -32.07 -30.73
CA ARG A 304 7.06 -31.20 -30.90
C ARG A 304 6.56 -30.53 -29.62
N THR A 305 7.25 -30.73 -28.50
CA THR A 305 6.96 -30.07 -27.22
C THR A 305 8.23 -29.41 -26.70
N ALA A 306 8.11 -28.18 -26.21
CA ALA A 306 9.22 -27.45 -25.61
C ALA A 306 8.90 -26.93 -24.20
N VAL A 307 9.91 -26.94 -23.33
CA VAL A 307 9.90 -26.29 -22.02
C VAL A 307 10.91 -25.16 -22.03
N ILE A 308 10.41 -23.93 -21.91
CA ILE A 308 11.22 -22.73 -21.85
C ILE A 308 11.33 -22.35 -20.37
N THR A 309 12.53 -22.38 -19.79
CA THR A 309 12.70 -22.20 -18.35
C THR A 309 13.84 -21.27 -17.98
N THR A 310 13.64 -20.53 -16.88
CA THR A 310 14.71 -19.75 -16.25
C THR A 310 15.69 -20.62 -15.46
N ASN A 311 15.21 -21.75 -14.94
CA ASN A 311 16.01 -22.71 -14.20
C ASN A 311 15.52 -24.14 -14.47
N PRO A 312 16.32 -24.98 -15.14
CA PRO A 312 15.93 -26.37 -15.42
C PRO A 312 15.86 -27.24 -14.15
N ASP A 313 16.59 -26.90 -13.10
CA ASP A 313 16.68 -27.71 -11.87
C ASP A 313 15.44 -27.59 -10.98
N THR A 314 14.61 -26.56 -11.19
CA THR A 314 13.40 -26.30 -10.39
C THR A 314 12.12 -26.65 -11.12
N LEU A 315 12.18 -27.42 -12.21
CA LEU A 315 10.99 -27.77 -12.99
C LEU A 315 10.04 -28.65 -12.14
N PRO A 316 8.72 -28.38 -12.12
CA PRO A 316 7.77 -29.22 -11.39
C PRO A 316 7.71 -30.64 -11.94
N ASP A 317 7.54 -31.64 -11.05
CA ASP A 317 7.40 -33.08 -11.35
C ASP A 317 6.23 -33.45 -12.30
N LEU A 318 5.46 -32.47 -12.78
CA LEU A 318 4.37 -32.67 -13.73
C LEU A 318 4.84 -32.85 -15.19
N ILE A 319 6.12 -32.62 -15.51
CA ILE A 319 6.61 -32.61 -16.89
C ILE A 319 7.46 -33.85 -17.16
N SER A 320 7.08 -34.66 -18.16
CA SER A 320 7.92 -35.78 -18.63
C SER A 320 9.03 -35.27 -19.55
N TYR A 321 10.29 -35.55 -19.21
CA TYR A 321 11.47 -34.97 -19.88
C TYR A 321 12.01 -35.78 -21.06
N SER A 322 11.50 -37.00 -21.30
CA SER A 322 12.05 -37.92 -22.32
C SER A 322 11.90 -37.41 -23.77
N ASP A 323 10.83 -36.67 -24.07
CA ASP A 323 10.44 -36.29 -25.44
C ASP A 323 10.33 -34.76 -25.65
N VAL A 324 10.90 -33.97 -24.73
CA VAL A 324 10.73 -32.51 -24.68
C VAL A 324 12.05 -31.79 -24.97
N GLN A 325 11.99 -30.69 -25.73
CA GLN A 325 13.13 -29.79 -25.90
C GLN A 325 13.18 -28.82 -24.73
N ILE A 326 14.29 -28.78 -23.98
CA ILE A 326 14.47 -27.80 -22.90
C ILE A 326 15.25 -26.61 -23.46
N ILE A 327 14.71 -25.42 -23.26
CA ILE A 327 15.29 -24.14 -23.68
C ILE A 327 15.49 -23.31 -22.41
N ARG A 328 16.74 -23.08 -22.04
CA ARG A 328 17.09 -22.22 -20.91
C ARG A 328 17.17 -20.77 -21.36
N PHE A 329 16.57 -19.86 -20.60
CA PHE A 329 16.70 -18.43 -20.83
C PHE A 329 16.88 -17.66 -19.52
N GLY A 330 17.32 -16.41 -19.59
CA GLY A 330 17.51 -15.55 -18.42
C GLY A 330 18.44 -14.41 -18.75
N ASN A 331 19.69 -14.72 -19.06
CA ASN A 331 20.70 -13.75 -19.48
C ASN A 331 21.10 -13.89 -20.95
N GLY A 332 20.79 -15.04 -21.54
CA GLY A 332 20.98 -15.41 -22.94
C GLY A 332 20.11 -16.62 -23.24
N LEU A 333 20.20 -17.17 -24.46
CA LEU A 333 19.47 -18.37 -24.87
C LEU A 333 20.35 -19.59 -24.90
N GLU A 334 19.81 -20.73 -24.48
CA GLU A 334 20.45 -22.02 -24.62
C GLU A 334 19.47 -23.15 -24.90
N PHE A 335 19.84 -24.04 -25.82
CA PHE A 335 19.14 -25.29 -26.08
C PHE A 335 19.90 -26.43 -25.41
N ILE A 336 19.23 -27.13 -24.49
CA ILE A 336 19.85 -28.23 -23.73
C ILE A 336 19.61 -29.55 -24.49
N ASP A 337 20.68 -30.27 -24.78
CA ASP A 337 20.62 -31.61 -25.36
C ASP A 337 20.29 -32.64 -24.27
N SER A 338 19.43 -33.61 -24.60
CA SER A 338 18.85 -34.55 -23.63
C SER A 338 19.85 -35.54 -22.98
N GLU A 339 21.13 -35.53 -23.39
CA GLU A 339 22.17 -36.43 -22.87
C GLU A 339 23.15 -35.75 -21.88
N ASP A 340 23.16 -34.41 -21.76
CA ASP A 340 24.14 -33.65 -20.98
C ASP A 340 23.50 -32.84 -19.83
N THR A 341 22.85 -33.52 -18.88
CA THR A 341 22.28 -32.86 -17.68
C THR A 341 23.29 -32.65 -16.54
N THR A 342 24.58 -32.92 -16.75
CA THR A 342 25.60 -32.94 -15.67
C THR A 342 26.44 -31.68 -15.51
N GLU A 343 26.27 -30.63 -16.32
CA GLU A 343 27.02 -29.39 -16.07
C GLU A 343 26.31 -28.48 -15.05
N GLU A 344 26.88 -28.38 -13.84
CA GLU A 344 26.53 -27.43 -12.77
C GLU A 344 26.79 -25.98 -13.22
N GLY A 345 26.03 -25.50 -14.19
CA GLY A 345 26.01 -24.10 -14.61
C GLY A 345 25.28 -23.27 -13.56
N ASN A 346 26.00 -22.87 -12.50
CA ASN A 346 25.57 -22.06 -11.35
C ASN A 346 25.14 -20.63 -11.78
N ASN A 347 24.14 -20.50 -12.65
CA ASN A 347 23.65 -19.22 -13.16
C ASN A 347 22.61 -18.63 -12.19
N LYS A 348 23.10 -18.16 -11.05
CA LYS A 348 22.34 -17.32 -10.09
C LYS A 348 22.25 -15.88 -10.59
N SER A 349 21.79 -15.66 -11.83
CA SER A 349 21.56 -14.29 -12.29
C SER A 349 20.51 -13.63 -11.40
N ALA A 350 20.74 -12.36 -11.05
CA ALA A 350 19.78 -11.55 -10.29
C ALA A 350 18.58 -11.10 -11.13
N VAL A 351 18.64 -11.17 -12.47
CA VAL A 351 17.64 -10.60 -13.39
C VAL A 351 17.36 -11.53 -14.58
N VAL A 352 16.10 -11.62 -15.01
CA VAL A 352 15.66 -12.38 -16.20
C VAL A 352 15.32 -11.40 -17.35
N LEU A 353 15.85 -11.64 -18.55
CA LEU A 353 15.62 -10.89 -19.79
C LEU A 353 14.57 -11.58 -20.70
N PRO A 354 13.78 -10.82 -21.47
CA PRO A 354 12.78 -11.36 -22.39
C PRO A 354 13.39 -11.78 -23.75
N CYS A 355 14.42 -12.62 -23.76
CA CYS A 355 15.21 -12.93 -24.96
C CYS A 355 14.67 -14.08 -25.83
N ILE A 356 13.57 -14.73 -25.45
CA ILE A 356 13.11 -16.00 -26.05
C ILE A 356 12.77 -15.94 -27.53
N PHE A 357 12.44 -14.77 -28.08
CA PHE A 357 12.04 -14.60 -29.47
C PHE A 357 13.21 -14.37 -30.44
N GLY A 358 14.45 -14.38 -29.97
CA GLY A 358 15.60 -14.10 -30.84
C GLY A 358 15.74 -12.62 -31.23
N ALA A 359 14.84 -11.75 -30.76
CA ALA A 359 14.83 -10.33 -31.10
C ALA A 359 15.96 -9.58 -30.37
N ARG A 360 16.58 -8.63 -31.07
CA ARG A 360 17.62 -7.77 -30.50
C ARG A 360 17.02 -6.88 -29.41
N LEU A 361 17.57 -6.97 -28.21
CA LEU A 361 17.21 -6.14 -27.07
C LEU A 361 18.08 -4.88 -27.04
N GLU A 362 17.55 -3.75 -26.57
CA GLU A 362 18.26 -2.48 -26.51
C GLU A 362 18.10 -1.82 -25.13
N GLY A 363 19.20 -1.50 -24.45
CA GLY A 363 19.14 -0.85 -23.13
C GLY A 363 20.38 -1.05 -22.27
N PRO A 364 20.62 -0.15 -21.27
CA PRO A 364 21.83 -0.18 -20.45
C PRO A 364 21.94 -1.42 -19.56
N LEU A 365 20.80 -2.01 -19.14
CA LEU A 365 20.73 -3.26 -18.36
C LEU A 365 21.53 -4.39 -19.01
N LEU A 366 21.55 -4.42 -20.34
CA LEU A 366 22.17 -5.47 -21.16
C LEU A 366 23.68 -5.54 -21.01
N LEU A 367 24.33 -4.46 -20.55
CA LEU A 367 25.78 -4.41 -20.33
C LEU A 367 26.27 -5.44 -19.31
N ALA A 368 25.43 -5.77 -18.31
CA ALA A 368 25.77 -6.72 -17.25
C ALA A 368 24.99 -8.02 -17.33
N THR A 369 23.75 -7.98 -17.86
CA THR A 369 22.92 -9.19 -17.95
C THR A 369 23.22 -10.02 -19.19
N GLY A 370 23.60 -9.41 -20.31
CA GLY A 370 23.71 -10.13 -21.59
C GLY A 370 24.81 -11.19 -21.57
N LYS A 371 24.42 -12.46 -21.67
CA LYS A 371 25.33 -13.60 -21.82
C LYS A 371 25.24 -14.17 -23.23
N THR A 372 26.39 -14.51 -23.78
CA THR A 372 26.49 -15.12 -25.11
C THR A 372 25.67 -16.41 -25.14
N PRO A 373 24.78 -16.59 -26.12
CA PRO A 373 23.97 -17.80 -26.25
C PRO A 373 24.83 -19.04 -26.49
N SER A 374 24.34 -20.20 -26.03
CA SER A 374 24.99 -21.51 -26.19
C SER A 374 24.06 -22.50 -26.89
N ASN A 375 24.60 -23.39 -27.72
CA ASN A 375 23.85 -24.45 -28.40
C ASN A 375 22.62 -24.00 -29.22
N VAL A 376 22.52 -22.73 -29.61
CA VAL A 376 21.39 -22.22 -30.41
C VAL A 376 21.54 -22.65 -31.87
N PRO A 377 20.61 -23.45 -32.44
CA PRO A 377 20.74 -23.99 -33.80
C PRO A 377 20.25 -23.02 -34.89
N PHE A 378 19.89 -21.78 -34.53
CA PHE A 378 19.29 -20.79 -35.41
C PHE A 378 20.21 -19.58 -35.59
N GLY A 379 20.34 -19.10 -36.84
CA GLY A 379 21.12 -17.89 -37.17
C GLY A 379 20.31 -16.59 -37.20
N GLU A 380 18.98 -16.68 -37.23
CA GLU A 380 18.07 -15.53 -37.38
C GLU A 380 16.81 -15.72 -36.52
N SER A 381 16.23 -14.60 -36.04
CA SER A 381 15.04 -14.59 -35.19
C SER A 381 13.83 -15.22 -35.88
N LYS A 382 13.67 -14.99 -37.19
CA LYS A 382 12.59 -15.54 -38.01
C LYS A 382 12.58 -17.07 -38.00
N ALA A 383 13.75 -17.71 -38.09
CA ALA A 383 13.87 -19.16 -38.07
C ALA A 383 13.48 -19.76 -36.70
N LEU A 384 13.89 -19.10 -35.61
CA LEU A 384 13.50 -19.48 -34.25
C LEU A 384 11.98 -19.35 -34.03
N CYS A 385 11.38 -18.25 -34.48
CA CYS A 385 9.94 -18.04 -34.40
C CYS A 385 9.17 -19.11 -35.20
N SER A 386 9.62 -19.44 -36.42
CA SER A 386 9.02 -20.52 -37.22
C SER A 386 9.11 -21.90 -36.55
N TYR A 387 10.15 -22.16 -35.75
CA TYR A 387 10.20 -23.36 -34.92
C TYR A 387 9.12 -23.35 -33.83
N TYR A 388 8.94 -22.24 -33.11
CA TYR A 388 7.89 -22.13 -32.09
C TYR A 388 6.47 -22.29 -32.63
N GLU A 389 6.20 -21.83 -33.85
CA GLU A 389 4.90 -21.99 -34.52
C GLU A 389 4.57 -23.46 -34.80
N GLN A 390 5.58 -24.32 -34.98
CA GLN A 390 5.40 -25.75 -35.28
C GLN A 390 5.21 -26.61 -34.01
N LEU A 391 5.29 -26.03 -32.81
CA LEU A 391 5.18 -26.76 -31.55
C LEU A 391 3.71 -27.08 -31.18
N ASP A 392 3.45 -28.34 -30.89
CA ASP A 392 2.15 -28.82 -30.41
C ASP A 392 1.87 -28.28 -28.99
N SER A 393 2.90 -28.13 -28.15
CA SER A 393 2.78 -27.64 -26.78
C SER A 393 4.03 -26.89 -26.31
N VAL A 394 3.82 -25.80 -25.56
CA VAL A 394 4.88 -25.01 -24.94
C VAL A 394 4.54 -24.76 -23.48
N VAL A 395 5.51 -25.03 -22.60
CA VAL A 395 5.44 -24.68 -21.18
C VAL A 395 6.54 -23.67 -20.87
N VAL A 396 6.18 -22.55 -20.28
CA VAL A 396 7.12 -21.49 -19.89
C VAL A 396 7.17 -21.43 -18.36
N VAL A 397 8.31 -21.75 -17.78
CA VAL A 397 8.54 -21.74 -16.33
C VAL A 397 9.44 -20.56 -15.97
N VAL A 398 8.89 -19.62 -15.21
CA VAL A 398 9.54 -18.35 -14.89
C VAL A 398 9.56 -18.13 -13.39
N ASP A 399 10.63 -17.51 -12.90
CA ASP A 399 10.71 -17.04 -11.53
C ASP A 399 10.27 -15.56 -11.41
N GLU A 400 10.23 -15.07 -10.18
CA GLU A 400 9.82 -13.69 -9.86
C GLU A 400 10.92 -12.63 -10.12
N LYS A 401 12.06 -13.00 -10.72
CA LYS A 401 13.24 -12.11 -10.83
C LYS A 401 13.25 -11.22 -12.07
N MET A 402 12.23 -11.27 -12.93
CA MET A 402 12.10 -10.29 -14.03
C MET A 402 11.72 -8.91 -13.48
N THR A 403 12.63 -7.95 -13.59
CA THR A 403 12.41 -6.56 -13.16
C THR A 403 11.55 -5.78 -14.16
N ASP A 404 10.94 -4.67 -13.73
CA ASP A 404 10.17 -3.79 -14.66
C ASP A 404 11.04 -3.25 -15.81
N ASN A 405 12.30 -2.94 -15.52
CA ASN A 405 13.26 -2.50 -16.54
C ASN A 405 13.52 -3.60 -17.58
N ALA A 406 13.60 -4.86 -17.16
CA ALA A 406 13.76 -5.99 -18.07
C ALA A 406 12.48 -6.27 -18.88
N ARG A 407 11.30 -6.12 -18.25
CA ARG A 407 9.99 -6.26 -18.93
C ARG A 407 9.86 -5.30 -20.11
N ASN A 408 10.29 -4.05 -19.93
CA ASN A 408 10.21 -3.02 -20.97
C ASN A 408 11.15 -3.26 -22.17
N LEU A 409 12.06 -4.24 -22.08
CA LEU A 409 12.89 -4.67 -23.22
C LEU A 409 12.16 -5.64 -24.16
N ALA A 410 11.00 -6.17 -23.76
CA ALA A 410 10.27 -7.15 -24.55
C ALA A 410 9.78 -6.54 -25.88
N SER A 411 9.87 -7.31 -26.97
CA SER A 411 9.26 -6.94 -28.25
C SER A 411 7.73 -7.01 -28.18
N ASN A 412 7.02 -6.79 -29.28
CA ASN A 412 5.55 -6.97 -29.34
C ASN A 412 5.11 -8.42 -29.59
N LEU A 413 6.07 -9.33 -29.80
CA LEU A 413 5.81 -10.76 -29.93
C LEU A 413 5.51 -11.38 -28.57
N ARG A 414 4.50 -12.24 -28.55
CA ARG A 414 4.05 -13.00 -27.39
C ARG A 414 3.88 -14.47 -27.77
N ILE A 415 3.95 -15.36 -26.78
CA ILE A 415 3.76 -16.80 -26.99
C ILE A 415 2.55 -17.30 -26.19
N ASN A 416 1.62 -17.97 -26.87
CA ASN A 416 0.46 -18.65 -26.29
C ASN A 416 0.89 -20.00 -25.73
N ALA A 417 1.04 -20.07 -24.41
CA ALA A 417 1.62 -21.22 -23.72
C ALA A 417 1.02 -21.45 -22.33
N LEU A 418 1.44 -22.54 -21.68
CA LEU A 418 1.23 -22.73 -20.24
C LEU A 418 2.36 -22.00 -19.49
N PHE A 419 2.02 -20.95 -18.75
CA PHE A 419 2.94 -20.22 -17.88
C PHE A 419 2.84 -20.72 -16.45
N ILE A 420 3.99 -21.06 -15.86
CA ILE A 420 4.11 -21.43 -14.45
C ILE A 420 5.05 -20.42 -13.79
N VAL A 421 4.51 -19.60 -12.90
CA VAL A 421 5.27 -18.62 -12.11
C VAL A 421 5.70 -19.27 -10.79
N GLN A 422 7.01 -19.38 -10.58
CA GLN A 422 7.58 -19.98 -9.38
C GLN A 422 7.73 -18.92 -8.28
N LEU A 423 6.98 -19.07 -7.18
CA LEU A 423 7.04 -18.13 -6.06
C LEU A 423 8.13 -18.54 -5.05
N ASP A 424 8.96 -17.60 -4.58
CA ASP A 424 9.94 -17.87 -3.51
C ASP A 424 9.25 -17.91 -2.13
N THR A 425 8.45 -18.95 -1.92
CA THR A 425 7.70 -19.16 -0.66
C THR A 425 8.25 -20.36 0.10
N LYS A 426 8.83 -20.11 1.27
CA LYS A 426 9.41 -21.15 2.17
C LYS A 426 8.38 -21.78 3.11
N GLU A 427 7.16 -21.25 3.15
CA GLU A 427 6.06 -21.75 3.99
C GLU A 427 5.05 -22.52 3.14
N LYS A 428 4.54 -23.64 3.68
CA LYS A 428 3.36 -24.28 3.10
C LYS A 428 2.16 -23.35 3.21
N LEU A 429 1.49 -23.09 2.09
CA LEU A 429 0.30 -22.26 2.02
C LEU A 429 -0.93 -23.09 2.43
N GLU A 430 -1.17 -23.20 3.74
CA GLU A 430 -2.22 -24.07 4.30
C GLU A 430 -3.62 -23.42 4.33
N THR A 431 -3.73 -22.10 4.24
CA THR A 431 -5.01 -21.37 4.28
C THR A 431 -5.25 -20.55 3.03
N THR A 432 -6.52 -20.37 2.65
CA THR A 432 -6.94 -19.56 1.49
C THR A 432 -6.41 -18.13 1.56
N ASP A 433 -6.40 -17.52 2.75
CA ASP A 433 -5.87 -16.16 2.95
C ASP A 433 -4.37 -16.07 2.66
N LYS A 434 -3.59 -17.06 3.10
CA LYS A 434 -2.15 -17.11 2.82
C LYS A 434 -1.86 -17.31 1.33
N VAL A 435 -2.64 -18.16 0.66
CA VAL A 435 -2.57 -18.34 -0.80
C VAL A 435 -2.89 -17.01 -1.49
N PHE A 436 -3.97 -16.35 -1.09
CA PHE A 436 -4.37 -15.08 -1.67
C PHE A 436 -3.29 -14.00 -1.50
N ASP A 437 -2.71 -13.87 -0.31
CA ASP A 437 -1.66 -12.88 -0.03
C ASP A 437 -0.39 -13.16 -0.84
N ALA A 438 0.05 -14.42 -0.89
CA ALA A 438 1.23 -14.83 -1.66
C ALA A 438 1.05 -14.58 -3.16
N LEU A 439 -0.07 -15.03 -3.74
CA LEU A 439 -0.35 -14.81 -5.15
C LEU A 439 -0.59 -13.33 -5.46
N SER A 440 -1.13 -12.54 -4.53
CA SER A 440 -1.34 -11.10 -4.77
C SER A 440 -0.04 -10.31 -4.76
N ALA A 441 0.96 -10.76 -3.99
CA ALA A 441 2.29 -10.17 -3.91
C ALA A 441 3.24 -10.63 -5.05
N ALA A 442 2.84 -11.68 -5.79
CA ALA A 442 3.68 -12.29 -6.81
C ALA A 442 4.06 -11.33 -7.93
N ASN A 443 5.34 -11.35 -8.34
CA ASN A 443 5.82 -10.59 -9.48
C ASN A 443 5.51 -11.33 -10.78
N ILE A 444 4.60 -10.78 -11.60
CA ILE A 444 4.17 -11.40 -12.86
C ILE A 444 4.77 -10.73 -14.11
N ASN A 445 5.83 -9.95 -13.97
CA ASN A 445 6.45 -9.23 -15.09
C ASN A 445 6.84 -10.12 -16.26
N ALA A 446 7.34 -11.34 -15.99
CA ALA A 446 7.66 -12.31 -17.04
C ALA A 446 6.42 -12.78 -17.80
N VAL A 447 5.29 -12.94 -17.12
CA VAL A 447 4.01 -13.26 -17.78
C VAL A 447 3.57 -12.08 -18.65
N THR A 448 3.62 -10.86 -18.14
CA THR A 448 3.23 -9.67 -18.90
C THR A 448 4.13 -9.42 -20.13
N ALA A 449 5.43 -9.70 -20.02
CA ALA A 449 6.39 -9.56 -21.12
C ALA A 449 6.23 -10.63 -22.22
N LEU A 450 5.91 -11.88 -21.84
CA LEU A 450 6.08 -13.03 -22.73
C LEU A 450 4.76 -13.70 -23.12
N ALA A 451 3.74 -13.68 -22.24
CA ALA A 451 2.52 -14.46 -22.45
C ALA A 451 1.60 -13.83 -23.48
N GLY A 452 1.15 -14.64 -24.44
CA GLY A 452 0.12 -14.28 -25.39
C GLY A 452 -1.28 -14.30 -24.75
N PRO A 453 -2.27 -13.65 -25.39
CA PRO A 453 -3.62 -13.53 -24.85
C PRO A 453 -4.28 -14.87 -24.54
N GLN A 454 -3.99 -15.92 -25.30
CA GLN A 454 -4.58 -17.26 -25.12
C GLN A 454 -3.74 -18.19 -24.21
N SER A 455 -2.93 -17.63 -23.32
CA SER A 455 -2.11 -18.40 -22.37
C SER A 455 -2.89 -18.82 -21.12
N LEU A 456 -2.48 -19.93 -20.50
CA LEU A 456 -2.89 -20.33 -19.15
C LEU A 456 -1.80 -19.95 -18.16
N ILE A 457 -2.14 -19.26 -17.06
CA ILE A 457 -1.16 -18.78 -16.08
C ILE A 457 -1.47 -19.42 -14.72
N LEU A 458 -0.47 -20.13 -14.19
CA LEU A 458 -0.50 -20.80 -12.90
C LEU A 458 0.62 -20.28 -12.00
N ALA A 459 0.38 -20.27 -10.70
CA ALA A 459 1.41 -20.02 -9.69
C ALA A 459 1.81 -21.33 -9.01
N TYR A 460 3.11 -21.61 -8.95
CA TYR A 460 3.66 -22.76 -8.26
C TYR A 460 4.22 -22.34 -6.90
N ALA A 461 3.62 -22.85 -5.82
CA ALA A 461 3.99 -22.52 -4.45
C ALA A 461 3.67 -23.69 -3.50
N GLY A 462 4.59 -24.01 -2.57
CA GLY A 462 4.39 -25.08 -1.59
C GLY A 462 4.03 -26.44 -2.21
N ASP A 463 4.69 -26.80 -3.31
CA ASP A 463 4.47 -28.03 -4.12
C ASP A 463 3.09 -28.14 -4.79
N LYS A 464 2.36 -27.03 -4.92
CA LYS A 464 1.02 -26.98 -5.53
C LYS A 464 0.95 -25.95 -6.65
N LEU A 465 0.03 -26.21 -7.59
CA LEU A 465 -0.31 -25.31 -8.68
C LEU A 465 -1.65 -24.64 -8.41
N TYR A 466 -1.62 -23.31 -8.38
CA TYR A 466 -2.78 -22.48 -8.14
C TYR A 466 -3.15 -21.71 -9.41
N PHE A 467 -4.44 -21.65 -9.73
CA PHE A 467 -4.95 -20.88 -10.86
C PHE A 467 -4.75 -19.38 -10.62
N TYR A 468 -4.05 -18.72 -11.53
CA TYR A 468 -3.85 -17.27 -11.47
C TYR A 468 -4.79 -16.55 -12.44
N ARG A 469 -4.75 -16.90 -13.73
CA ARG A 469 -5.67 -16.41 -14.78
C ARG A 469 -5.49 -17.18 -16.09
N GLY A 470 -6.34 -16.88 -17.08
CA GLY A 470 -6.12 -17.26 -18.47
C GLY A 470 -7.09 -18.31 -19.01
N LEU A 471 -6.74 -18.86 -20.16
CA LEU A 471 -7.56 -19.77 -20.95
C LEU A 471 -6.92 -21.16 -20.99
N ALA A 472 -7.72 -22.20 -20.78
CA ALA A 472 -7.37 -23.58 -21.04
C ALA A 472 -8.42 -24.24 -21.94
N ASN A 473 -8.12 -25.42 -22.46
CA ASN A 473 -9.08 -26.26 -23.15
C ASN A 473 -10.21 -26.64 -22.18
N PRO A 474 -11.46 -26.19 -22.40
CA PRO A 474 -12.55 -26.38 -21.45
C PRO A 474 -12.93 -27.85 -21.25
N LYS A 475 -12.53 -28.75 -22.17
CA LYS A 475 -12.71 -30.20 -22.01
C LYS A 475 -11.77 -30.82 -20.98
N VAL A 476 -10.68 -30.14 -20.63
CA VAL A 476 -9.66 -30.60 -19.69
C VAL A 476 -9.69 -29.77 -18.41
N LEU A 477 -9.71 -28.44 -18.53
CA LEU A 477 -9.78 -27.51 -17.42
C LEU A 477 -10.73 -26.35 -17.76
N ASP A 478 -11.88 -26.32 -17.11
CA ASP A 478 -12.87 -25.24 -17.26
C ASP A 478 -12.45 -24.02 -16.43
N THR A 479 -11.75 -23.06 -17.05
CA THR A 479 -11.28 -21.86 -16.36
C THR A 479 -12.38 -20.84 -16.06
N SER A 480 -13.57 -20.97 -16.66
CA SER A 480 -14.68 -20.03 -16.42
C SER A 480 -15.27 -20.17 -15.01
N LYS A 481 -15.06 -21.33 -14.37
CA LYS A 481 -15.52 -21.66 -13.02
C LYS A 481 -14.44 -21.58 -11.95
N LEU A 482 -13.21 -21.29 -12.34
CA LEU A 482 -12.09 -21.23 -11.40
C LEU A 482 -11.94 -19.83 -10.82
N GLU A 483 -11.91 -19.78 -9.49
CA GLU A 483 -11.56 -18.57 -8.77
C GLU A 483 -10.04 -18.42 -8.69
N PHE A 484 -9.58 -17.18 -8.54
CA PHE A 484 -8.17 -16.88 -8.29
C PHE A 484 -7.67 -17.61 -7.05
N GLY A 485 -6.54 -18.32 -7.17
CA GLY A 485 -5.96 -19.12 -6.09
C GLY A 485 -6.58 -20.51 -5.93
N ALA A 486 -7.44 -20.96 -6.84
CA ALA A 486 -7.95 -22.33 -6.83
C ALA A 486 -6.82 -23.34 -7.07
N ASP A 487 -6.74 -24.39 -6.25
CA ASP A 487 -5.79 -25.50 -6.42
C ASP A 487 -6.19 -26.37 -7.61
N VAL A 488 -5.32 -26.46 -8.62
CA VAL A 488 -5.54 -27.23 -9.86
C VAL A 488 -4.58 -28.39 -10.02
N THR A 489 -3.79 -28.69 -8.98
CA THR A 489 -2.67 -29.64 -9.01
C THR A 489 -3.08 -31.02 -9.51
N GLU A 490 -4.15 -31.59 -8.96
CA GLU A 490 -4.58 -32.96 -9.29
C GLU A 490 -5.17 -33.07 -10.71
N VAL A 491 -5.88 -32.02 -11.17
CA VAL A 491 -6.41 -31.97 -12.55
C VAL A 491 -5.25 -31.95 -13.55
N LEU A 492 -4.18 -31.20 -13.25
CA LEU A 492 -3.02 -31.10 -14.11
C LEU A 492 -2.17 -32.36 -14.13
N LYS A 493 -2.02 -33.06 -12.99
CA LYS A 493 -1.33 -34.37 -12.94
C LYS A 493 -2.03 -35.44 -13.78
N ALA A 494 -3.36 -35.37 -13.87
CA ALA A 494 -4.16 -36.29 -14.66
C ALA A 494 -4.24 -35.91 -16.15
N ALA A 495 -3.95 -34.66 -16.50
CA ALA A 495 -4.06 -34.15 -17.86
C ALA A 495 -2.76 -34.34 -18.66
N ASN A 496 -2.89 -34.57 -19.98
CA ASN A 496 -1.75 -34.53 -20.88
C ASN A 496 -1.43 -33.06 -21.25
N LEU A 497 -0.19 -32.59 -21.05
CA LEU A 497 0.20 -31.18 -21.24
C LEU A 497 -0.22 -30.58 -22.61
N PRO A 498 -0.08 -31.27 -23.75
CA PRO A 498 -0.53 -30.76 -25.05
C PRO A 498 -2.05 -30.58 -25.16
N SER A 499 -2.84 -31.28 -24.34
CA SER A 499 -4.30 -31.19 -24.35
C SER A 499 -4.86 -30.02 -23.53
N LEU A 500 -4.02 -29.36 -22.71
CA LEU A 500 -4.41 -28.25 -21.84
C LEU A 500 -4.61 -26.94 -22.60
N LEU A 501 -3.85 -26.70 -23.67
CA LEU A 501 -4.02 -25.51 -24.49
C LEU A 501 -5.12 -25.73 -25.52
N VAL A 502 -5.81 -24.66 -25.89
CA VAL A 502 -6.84 -24.73 -26.95
C VAL A 502 -6.15 -25.06 -28.28
N ALA A 503 -6.69 -26.05 -29.00
CA ALA A 503 -6.17 -26.50 -30.29
C ALA A 503 -6.47 -25.48 -31.41
N ASN A 504 -5.69 -25.51 -32.49
CA ASN A 504 -5.85 -24.67 -33.69
C ASN A 504 -5.67 -23.15 -33.46
N ILE A 505 -4.94 -22.74 -32.42
CA ILE A 505 -4.54 -21.34 -32.21
C ILE A 505 -3.05 -21.19 -32.51
N SER A 506 -2.66 -20.09 -33.15
CA SER A 506 -1.25 -19.76 -33.37
C SER A 506 -0.48 -19.70 -32.04
N ARG A 507 0.71 -20.29 -32.02
CA ARG A 507 1.59 -20.24 -30.84
C ARG A 507 2.20 -18.86 -30.65
N LEU A 508 2.51 -18.15 -31.73
CA LEU A 508 2.99 -16.78 -31.68
C LEU A 508 1.85 -15.78 -31.95
N PHE A 509 1.86 -14.68 -31.20
CA PHE A 509 0.90 -13.59 -31.32
C PHE A 509 1.67 -12.27 -31.35
N ASN A 510 1.38 -11.41 -32.32
CA ASN A 510 1.96 -10.08 -32.42
C ASN A 510 0.92 -9.03 -32.03
N LEU A 511 1.18 -8.28 -30.95
CA LEU A 511 0.23 -7.31 -30.40
C LEU A 511 -0.06 -6.13 -31.35
N ASP A 512 0.82 -5.82 -32.30
CA ASP A 512 0.61 -4.72 -33.24
C ASP A 512 -0.23 -5.12 -34.47
N GLU A 513 -0.19 -6.40 -34.84
CA GLU A 513 -0.75 -6.90 -36.10
C GLU A 513 -2.09 -7.63 -35.91
N ASP A 514 -2.30 -8.24 -34.74
CA ASP A 514 -3.50 -9.02 -34.44
C ASP A 514 -4.15 -8.58 -33.12
N ASN A 515 -5.48 -8.54 -33.13
CA ASN A 515 -6.32 -8.21 -31.98
C ASN A 515 -7.49 -9.20 -31.83
N SER A 516 -7.27 -10.44 -32.26
CA SER A 516 -8.25 -11.52 -32.20
C SER A 516 -8.32 -12.15 -30.80
N VAL A 517 -9.54 -12.42 -30.35
CA VAL A 517 -9.85 -13.18 -29.14
C VAL A 517 -10.55 -14.50 -29.49
N VAL A 518 -10.38 -15.49 -28.63
CA VAL A 518 -10.96 -16.82 -28.78
C VAL A 518 -12.11 -17.01 -27.80
N LEU A 519 -13.23 -17.46 -28.32
CA LEU A 519 -14.41 -17.90 -27.58
C LEU A 519 -14.42 -19.43 -27.55
N PRO A 520 -13.83 -20.07 -26.52
CA PRO A 520 -13.58 -21.51 -26.51
C PRO A 520 -14.85 -22.38 -26.45
N TYR A 521 -15.95 -21.90 -25.86
CA TYR A 521 -17.19 -22.68 -25.71
C TYR A 521 -18.03 -22.64 -26.99
N THR A 522 -18.03 -21.52 -27.69
CA THR A 522 -18.65 -21.38 -29.03
C THR A 522 -17.69 -21.75 -30.17
N SER A 523 -16.41 -21.97 -29.88
CA SER A 523 -15.34 -22.30 -30.84
C SER A 523 -15.19 -21.25 -31.96
N GLN A 524 -15.23 -19.97 -31.59
CA GLN A 524 -15.10 -18.84 -32.52
C GLN A 524 -13.83 -18.02 -32.26
N ILE A 525 -13.25 -17.45 -33.31
CA ILE A 525 -12.16 -16.47 -33.24
C ILE A 525 -12.72 -15.16 -33.80
N ILE A 526 -12.68 -14.10 -33.01
CA ILE A 526 -13.33 -12.82 -33.32
C ILE A 526 -12.38 -11.67 -33.05
N LYS A 527 -12.38 -10.64 -33.90
CA LYS A 527 -11.61 -9.42 -33.63
C LYS A 527 -12.27 -8.58 -32.54
N THR A 528 -11.48 -7.92 -31.69
CA THR A 528 -12.01 -7.11 -30.57
C THR A 528 -13.16 -6.16 -30.94
N HIS A 529 -13.08 -5.49 -32.10
CA HIS A 529 -14.10 -4.54 -32.57
C HIS A 529 -15.40 -5.19 -33.08
N GLU A 530 -15.39 -6.49 -33.39
CA GLU A 530 -16.56 -7.25 -33.87
C GLU A 530 -17.43 -7.78 -32.72
N LEU A 531 -16.95 -7.73 -31.47
CA LEU A 531 -17.68 -8.19 -30.27
C LEU A 531 -18.98 -7.42 -30.05
N ALA A 532 -18.98 -6.09 -30.19
CA ALA A 532 -20.20 -5.30 -30.01
C ALA A 532 -21.25 -5.57 -31.11
N PRO A 533 -20.90 -5.60 -32.40
CA PRO A 533 -21.80 -6.07 -33.46
C PRO A 533 -22.33 -7.49 -33.25
N LEU A 534 -21.54 -8.40 -32.65
CA LEU A 534 -21.98 -9.75 -32.32
C LEU A 534 -23.10 -9.73 -31.27
N PHE A 535 -22.92 -9.00 -30.17
CA PHE A 535 -23.92 -8.88 -29.10
C PHE A 535 -25.20 -8.19 -29.58
N ASP A 536 -25.11 -7.22 -30.49
CA ASP A 536 -26.30 -6.59 -31.05
C ASP A 536 -27.16 -7.57 -31.88
N LYS A 537 -26.52 -8.51 -32.59
CA LYS A 537 -27.22 -9.52 -33.41
C LYS A 537 -27.83 -10.66 -32.58
N MET A 538 -27.22 -11.01 -31.45
CA MET A 538 -27.64 -12.14 -30.60
C MET A 538 -28.87 -11.82 -29.75
N THR A 539 -29.75 -12.80 -29.55
CA THR A 539 -30.85 -12.71 -28.57
C THR A 539 -30.31 -12.71 -27.13
N ILE A 540 -31.14 -12.29 -26.15
CA ILE A 540 -30.73 -12.28 -24.73
C ILE A 540 -30.38 -13.70 -24.24
N ASP A 541 -31.10 -14.72 -24.69
CA ASP A 541 -30.83 -16.11 -24.33
C ASP A 541 -29.50 -16.62 -24.94
N GLU A 542 -29.16 -16.19 -26.16
CA GLU A 542 -27.88 -16.49 -26.79
C GLU A 542 -26.71 -15.78 -26.08
N VAL A 543 -26.86 -14.51 -25.70
CA VAL A 543 -25.86 -13.80 -24.89
C VAL A 543 -25.65 -14.46 -23.53
N LYS A 544 -26.74 -14.95 -22.92
CA LYS A 544 -26.67 -15.72 -21.67
C LYS A 544 -25.89 -17.02 -21.83
N ALA A 545 -26.08 -17.72 -22.95
CA ALA A 545 -25.34 -18.93 -23.26
C ALA A 545 -23.82 -18.67 -23.45
N MET A 546 -23.44 -17.43 -23.77
CA MET A 546 -22.03 -17.00 -23.88
C MET A 546 -21.38 -16.57 -22.56
N ARG A 547 -22.04 -16.72 -21.41
CA ARG A 547 -21.49 -16.31 -20.10
C ARG A 547 -20.06 -16.84 -19.88
N ASP A 548 -19.85 -18.12 -20.13
CA ASP A 548 -18.57 -18.78 -19.88
C ASP A 548 -17.50 -18.33 -20.90
N ASP A 549 -17.90 -18.03 -22.13
CA ASP A 549 -17.03 -17.41 -23.14
C ASP A 549 -16.61 -15.99 -22.72
N ILE A 550 -17.52 -15.19 -22.17
CA ILE A 550 -17.24 -13.81 -21.73
C ILE A 550 -16.26 -13.81 -20.56
N ALA A 551 -16.42 -14.73 -19.60
CA ALA A 551 -15.50 -14.86 -18.46
C ALA A 551 -14.06 -15.13 -18.91
N VAL A 552 -13.88 -15.87 -20.01
CA VAL A 552 -12.55 -16.26 -20.52
C VAL A 552 -12.00 -15.30 -21.59
N VAL A 553 -12.86 -14.49 -22.23
CA VAL A 553 -12.43 -13.42 -23.13
C VAL A 553 -11.88 -12.21 -22.38
N VAL A 554 -12.37 -11.93 -21.17
CA VAL A 554 -11.90 -10.79 -20.37
C VAL A 554 -10.36 -10.79 -20.20
N PRO A 555 -9.71 -11.87 -19.74
CA PRO A 555 -8.24 -11.94 -19.66
C PRO A 555 -7.52 -11.72 -21.00
N GLN A 556 -8.11 -12.15 -22.10
CA GLN A 556 -7.53 -11.97 -23.45
C GLN A 556 -7.57 -10.49 -23.86
N LEU A 557 -8.71 -9.82 -23.65
CA LEU A 557 -8.86 -8.39 -23.91
C LEU A 557 -7.91 -7.56 -23.02
N GLN A 558 -7.70 -7.96 -21.77
CA GLN A 558 -6.74 -7.34 -20.85
C GLN A 558 -5.27 -7.50 -21.27
N ALA A 559 -4.98 -8.46 -22.14
CA ALA A 559 -3.64 -8.73 -22.67
C ALA A 559 -3.42 -8.08 -24.05
N ILE A 560 -4.49 -7.76 -24.79
CA ILE A 560 -4.43 -7.13 -26.12
C ILE A 560 -4.57 -5.61 -26.02
N LEU A 561 -5.51 -5.11 -25.22
CA LEU A 561 -5.91 -3.70 -25.23
C LEU A 561 -5.31 -2.90 -24.08
N GLY A 562 -4.93 -1.66 -24.38
CA GLY A 562 -4.58 -0.66 -23.37
C GLY A 562 -5.78 -0.22 -22.53
N GLU A 563 -5.55 0.46 -21.41
CA GLU A 563 -6.61 0.83 -20.45
C GLU A 563 -7.74 1.66 -21.10
N LYS A 564 -7.41 2.66 -21.93
CA LYS A 564 -8.39 3.52 -22.61
C LYS A 564 -9.26 2.75 -23.61
N GLU A 565 -8.64 1.88 -24.39
CA GLU A 565 -9.33 1.09 -25.43
C GLU A 565 -10.24 0.04 -24.79
N LEU A 566 -9.78 -0.58 -23.71
CA LEU A 566 -10.55 -1.53 -22.92
C LEU A 566 -11.76 -0.87 -22.26
N GLN A 567 -11.60 0.33 -21.69
CA GLN A 567 -12.71 1.12 -21.12
C GLN A 567 -13.74 1.47 -22.20
N ARG A 568 -13.29 1.90 -23.37
CA ARG A 568 -14.17 2.20 -24.50
C ARG A 568 -14.94 0.97 -24.96
N LEU A 569 -14.27 -0.16 -25.18
CA LEU A 569 -14.90 -1.41 -25.61
C LEU A 569 -15.91 -1.91 -24.57
N SER A 570 -15.54 -1.89 -23.28
CA SER A 570 -16.45 -2.24 -22.18
C SER A 570 -17.73 -1.39 -22.22
N LYS A 571 -17.58 -0.07 -22.37
CA LYS A 571 -18.71 0.85 -22.46
C LYS A 571 -19.60 0.55 -23.68
N ASP A 572 -19.00 0.32 -24.83
CA ASP A 572 -19.73 0.02 -26.07
C ASP A 572 -20.52 -1.30 -25.95
N LEU A 573 -19.92 -2.34 -25.32
CA LEU A 573 -20.59 -3.62 -25.05
C LEU A 573 -21.74 -3.46 -24.04
N VAL A 574 -21.52 -2.76 -22.92
CA VAL A 574 -22.55 -2.54 -21.89
C VAL A 574 -23.71 -1.70 -22.45
N ASN A 575 -23.43 -0.67 -23.24
CA ASN A 575 -24.45 0.14 -23.91
C ASN A 575 -25.28 -0.69 -24.90
N THR A 576 -24.63 -1.57 -25.67
CA THR A 576 -25.30 -2.47 -26.61
C THR A 576 -26.27 -3.40 -25.89
N LEU A 577 -25.82 -4.02 -24.79
CA LEU A 577 -26.66 -4.89 -23.96
C LEU A 577 -27.82 -4.12 -23.30
N SER A 578 -27.55 -2.93 -22.75
CA SER A 578 -28.57 -2.09 -22.11
C SER A 578 -29.65 -1.65 -23.11
N THR A 579 -29.26 -1.24 -24.31
CA THR A 579 -30.19 -0.88 -25.40
C THR A 579 -31.07 -2.05 -25.80
N LYS A 580 -30.53 -3.28 -25.78
CA LYS A 580 -31.29 -4.49 -26.11
C LYS A 580 -32.30 -4.86 -25.02
N VAL A 581 -31.94 -4.64 -23.74
CA VAL A 581 -32.86 -4.74 -22.60
C VAL A 581 -34.00 -3.73 -22.73
N ASP A 582 -33.68 -2.47 -23.03
CA ASP A 582 -34.67 -1.40 -23.18
C ASP A 582 -35.64 -1.64 -24.35
N LYS A 583 -35.18 -2.22 -25.47
CA LYS A 583 -36.07 -2.61 -26.59
C LYS A 583 -37.10 -3.67 -26.21
N LEU A 584 -36.77 -4.55 -25.25
CA LEU A 584 -37.67 -5.63 -24.80
C LEU A 584 -38.64 -5.16 -23.72
N VAL A 585 -38.18 -4.34 -22.77
CA VAL A 585 -39.00 -3.86 -21.64
C VAL A 585 -39.77 -2.58 -21.98
N GLY A 586 -39.25 -1.77 -22.91
CA GLY A 586 -39.81 -0.49 -23.34
C GLY A 586 -41.29 -0.53 -23.77
N PRO A 587 -41.74 -1.51 -24.58
CA PRO A 587 -43.16 -1.61 -24.94
C PRO A 587 -44.08 -1.85 -23.74
N MET A 588 -43.69 -2.74 -22.81
CA MET A 588 -44.46 -3.03 -21.59
C MET A 588 -44.45 -1.83 -20.62
N ARG A 589 -43.33 -1.11 -20.56
CA ARG A 589 -43.17 0.13 -19.80
C ARG A 589 -44.09 1.22 -20.35
N ASN A 590 -44.11 1.42 -21.67
CA ASN A 590 -44.98 2.40 -22.33
C ASN A 590 -46.47 2.06 -22.15
N GLU A 591 -46.84 0.78 -22.21
CA GLU A 591 -48.21 0.32 -21.95
C GLU A 591 -48.63 0.59 -20.49
N TYR A 592 -47.74 0.32 -19.53
CA TYR A 592 -47.96 0.60 -18.11
C TYR A 592 -48.08 2.09 -17.80
N ILE A 593 -47.16 2.92 -18.33
CA ILE A 593 -47.19 4.38 -18.18
C ILE A 593 -48.47 4.93 -18.82
N THR A 594 -48.83 4.51 -20.03
CA THR A 594 -50.07 4.94 -20.68
C THR A 594 -51.28 4.60 -19.82
N PHE A 595 -51.39 3.37 -19.34
CA PHE A 595 -52.47 2.95 -18.44
C PHE A 595 -52.54 3.80 -17.16
N LEU A 596 -51.40 4.08 -16.52
CA LEU A 596 -51.34 4.94 -15.33
C LEU A 596 -51.74 6.39 -15.61
N THR A 597 -51.40 6.91 -16.78
CA THR A 597 -51.57 8.34 -17.10
C THR A 597 -52.97 8.64 -17.63
N THR A 598 -53.64 7.68 -18.30
CA THR A 598 -54.91 7.92 -19.00
C THR A 598 -56.10 7.10 -18.48
N GLU A 599 -55.87 5.95 -17.84
CA GLU A 599 -56.93 4.97 -17.50
C GLU A 599 -57.02 4.62 -16.01
N PHE A 600 -56.02 4.98 -15.19
CA PHE A 600 -55.96 4.57 -13.80
C PHE A 600 -56.85 5.43 -12.88
N ASP A 601 -57.71 4.77 -12.11
CA ASP A 601 -58.56 5.39 -11.08
C ASP A 601 -58.40 4.63 -9.76
N ILE A 602 -57.88 5.34 -8.76
CA ILE A 602 -57.58 4.80 -7.42
C ILE A 602 -58.84 4.33 -6.67
N ASN A 603 -60.02 4.85 -7.03
CA ASN A 603 -61.29 4.49 -6.39
C ASN A 603 -61.94 3.26 -7.05
N ASN A 604 -61.40 2.78 -8.18
CA ASN A 604 -61.89 1.61 -8.89
C ASN A 604 -61.04 0.36 -8.60
N LYS A 605 -61.65 -0.61 -7.91
CA LYS A 605 -61.01 -1.86 -7.49
C LYS A 605 -60.47 -2.70 -8.67
N GLU A 606 -61.12 -2.67 -9.84
CA GLU A 606 -60.62 -3.34 -11.05
C GLU A 606 -59.42 -2.63 -11.67
N SER A 607 -59.39 -1.29 -11.61
CA SER A 607 -58.25 -0.50 -12.09
C SER A 607 -57.00 -0.73 -11.24
N VAL A 608 -57.17 -0.86 -9.92
CA VAL A 608 -56.09 -1.26 -8.99
C VAL A 608 -55.60 -2.69 -9.25
N LEU A 609 -56.50 -3.64 -9.51
CA LEU A 609 -56.12 -5.01 -9.89
C LEU A 609 -55.37 -5.07 -11.23
N LYS A 610 -55.82 -4.31 -12.24
CA LYS A 610 -55.17 -4.19 -13.54
C LYS A 610 -53.77 -3.56 -13.40
N LYS A 611 -53.64 -2.48 -12.61
CA LYS A 611 -52.34 -1.86 -12.24
C LYS A 611 -51.38 -2.91 -11.65
N ASN A 612 -51.82 -3.64 -10.62
CA ASN A 612 -50.98 -4.62 -9.94
C ASN A 612 -50.58 -5.79 -10.83
N LYS A 613 -51.45 -6.21 -11.75
CA LYS A 613 -51.16 -7.27 -12.73
C LYS A 613 -50.15 -6.81 -13.79
N MET A 614 -50.33 -5.61 -14.34
CA MET A 614 -49.39 -5.03 -15.33
C MET A 614 -48.02 -4.80 -14.70
N LEU A 615 -47.99 -4.26 -13.47
CA LEU A 615 -46.77 -4.10 -12.68
C LEU A 615 -46.11 -5.44 -12.38
N GLY A 616 -46.87 -6.47 -11.97
CA GLY A 616 -46.35 -7.81 -11.72
C GLY A 616 -45.74 -8.47 -12.97
N ALA A 617 -46.33 -8.24 -14.14
CA ALA A 617 -45.80 -8.70 -15.42
C ALA A 617 -44.52 -7.95 -15.82
N LEU A 618 -44.50 -6.62 -15.68
CA LEU A 618 -43.33 -5.77 -15.91
C LEU A 618 -42.17 -6.18 -15.00
N ARG A 619 -42.42 -6.32 -13.68
CA ARG A 619 -41.44 -6.79 -12.68
C ARG A 619 -40.87 -8.16 -13.03
N LYS A 620 -41.72 -9.11 -13.44
CA LYS A 620 -41.27 -10.45 -13.82
C LYS A 620 -40.39 -10.41 -15.08
N ALA A 621 -40.71 -9.55 -16.04
CA ALA A 621 -39.91 -9.36 -17.24
C ALA A 621 -38.57 -8.67 -16.92
N SER A 622 -38.58 -7.54 -16.20
CA SER A 622 -37.37 -6.82 -15.76
C SER A 622 -36.45 -7.72 -14.93
N LYS A 623 -36.98 -8.42 -13.92
CA LYS A 623 -36.18 -9.32 -13.06
C LYS A 623 -35.57 -10.50 -13.80
N ASN A 624 -36.31 -11.11 -14.74
CA ASN A 624 -35.79 -12.20 -15.56
C ASN A 624 -34.68 -11.74 -16.50
N ILE A 625 -34.79 -10.53 -17.06
CA ILE A 625 -33.81 -9.96 -17.98
C ILE A 625 -32.57 -9.46 -17.21
N GLN A 626 -32.77 -8.75 -16.09
CA GLN A 626 -31.71 -8.24 -15.23
C GLN A 626 -30.89 -9.37 -14.61
N SER A 627 -31.53 -10.39 -14.01
CA SER A 627 -30.79 -11.57 -13.50
C SER A 627 -30.03 -12.33 -14.59
N SER A 628 -30.49 -12.27 -15.85
CA SER A 628 -29.81 -12.92 -16.97
C SER A 628 -28.60 -12.14 -17.49
N MET A 629 -28.60 -10.81 -17.38
CA MET A 629 -27.56 -9.93 -17.94
C MET A 629 -26.59 -9.38 -16.88
N GLU A 630 -26.97 -9.33 -15.60
CA GLU A 630 -26.17 -8.73 -14.51
C GLU A 630 -24.79 -9.37 -14.37
N THR A 631 -24.71 -10.71 -14.49
CA THR A 631 -23.41 -11.40 -14.41
C THR A 631 -22.51 -11.08 -15.61
N VAL A 632 -23.09 -10.92 -16.80
CA VAL A 632 -22.34 -10.57 -18.03
C VAL A 632 -21.87 -9.13 -17.97
N ILE A 633 -22.76 -8.20 -17.61
CA ILE A 633 -22.45 -6.78 -17.45
C ILE A 633 -21.39 -6.59 -16.37
N SER A 634 -21.51 -7.28 -15.23
CA SER A 634 -20.52 -7.21 -14.16
C SER A 634 -19.13 -7.68 -14.61
N SER A 635 -19.03 -8.79 -15.35
CA SER A 635 -17.75 -9.27 -15.89
C SER A 635 -17.12 -8.27 -16.87
N LEU A 636 -17.92 -7.64 -17.72
CA LEU A 636 -17.44 -6.63 -18.68
C LEU A 636 -17.03 -5.33 -17.98
N THR A 637 -17.82 -4.89 -17.00
CA THR A 637 -17.63 -3.63 -16.26
C THR A 637 -16.43 -3.70 -15.30
N ASN A 638 -16.02 -4.90 -14.89
CA ASN A 638 -14.86 -5.13 -14.03
C ASN A 638 -13.56 -5.47 -14.80
N MET A 639 -13.57 -5.31 -16.13
CA MET A 639 -12.42 -5.59 -16.99
C MET A 639 -11.41 -4.42 -16.98
N MET A 640 -10.40 -4.49 -16.11
CA MET A 640 -9.27 -3.54 -16.06
C MET A 640 -8.05 -4.09 -16.80
N SER A 641 -7.28 -3.26 -17.52
CA SER A 641 -6.08 -3.73 -18.24
C SER A 641 -5.03 -4.27 -17.27
N SER A 642 -4.35 -5.33 -17.67
CA SER A 642 -3.36 -6.03 -16.84
C SER A 642 -1.92 -5.82 -17.30
N GLN A 643 -1.73 -5.10 -18.42
CA GLN A 643 -0.43 -4.85 -19.04
C GLN A 643 0.46 -3.89 -18.20
N THR A 644 -0.13 -3.06 -17.34
CA THR A 644 0.57 -1.99 -16.61
C THR A 644 0.99 -2.34 -15.19
N THR A 645 0.50 -3.46 -14.63
CA THR A 645 0.70 -3.80 -13.21
C THR A 645 1.68 -4.96 -13.02
N SER A 646 2.78 -4.75 -12.28
CA SER A 646 3.79 -5.78 -11.95
C SER A 646 3.38 -6.70 -10.80
N LYS A 647 2.55 -6.21 -9.87
CA LYS A 647 2.00 -6.94 -8.70
C LYS A 647 0.50 -6.61 -8.53
N ARG A 648 -0.33 -7.59 -8.15
CA ARG A 648 -1.79 -7.40 -7.96
C ARG A 648 -2.11 -6.52 -6.75
N THR A 649 -1.28 -6.51 -5.71
CA THR A 649 -1.50 -5.72 -4.48
C THR A 649 -1.41 -4.20 -4.65
N HIS A 650 -0.58 -3.70 -5.57
CA HIS A 650 -0.11 -2.30 -5.52
C HIS A 650 -0.95 -1.28 -6.30
N ASP A 651 -1.77 -1.72 -7.27
CA ASP A 651 -2.66 -0.81 -8.02
C ASP A 651 -4.14 -1.17 -7.85
N MET A 652 -4.42 -2.44 -7.57
CA MET A 652 -5.78 -2.98 -7.56
C MET A 652 -6.63 -2.40 -6.42
N LYS A 653 -6.15 -2.18 -5.19
CA LYS A 653 -7.05 -1.67 -4.11
C LYS A 653 -7.49 -0.22 -4.32
N ARG A 654 -6.63 0.61 -4.92
CA ARG A 654 -6.91 2.03 -5.22
C ARG A 654 -7.62 2.18 -6.57
N LEU A 655 -7.21 1.45 -7.60
CA LEU A 655 -7.90 1.38 -8.89
C LEU A 655 -9.26 0.70 -8.73
N LEU A 656 -9.41 -0.44 -8.04
CA LEU A 656 -10.73 -1.03 -7.76
C LEU A 656 -11.63 -0.06 -6.99
N ARG A 657 -11.10 0.77 -6.08
CA ARG A 657 -11.90 1.81 -5.43
C ARG A 657 -12.26 2.93 -6.41
N LYS A 658 -11.33 3.42 -7.22
CA LYS A 658 -11.57 4.46 -8.25
C LYS A 658 -12.56 3.98 -9.33
N THR A 659 -12.37 2.75 -9.82
CA THR A 659 -13.21 2.02 -10.78
C THR A 659 -14.56 1.68 -10.17
N ARG A 660 -14.65 1.15 -8.95
CA ARG A 660 -15.96 0.92 -8.28
C ARG A 660 -16.71 2.24 -8.08
N ILE A 661 -16.02 3.33 -7.73
CA ILE A 661 -16.62 4.67 -7.66
C ILE A 661 -17.08 5.12 -9.06
N SER A 662 -16.27 4.95 -10.10
CA SER A 662 -16.61 5.33 -11.49
C SER A 662 -17.79 4.53 -12.03
N ASN A 663 -17.77 3.21 -11.83
CA ASN A 663 -18.83 2.27 -12.22
C ASN A 663 -20.13 2.61 -11.49
N ASN A 664 -20.08 2.88 -10.18
CA ASN A 664 -21.26 3.31 -9.43
C ASN A 664 -21.81 4.65 -9.97
N VAL A 665 -20.94 5.59 -10.35
CA VAL A 665 -21.35 6.88 -10.95
C VAL A 665 -21.99 6.68 -12.33
N GLU A 666 -21.42 5.84 -13.18
CA GLU A 666 -21.97 5.57 -14.52
C GLU A 666 -23.29 4.80 -14.45
N ALA A 667 -23.37 3.77 -13.60
CA ALA A 667 -24.62 3.04 -13.34
C ALA A 667 -25.73 3.95 -12.79
N THR A 668 -25.39 4.92 -11.93
CA THR A 668 -26.37 5.88 -11.40
C THR A 668 -26.86 6.84 -12.49
N LYS A 669 -25.99 7.26 -13.41
CA LYS A 669 -26.38 8.15 -14.52
C LYS A 669 -27.38 7.50 -15.48
N SER A 670 -27.36 6.17 -15.60
CA SER A 670 -28.31 5.42 -16.42
C SER A 670 -29.55 4.94 -15.67
N MET A 671 -29.73 5.33 -14.39
CA MET A 671 -30.92 4.93 -13.63
C MET A 671 -32.19 5.61 -14.18
N THR A 672 -33.31 4.93 -14.02
CA THR A 672 -34.68 5.41 -14.26
C THR A 672 -35.47 5.45 -12.95
N PHE A 673 -36.63 6.13 -12.92
CA PHE A 673 -37.54 6.10 -11.76
C PHE A 673 -37.99 4.68 -11.37
N GLU A 674 -38.10 3.77 -12.34
CA GLU A 674 -38.38 2.35 -12.09
C GLU A 674 -37.26 1.70 -11.27
N SER A 675 -36.01 1.86 -11.72
CA SER A 675 -34.84 1.32 -11.00
C SER A 675 -34.66 1.94 -9.62
N LEU A 676 -35.02 3.22 -9.45
CA LEU A 676 -35.04 3.89 -8.14
C LEU A 676 -36.11 3.27 -7.24
N THR A 677 -37.33 3.08 -7.74
CA THR A 677 -38.43 2.49 -6.97
C THR A 677 -38.11 1.07 -6.52
N GLU A 678 -37.55 0.24 -7.39
CA GLU A 678 -37.11 -1.11 -7.05
C GLU A 678 -36.02 -1.09 -5.97
N LEU A 679 -35.06 -0.16 -6.08
CA LEU A 679 -33.98 -0.01 -5.12
C LEU A 679 -34.52 0.38 -3.73
N LEU A 680 -35.51 1.27 -3.67
CA LEU A 680 -36.18 1.66 -2.42
C LEU A 680 -37.02 0.51 -1.85
N GLU A 681 -37.76 -0.22 -2.69
CA GLU A 681 -38.55 -1.38 -2.27
C GLU A 681 -37.69 -2.51 -1.68
N ASN A 682 -36.49 -2.73 -2.23
CA ASN A 682 -35.62 -3.82 -1.80
C ASN A 682 -34.77 -3.52 -0.56
N HIS A 683 -34.40 -2.25 -0.34
CA HIS A 683 -33.39 -1.88 0.67
C HIS A 683 -33.87 -0.84 1.71
N ALA A 684 -35.02 -0.21 1.48
CA ALA A 684 -35.65 0.75 2.37
C ALA A 684 -37.15 0.45 2.51
N GLN A 685 -37.52 -0.83 2.66
CA GLN A 685 -38.91 -1.24 2.78
C GLN A 685 -39.50 -0.83 4.14
N ASP A 686 -38.72 -0.96 5.22
CA ASP A 686 -39.24 -0.85 6.59
C ASP A 686 -39.55 0.59 6.99
N MET A 687 -38.67 1.54 6.65
CA MET A 687 -38.84 2.97 6.96
C MET A 687 -38.94 3.86 5.72
N GLY A 688 -38.50 3.40 4.55
CA GLY A 688 -38.56 4.17 3.31
C GLY A 688 -37.73 5.44 3.33
N VAL A 689 -38.36 6.57 3.01
CA VAL A 689 -37.70 7.86 2.85
C VAL A 689 -38.27 8.87 3.83
N MET A 690 -37.39 9.58 4.55
CA MET A 690 -37.77 10.76 5.32
C MET A 690 -37.91 11.95 4.38
N LEU A 691 -38.97 12.72 4.55
CA LEU A 691 -39.21 13.93 3.76
C LEU A 691 -38.84 15.17 4.56
N LEU A 692 -38.10 16.07 3.92
CA LEU A 692 -37.66 17.34 4.50
C LEU A 692 -38.08 18.50 3.61
N ASN A 693 -38.90 19.40 4.11
CA ASN A 693 -39.29 20.61 3.38
C ASN A 693 -38.10 21.57 3.25
N ILE A 694 -37.92 22.12 2.05
CA ILE A 694 -36.86 23.08 1.71
C ILE A 694 -37.48 24.45 1.45
N GLU A 695 -37.20 25.39 2.34
CA GLU A 695 -37.67 26.76 2.24
C GLU A 695 -36.94 27.50 1.10
N THR A 696 -37.70 27.93 0.09
CA THR A 696 -37.17 28.44 -1.18
C THR A 696 -36.22 29.63 -1.03
N THR A 697 -36.59 30.64 -0.23
CA THR A 697 -35.77 31.86 -0.06
C THR A 697 -34.49 31.58 0.73
N PRO A 698 -34.56 30.97 1.93
CA PRO A 698 -33.35 30.57 2.66
C PRO A 698 -32.43 29.64 1.86
N TYR A 699 -32.99 28.73 1.05
CA TYR A 699 -32.17 27.83 0.22
C TYR A 699 -31.34 28.60 -0.81
N LYS A 700 -31.92 29.59 -1.50
CA LYS A 700 -31.18 30.43 -2.46
C LYS A 700 -30.08 31.25 -1.78
N GLU A 701 -30.34 31.77 -0.58
CA GLU A 701 -29.32 32.47 0.21
C GLU A 701 -28.19 31.54 0.66
N LEU A 702 -28.52 30.32 1.07
CA LEU A 702 -27.52 29.29 1.41
C LEU A 702 -26.63 28.99 0.21
N LEU A 703 -27.20 28.82 -0.99
CA LEU A 703 -26.45 28.55 -2.22
C LEU A 703 -25.44 29.67 -2.55
N ARG A 704 -25.80 30.94 -2.35
CA ARG A 704 -24.88 32.08 -2.54
C ARG A 704 -23.68 32.05 -1.59
N ASN A 705 -23.89 31.52 -0.39
CA ASN A 705 -22.90 31.52 0.68
C ASN A 705 -22.11 30.21 0.79
N LEU A 706 -22.27 29.26 -0.15
CA LEU A 706 -21.55 27.97 -0.15
C LEU A 706 -20.02 28.08 -0.28
N GLN A 707 -19.49 29.25 -0.64
CA GLN A 707 -18.04 29.52 -0.66
C GLN A 707 -17.49 30.05 0.69
N GLY A 708 -18.36 30.31 1.66
CA GLY A 708 -18.00 30.79 3.00
C GLY A 708 -17.40 29.70 3.89
N THR A 709 -16.77 30.10 5.00
CA THR A 709 -16.13 29.19 5.97
C THR A 709 -17.12 28.42 6.85
N THR A 710 -18.38 28.87 6.93
CA THR A 710 -19.45 28.27 7.74
C THR A 710 -20.77 28.18 6.96
N ILE A 711 -21.31 26.96 6.83
CA ILE A 711 -22.59 26.68 6.15
C ILE A 711 -23.60 26.25 7.23
N ASP A 712 -24.67 27.03 7.42
CA ASP A 712 -25.79 26.66 8.29
C ASP A 712 -27.05 26.41 7.47
N ALA A 713 -27.48 25.15 7.41
CA ALA A 713 -28.68 24.73 6.70
C ALA A 713 -29.94 24.67 7.58
N LYS A 714 -29.85 24.92 8.91
CA LYS A 714 -31.01 24.85 9.81
C LYS A 714 -32.18 25.79 9.43
N PRO A 715 -31.96 27.00 8.88
CA PRO A 715 -33.05 27.87 8.43
C PRO A 715 -33.73 27.41 7.13
N VAL A 716 -33.05 26.55 6.36
CA VAL A 716 -33.54 26.02 5.07
C VAL A 716 -34.50 24.85 5.27
N CYS A 717 -34.29 24.08 6.33
CA CYS A 717 -34.97 22.81 6.54
C CYS A 717 -36.15 22.95 7.51
N SER A 718 -37.32 22.47 7.11
CA SER A 718 -38.49 22.30 7.99
C SER A 718 -39.07 20.88 7.86
N LEU A 719 -39.63 20.34 8.95
CA LEU A 719 -40.36 19.07 8.90
C LEU A 719 -41.81 19.33 8.52
N ASP A 720 -42.43 18.39 7.82
CA ASP A 720 -43.86 18.42 7.57
C ASP A 720 -44.60 17.80 8.77
N ASP A 721 -45.59 18.52 9.25
CA ASP A 721 -46.43 18.18 10.40
C ASP A 721 -47.44 17.05 10.09
N ARG A 722 -47.61 16.68 8.81
CA ARG A 722 -48.51 15.59 8.39
C ARG A 722 -47.79 14.40 7.76
N ILE A 723 -46.74 14.65 6.98
CA ILE A 723 -46.04 13.59 6.23
C ILE A 723 -44.54 13.64 6.52
N LEU A 724 -44.12 12.93 7.56
CA LEU A 724 -42.71 12.86 7.97
C LEU A 724 -41.88 11.89 7.12
N HIS A 725 -42.47 10.78 6.70
CA HIS A 725 -41.82 9.76 5.87
C HIS A 725 -42.84 9.04 4.98
N LEU A 726 -42.36 8.38 3.94
CA LEU A 726 -43.10 7.46 3.08
C LEU A 726 -42.36 6.13 3.06
N ASP A 727 -43.07 5.00 2.93
CA ASP A 727 -42.40 3.72 2.69
C ASP A 727 -41.67 3.73 1.33
N GLY A 728 -40.71 2.82 1.15
CA GLY A 728 -39.82 2.84 -0.02
C GLY A 728 -40.55 2.75 -1.36
N PHE A 729 -41.64 1.99 -1.42
CA PHE A 729 -42.38 1.77 -2.66
C PHE A 729 -43.26 2.97 -3.02
N ASP A 730 -44.03 3.48 -2.05
CA ASP A 730 -44.86 4.67 -2.22
C ASP A 730 -44.01 5.90 -2.54
N ALA A 731 -42.83 6.02 -1.92
CA ALA A 731 -41.86 7.07 -2.20
C ALA A 731 -41.41 7.08 -3.67
N GLY A 732 -41.05 5.93 -4.22
CA GLY A 732 -40.60 5.82 -5.62
C GLY A 732 -41.67 6.26 -6.62
N ILE A 733 -42.90 5.79 -6.43
CA ILE A 733 -44.05 6.15 -7.28
C ILE A 733 -44.38 7.64 -7.16
N ILE A 734 -44.45 8.17 -5.93
CA ILE A 734 -44.80 9.57 -5.70
C ILE A 734 -43.74 10.49 -6.28
N MET A 735 -42.45 10.15 -6.16
CA MET A 735 -41.37 10.91 -6.77
C MET A 735 -41.53 11.00 -8.29
N GLU A 736 -41.80 9.89 -8.98
CA GLU A 736 -42.00 9.87 -10.43
C GLU A 736 -43.20 10.72 -10.86
N GLN A 737 -44.36 10.45 -10.28
CA GLN A 737 -45.63 11.06 -10.73
C GLN A 737 -45.71 12.56 -10.45
N SER A 738 -45.06 13.02 -9.37
CA SER A 738 -45.14 14.40 -8.92
C SER A 738 -44.22 15.37 -9.66
N GLN A 739 -43.27 14.90 -10.48
CA GLN A 739 -42.32 15.79 -11.18
C GLN A 739 -43.01 16.76 -12.13
N SER A 740 -44.11 16.33 -12.79
CA SER A 740 -44.86 17.14 -13.74
C SER A 740 -45.44 18.43 -13.13
N GLU A 741 -45.76 18.41 -11.84
CA GLU A 741 -46.31 19.53 -11.08
C GLU A 741 -45.27 20.19 -10.15
N HIS A 742 -43.99 19.82 -10.28
CA HIS A 742 -42.95 20.37 -9.42
C HIS A 742 -42.57 21.79 -9.87
N HIS A 743 -42.82 22.78 -9.02
CA HIS A 743 -42.46 24.19 -9.26
C HIS A 743 -41.47 24.76 -8.23
N GLY A 744 -40.94 23.90 -7.34
CA GLY A 744 -40.05 24.32 -6.27
C GLY A 744 -38.57 24.44 -6.65
N PRO A 745 -37.72 24.89 -5.70
CA PRO A 745 -36.30 25.18 -5.94
C PRO A 745 -35.46 23.96 -6.38
N LEU A 746 -35.86 22.74 -6.00
CA LEU A 746 -35.13 21.50 -6.29
C LEU A 746 -35.59 20.78 -7.56
N ARG A 747 -36.48 21.40 -8.36
CA ARG A 747 -36.89 20.81 -9.64
C ARG A 747 -35.68 20.53 -10.53
N SER A 748 -35.65 19.37 -11.16
CA SER A 748 -34.58 19.00 -12.09
C SER A 748 -34.53 19.91 -13.32
N GLN A 749 -33.33 20.27 -13.75
CA GLN A 749 -33.08 20.90 -15.05
C GLN A 749 -32.98 19.87 -16.19
N SER A 750 -32.74 18.59 -15.88
CA SER A 750 -32.50 17.52 -16.86
C SER A 750 -33.78 16.97 -17.49
N GLY A 751 -34.97 17.43 -17.05
CA GLY A 751 -36.27 16.99 -17.56
C GLY A 751 -37.10 16.26 -16.50
N LEU A 752 -38.35 15.94 -16.86
CA LEU A 752 -39.34 15.31 -15.98
C LEU A 752 -39.07 13.80 -15.76
N ASP A 753 -38.44 13.14 -16.73
CA ASP A 753 -38.14 11.70 -16.69
C ASP A 753 -36.80 11.39 -16.00
N HIS A 754 -36.07 12.42 -15.56
CA HIS A 754 -34.78 12.26 -14.88
C HIS A 754 -35.01 11.94 -13.39
N PRO A 755 -34.51 10.80 -12.88
CA PRO A 755 -34.73 10.42 -11.49
C PRO A 755 -34.06 11.40 -10.53
N VAL A 756 -34.83 11.90 -9.56
CA VAL A 756 -34.37 12.84 -8.53
C VAL A 756 -34.91 12.46 -7.16
N LEU A 757 -34.14 12.78 -6.11
CA LEU A 757 -34.51 12.59 -4.71
C LEU A 757 -35.22 13.83 -4.14
N ALA A 758 -36.09 14.43 -4.95
CA ALA A 758 -36.88 15.60 -4.59
C ALA A 758 -38.28 15.52 -5.21
N LEU A 759 -39.26 16.09 -4.51
CA LEU A 759 -40.66 16.16 -4.94
C LEU A 759 -41.26 17.52 -4.53
N PRO A 760 -42.39 17.95 -5.11
CA PRO A 760 -43.13 19.11 -4.60
C PRO A 760 -43.65 18.89 -3.18
N TYR A 761 -44.07 19.98 -2.52
CA TYR A 761 -44.78 19.87 -1.25
C TYR A 761 -46.05 19.02 -1.41
N LEU A 762 -46.10 17.89 -0.70
CA LEU A 762 -47.28 17.02 -0.68
C LEU A 762 -48.44 17.68 0.08
N ASN A 763 -48.12 18.50 1.08
CA ASN A 763 -49.11 19.29 1.80
C ASN A 763 -49.46 20.57 1.02
N LYS A 764 -50.53 20.50 0.22
CA LYS A 764 -51.02 21.62 -0.61
C LYS A 764 -51.28 22.93 0.16
N THR A 765 -51.44 22.89 1.49
CA THR A 765 -51.65 24.09 2.31
C THR A 765 -50.39 24.95 2.48
N ARG A 766 -49.19 24.41 2.20
CA ARG A 766 -47.91 25.14 2.24
C ARG A 766 -47.58 25.91 0.96
N GLY A 767 -48.39 25.76 -0.10
CA GLY A 767 -48.12 26.38 -1.40
C GLY A 767 -47.07 25.64 -2.22
N GLU A 768 -46.35 26.36 -3.08
CA GLU A 768 -45.33 25.79 -3.97
C GLU A 768 -43.95 25.71 -3.28
N GLY A 769 -43.29 24.55 -3.40
CA GLY A 769 -41.98 24.33 -2.80
C GLY A 769 -41.39 22.97 -3.15
N SER A 770 -40.34 22.55 -2.43
CA SER A 770 -39.69 21.26 -2.63
C SER A 770 -39.49 20.52 -1.32
N MET A 771 -39.74 19.22 -1.32
CA MET A 771 -39.25 18.30 -0.29
C MET A 771 -38.03 17.56 -0.81
N LEU A 772 -37.04 17.38 0.04
CA LEU A 772 -35.89 16.52 -0.18
C LEU A 772 -36.13 15.17 0.49
N ALA A 773 -35.81 14.07 -0.19
CA ALA A 773 -36.03 12.72 0.31
C ALA A 773 -34.73 12.07 0.79
N TRP A 774 -34.65 11.76 2.09
CA TRP A 774 -33.53 11.05 2.70
C TRP A 774 -33.88 9.59 2.95
N VAL A 775 -33.22 8.71 2.23
CA VAL A 775 -33.52 7.27 2.29
C VAL A 775 -33.01 6.66 3.58
N CYS A 776 -33.87 5.98 4.32
CA CYS A 776 -33.55 5.34 5.58
C CYS A 776 -33.38 3.83 5.36
N TRP A 777 -32.17 3.42 5.00
CA TRP A 777 -31.84 2.01 4.72
C TRP A 777 -32.19 1.08 5.88
N ASP A 778 -32.88 -0.01 5.59
CA ASP A 778 -33.35 -0.96 6.60
C ASP A 778 -32.17 -1.55 7.39
N GLU A 779 -31.03 -1.77 6.72
CA GLU A 779 -29.81 -2.27 7.35
C GLU A 779 -29.20 -1.29 8.37
N PHE A 780 -29.45 0.02 8.25
CA PHE A 780 -29.00 1.02 9.21
C PHE A 780 -30.05 1.25 10.30
N VAL A 781 -31.32 1.26 9.93
CA VAL A 781 -32.45 1.37 10.88
C VAL A 781 -32.41 0.21 11.89
N ASN A 782 -32.20 -1.00 11.39
CA ASN A 782 -32.20 -2.24 12.17
C ASN A 782 -30.82 -2.59 12.75
N LEU A 783 -29.83 -1.70 12.59
CA LEU A 783 -28.48 -1.92 13.09
C LEU A 783 -28.46 -1.88 14.63
N LYS A 784 -28.00 -2.97 15.25
CA LYS A 784 -27.88 -3.07 16.71
C LYS A 784 -26.74 -2.22 17.26
N SER A 785 -25.61 -2.20 16.56
CA SER A 785 -24.39 -1.52 16.99
C SER A 785 -23.65 -0.93 15.79
N PRO A 786 -23.28 0.36 15.84
CA PRO A 786 -22.54 0.99 14.76
C PRO A 786 -21.04 0.65 14.75
N TYR A 787 -20.54 -0.03 15.81
CA TYR A 787 -19.10 -0.27 15.99
C TYR A 787 -18.57 -1.49 15.25
N THR A 788 -19.45 -2.38 14.80
CA THR A 788 -19.10 -3.58 14.02
C THR A 788 -19.11 -3.31 12.51
N VAL A 789 -19.52 -2.11 12.09
CA VAL A 789 -19.65 -1.74 10.69
C VAL A 789 -18.37 -1.12 10.17
N ARG A 790 -17.87 -1.64 9.05
CA ARG A 790 -16.76 -1.04 8.31
C ARG A 790 -17.30 0.06 7.39
N TRP A 791 -17.54 1.24 7.95
CA TRP A 791 -18.18 2.38 7.25
C TRP A 791 -17.49 2.78 5.94
N MET A 792 -16.16 2.67 5.88
CA MET A 792 -15.34 2.94 4.69
C MET A 792 -15.54 1.93 3.55
N GLU A 793 -15.98 0.71 3.86
CA GLU A 793 -16.31 -0.31 2.86
C GLU A 793 -17.78 -0.14 2.44
N ARG A 794 -18.67 0.05 3.42
CA ARG A 794 -20.12 0.22 3.20
C ARG A 794 -20.48 1.39 2.30
N CYS A 795 -19.72 2.50 2.32
CA CYS A 795 -20.00 3.63 1.44
C CYS A 795 -19.83 3.35 -0.06
N ASN A 796 -19.24 2.21 -0.43
CA ASN A 796 -19.01 1.78 -1.81
C ASN A 796 -19.98 0.69 -2.27
N GLU A 797 -20.90 0.25 -1.42
CA GLU A 797 -21.96 -0.68 -1.83
C GLU A 797 -22.86 -0.02 -2.88
N PRO A 798 -23.28 -0.73 -3.95
CA PRO A 798 -23.92 -0.12 -5.10
C PRO A 798 -25.16 0.72 -4.76
N HIS A 799 -26.07 0.19 -3.93
CA HIS A 799 -27.31 0.88 -3.57
C HIS A 799 -27.08 2.12 -2.70
N ILE A 800 -26.21 2.03 -1.70
CA ILE A 800 -25.80 3.16 -0.85
C ILE A 800 -25.10 4.24 -1.68
N ALA A 801 -24.19 3.84 -2.57
CA ALA A 801 -23.45 4.77 -3.41
C ALA A 801 -24.37 5.47 -4.41
N ALA A 802 -25.30 4.74 -5.04
CA ALA A 802 -26.22 5.27 -6.05
C ALA A 802 -27.05 6.43 -5.52
N LEU A 803 -27.68 6.28 -4.35
CA LEU A 803 -28.53 7.35 -3.81
C LEU A 803 -27.74 8.56 -3.33
N ARG A 804 -26.52 8.38 -2.81
CA ARG A 804 -25.62 9.50 -2.52
C ARG A 804 -25.27 10.27 -3.80
N ILE A 805 -24.95 9.56 -4.88
CA ILE A 805 -24.60 10.18 -6.17
C ILE A 805 -25.82 10.92 -6.74
N MET A 806 -27.00 10.29 -6.70
CA MET A 806 -28.27 10.90 -7.12
C MET A 806 -28.65 12.11 -6.27
N MET A 807 -28.38 12.09 -4.96
CA MET A 807 -28.60 13.25 -4.08
C MET A 807 -27.71 14.43 -4.48
N ARG A 808 -26.43 14.17 -4.78
CA ARG A 808 -25.51 15.20 -5.27
C ARG A 808 -25.96 15.74 -6.63
N ASP A 809 -26.45 14.87 -7.51
CA ASP A 809 -27.01 15.25 -8.80
C ASP A 809 -28.26 16.11 -8.62
N THR A 810 -29.22 15.67 -7.80
CA THR A 810 -30.46 16.38 -7.42
C THR A 810 -30.17 17.82 -6.96
N LEU A 811 -29.17 17.99 -6.07
CA LEU A 811 -28.79 19.32 -5.57
C LEU A 811 -28.07 20.17 -6.63
N SER A 812 -27.23 19.57 -7.47
CA SER A 812 -26.47 20.30 -8.50
C SER A 812 -27.31 20.69 -9.71
N GLN A 813 -28.22 19.82 -10.15
CA GLN A 813 -29.12 20.00 -11.30
C GLN A 813 -30.45 20.66 -10.92
N ALA A 814 -30.63 21.06 -9.65
CA ALA A 814 -31.77 21.84 -9.21
C ALA A 814 -31.86 23.18 -9.96
N VAL A 815 -33.07 23.64 -10.33
CA VAL A 815 -33.28 24.94 -10.98
C VAL A 815 -32.67 26.09 -10.19
N ALA A 816 -32.74 26.06 -8.85
CA ALA A 816 -32.13 27.08 -8.01
C ALA A 816 -30.59 27.09 -8.07
N SER A 817 -29.96 25.97 -8.43
CA SER A 817 -28.50 25.84 -8.54
C SER A 817 -27.95 26.30 -9.90
N ARG A 818 -28.81 26.54 -10.89
CA ARG A 818 -28.44 26.93 -12.27
C ARG A 818 -27.53 28.16 -12.31
N GLU A 819 -27.82 29.17 -11.50
CA GLU A 819 -27.09 30.44 -11.50
C GLU A 819 -25.66 30.33 -10.95
N PHE A 820 -25.32 29.22 -10.28
CA PHE A 820 -24.02 29.01 -9.63
C PHE A 820 -23.12 28.00 -10.35
N GLY A 821 -23.64 27.23 -11.31
CA GLY A 821 -22.85 26.30 -12.13
C GLY A 821 -22.18 25.15 -11.36
N PHE A 822 -22.75 24.75 -10.21
CA PHE A 822 -22.17 23.68 -9.40
C PHE A 822 -22.23 22.32 -10.11
N GLN A 823 -21.15 21.56 -10.02
CA GLN A 823 -21.09 20.18 -10.52
C GLN A 823 -21.38 19.20 -9.38
N ALA A 824 -22.05 18.08 -9.67
CA ALA A 824 -22.35 17.04 -8.67
C ALA A 824 -21.09 16.56 -7.91
N GLY A 825 -19.96 16.45 -8.59
CA GLY A 825 -18.67 16.05 -8.01
C GLY A 825 -17.96 17.11 -7.15
N SER A 826 -18.46 18.34 -7.08
CA SER A 826 -17.77 19.45 -6.41
C SER A 826 -17.78 19.30 -4.87
N PRO A 827 -16.72 19.73 -4.15
CA PRO A 827 -16.70 19.75 -2.69
C PRO A 827 -17.87 20.53 -2.07
N GLN A 828 -18.28 21.63 -2.71
CA GLN A 828 -19.38 22.51 -2.28
C GLN A 828 -20.70 21.75 -2.20
N ILE A 829 -21.01 20.93 -3.21
CA ILE A 829 -22.22 20.09 -3.19
C ILE A 829 -22.15 19.01 -2.10
N GLY A 830 -20.96 18.45 -1.84
CA GLY A 830 -20.76 17.55 -0.70
C GLY A 830 -21.01 18.20 0.66
N GLN A 831 -20.56 19.45 0.82
CA GLN A 831 -20.80 20.25 2.02
C GLN A 831 -22.28 20.66 2.16
N LEU A 832 -22.94 21.06 1.06
CA LEU A 832 -24.38 21.34 1.06
C LEU A 832 -25.19 20.11 1.48
N MET A 833 -24.94 18.97 0.85
CA MET A 833 -25.63 17.71 1.12
C MET A 833 -25.49 17.30 2.59
N SER A 834 -24.27 17.35 3.13
CA SER A 834 -24.02 17.00 4.53
C SER A 834 -24.63 17.99 5.52
N SER A 835 -24.60 19.29 5.20
CA SER A 835 -25.24 20.33 6.02
C SER A 835 -26.76 20.18 6.06
N LEU A 836 -27.40 19.91 4.91
CA LEU A 836 -28.84 19.63 4.83
C LEU A 836 -29.22 18.37 5.62
N LEU A 837 -28.40 17.31 5.54
CA LEU A 837 -28.62 16.08 6.32
C LEU A 837 -28.51 16.33 7.83
N MET A 838 -27.45 17.01 8.29
CA MET A 838 -27.28 17.34 9.71
C MET A 838 -28.39 18.28 10.21
N ALA A 839 -28.86 19.23 9.39
CA ALA A 839 -30.00 20.06 9.70
C ALA A 839 -31.30 19.24 9.81
N ALA A 840 -31.53 18.27 8.92
CA ALA A 840 -32.66 17.35 9.00
C ALA A 840 -32.65 16.57 10.31
N MET A 841 -31.48 16.01 10.67
CA MET A 841 -31.28 15.29 11.92
C MET A 841 -31.54 16.20 13.13
N ALA A 842 -31.05 17.43 13.13
CA ALA A 842 -31.29 18.38 14.22
C ALA A 842 -32.79 18.72 14.39
N LYS A 843 -33.54 18.89 13.29
CA LYS A 843 -35.00 19.10 13.35
C LYS A 843 -35.74 17.88 13.88
N LEU A 844 -35.31 16.69 13.47
CA LEU A 844 -35.86 15.42 13.91
C LEU A 844 -35.62 15.19 15.41
N ALA A 845 -34.41 15.48 15.90
CA ALA A 845 -34.08 15.45 17.33
C ALA A 845 -34.96 16.43 18.13
N GLY A 846 -35.22 17.63 17.59
CA GLY A 846 -36.08 18.64 18.20
C GLY A 846 -37.56 18.25 18.36
N MET A 847 -38.02 17.16 17.72
CA MET A 847 -39.36 16.60 17.98
C MET A 847 -39.46 15.89 19.35
N ARG A 848 -38.32 15.61 20.00
CA ARG A 848 -38.28 14.97 21.32
C ARG A 848 -37.88 15.97 22.40
N THR A 849 -38.48 15.80 23.58
CA THR A 849 -38.12 16.54 24.80
C THR A 849 -36.97 15.89 25.56
N SER A 850 -36.64 14.62 25.28
CA SER A 850 -35.55 13.86 25.91
C SER A 850 -34.96 12.81 24.97
N ALA A 851 -33.70 12.44 25.19
CA ALA A 851 -33.00 11.40 24.42
C ALA A 851 -33.59 10.00 24.70
N PRO A 852 -33.64 9.10 23.70
CA PRO A 852 -34.08 7.73 23.87
C PRO A 852 -33.18 6.92 24.81
N VAL A 853 -33.76 5.87 25.40
CA VAL A 853 -32.99 4.87 26.15
C VAL A 853 -32.16 4.04 25.17
N ILE A 854 -31.02 3.51 25.63
CA ILE A 854 -30.19 2.60 24.85
C ILE A 854 -30.97 1.30 24.59
N LEU A 855 -31.12 0.93 23.32
CA LEU A 855 -31.93 -0.21 22.87
C LEU A 855 -31.23 -0.93 21.72
N ASP A 856 -31.29 -2.27 21.69
CA ASP A 856 -30.75 -3.05 20.57
C ASP A 856 -31.56 -2.81 19.29
N THR A 857 -32.89 -2.72 19.39
CA THR A 857 -33.82 -2.48 18.29
C THR A 857 -34.60 -1.18 18.53
N ALA A 858 -34.58 -0.27 17.55
CA ALA A 858 -35.35 0.96 17.63
C ALA A 858 -36.82 0.69 17.29
N GLU A 859 -37.72 0.98 18.22
CA GLU A 859 -39.16 0.80 18.03
C GLU A 859 -39.84 2.12 17.61
N ASP A 860 -39.39 3.25 18.15
CA ASP A 860 -40.00 4.55 17.86
C ASP A 860 -39.53 5.15 16.53
N THR A 861 -40.46 5.78 15.81
CA THR A 861 -40.25 6.33 14.46
C THR A 861 -39.08 7.32 14.40
N VAL A 862 -38.94 8.20 15.39
CA VAL A 862 -37.89 9.24 15.41
C VAL A 862 -36.51 8.60 15.54
N THR A 863 -36.34 7.64 16.44
CA THR A 863 -35.08 6.90 16.61
C THR A 863 -34.75 6.05 15.39
N ARG A 864 -35.75 5.39 14.78
CA ARG A 864 -35.56 4.61 13.54
C ARG A 864 -35.07 5.50 12.39
N LEU A 865 -35.71 6.65 12.18
CA LEU A 865 -35.27 7.64 11.19
C LEU A 865 -33.86 8.16 11.53
N MET A 866 -33.59 8.49 12.79
CA MET A 866 -32.27 8.96 13.23
C MET A 866 -31.15 7.95 12.92
N ARG A 867 -31.39 6.65 13.14
CA ARG A 867 -30.44 5.57 12.77
C ARG A 867 -30.19 5.51 11.27
N GLY A 868 -31.25 5.58 10.45
CA GLY A 868 -31.15 5.62 8.99
C GLY A 868 -30.34 6.83 8.50
N LEU A 869 -30.62 8.02 9.04
CA LEU A 869 -29.87 9.24 8.69
C LEU A 869 -28.42 9.20 9.15
N PHE A 870 -28.12 8.65 10.34
CA PHE A 870 -26.75 8.47 10.80
C PHE A 870 -25.94 7.54 9.90
N GLY A 871 -26.55 6.45 9.41
CA GLY A 871 -25.90 5.56 8.44
C GLY A 871 -25.56 6.27 7.13
N ASN A 872 -26.45 7.14 6.63
CA ASN A 872 -26.15 8.01 5.50
C ASN A 872 -25.03 9.00 5.82
N LEU A 873 -25.06 9.63 7.00
CA LEU A 873 -24.03 10.60 7.41
C LEU A 873 -22.64 9.95 7.44
N MET A 874 -22.53 8.73 7.99
CA MET A 874 -21.25 8.00 8.08
C MET A 874 -20.75 7.53 6.71
N THR A 875 -21.65 7.05 5.85
CA THR A 875 -21.27 6.63 4.49
C THR A 875 -20.94 7.82 3.60
N ILE A 876 -21.54 8.99 3.82
CA ILE A 876 -21.13 10.25 3.18
C ILE A 876 -19.75 10.68 3.69
N ALA A 877 -19.53 10.68 5.01
CA ALA A 877 -18.24 11.03 5.61
C ALA A 877 -17.08 10.17 5.06
N GLY A 878 -17.30 8.86 4.90
CA GLY A 878 -16.31 7.91 4.36
C GLY A 878 -16.18 7.91 2.82
N SER A 879 -17.07 8.58 2.10
CA SER A 879 -17.12 8.52 0.63
C SER A 879 -16.04 9.34 -0.07
N GLY A 880 -15.78 9.00 -1.35
CA GLY A 880 -14.75 9.64 -2.18
C GLY A 880 -13.41 8.91 -2.15
N VAL A 881 -12.48 9.33 -3.00
CA VAL A 881 -11.07 8.84 -2.99
C VAL A 881 -10.40 9.23 -1.67
N ARG A 882 -10.75 10.41 -1.15
CA ARG A 882 -10.44 10.88 0.20
C ARG A 882 -11.77 11.08 0.95
N PRO A 883 -11.91 10.59 2.19
CA PRO A 883 -13.10 10.83 3.02
C PRO A 883 -13.41 12.32 3.14
N LEU A 884 -14.70 12.68 3.12
CA LEU A 884 -15.17 14.04 3.40
C LEU A 884 -14.95 14.46 4.85
N SER A 885 -14.98 13.50 5.78
CA SER A 885 -14.69 13.74 7.19
C SER A 885 -14.20 12.44 7.84
N MET A 886 -13.30 12.57 8.82
CA MET A 886 -12.81 11.44 9.61
C MET A 886 -13.71 11.11 10.81
N VAL A 887 -14.85 11.79 10.98
CA VAL A 887 -15.76 11.60 12.13
C VAL A 887 -16.23 10.15 12.31
N TRP A 888 -16.25 9.35 11.25
CA TRP A 888 -16.53 7.91 11.30
C TRP A 888 -15.56 7.13 12.22
N GLN A 889 -14.38 7.67 12.51
CA GLN A 889 -13.41 7.08 13.46
C GLN A 889 -13.97 6.98 14.88
N LEU A 890 -14.95 7.81 15.27
CA LEU A 890 -15.61 7.70 16.58
C LEU A 890 -16.42 6.40 16.73
N PHE A 891 -16.70 5.71 15.63
CA PHE A 891 -17.48 4.48 15.58
C PHE A 891 -16.59 3.24 15.42
N GLY A 892 -15.28 3.31 15.65
CA GLY A 892 -14.39 2.14 15.66
C GLY A 892 -14.28 1.47 17.04
N LEU A 893 -13.99 0.16 17.07
CA LEU A 893 -13.68 -0.57 18.33
C LEU A 893 -12.30 -0.21 18.90
N ALA A 894 -11.31 -0.03 18.03
CA ALA A 894 -9.96 0.42 18.38
C ALA A 894 -9.43 1.39 17.29
N PRO A 895 -10.03 2.58 17.14
CA PRO A 895 -9.70 3.46 16.04
C PRO A 895 -8.37 4.19 16.30
N GLN A 896 -7.62 4.42 15.22
CA GLN A 896 -6.53 5.37 15.21
C GLN A 896 -7.10 6.73 14.77
N TYR A 897 -7.04 7.72 15.66
CA TYR A 897 -7.68 9.01 15.41
C TYR A 897 -6.79 9.95 14.60
N ASP A 898 -7.29 10.50 13.51
CA ASP A 898 -6.71 11.68 12.88
C ASP A 898 -7.39 12.93 13.44
N ILE A 899 -6.60 13.90 13.89
CA ILE A 899 -7.14 15.10 14.54
C ILE A 899 -7.64 16.07 13.45
N PRO A 900 -8.89 16.56 13.54
CA PRO A 900 -9.42 17.58 12.62
C PRO A 900 -8.55 18.82 12.58
N VAL A 901 -8.35 19.39 11.39
CA VAL A 901 -7.45 20.54 11.18
C VAL A 901 -8.19 21.83 10.84
N SER A 902 -9.42 21.74 10.33
CA SER A 902 -10.22 22.90 9.92
C SER A 902 -11.50 23.03 10.74
N TYR A 903 -12.05 24.24 10.83
CA TYR A 903 -13.34 24.50 11.46
C TYR A 903 -14.46 23.69 10.80
N THR A 904 -14.44 23.58 9.47
CA THR A 904 -15.43 22.79 8.70
C THR A 904 -15.40 21.30 9.08
N ASP A 905 -14.22 20.74 9.38
CA ASP A 905 -14.12 19.37 9.88
C ASP A 905 -14.73 19.25 11.28
N TRP A 906 -14.50 20.24 12.15
CA TRP A 906 -15.04 20.26 13.51
C TRP A 906 -16.56 20.30 13.56
N VAL A 907 -17.21 20.98 12.61
CA VAL A 907 -18.69 21.00 12.50
C VAL A 907 -19.28 19.59 12.40
N TRP A 908 -18.60 18.65 11.72
CA TRP A 908 -19.05 17.25 11.68
C TRP A 908 -19.04 16.60 13.06
N TYR A 909 -17.95 16.79 13.80
CA TYR A 909 -17.81 16.21 15.14
C TYR A 909 -18.81 16.83 16.11
N GLU A 910 -19.01 18.15 16.04
CA GLU A 910 -20.00 18.86 16.85
C GLU A 910 -21.41 18.29 16.67
N ASN A 911 -21.89 18.23 15.42
CA ASN A 911 -23.24 17.72 15.13
C ASN A 911 -23.36 16.22 15.46
N VAL A 912 -22.34 15.41 15.16
CA VAL A 912 -22.37 13.98 15.46
C VAL A 912 -22.45 13.75 16.98
N VAL A 913 -21.65 14.44 17.78
CA VAL A 913 -21.67 14.30 19.24
C VAL A 913 -22.99 14.80 19.83
N GLU A 914 -23.52 15.92 19.33
CA GLU A 914 -24.81 16.46 19.79
C GLU A 914 -25.98 15.51 19.49
N LEU A 915 -26.00 14.91 18.29
CA LEU A 915 -27.13 14.14 17.80
C LEU A 915 -27.05 12.64 18.12
N TYR A 916 -25.87 12.11 18.47
CA TYR A 916 -25.66 10.67 18.64
C TYR A 916 -26.61 10.03 19.66
N SER A 917 -26.92 10.75 20.74
CA SER A 917 -27.83 10.26 21.79
C SER A 917 -29.23 9.93 21.28
N TYR A 918 -29.68 10.54 20.18
CA TYR A 918 -30.98 10.31 19.56
C TYR A 918 -31.07 9.03 18.72
N THR A 919 -29.96 8.30 18.56
CA THR A 919 -29.92 7.00 17.86
C THR A 919 -30.37 5.82 18.74
N GLY A 920 -30.35 5.98 20.07
CA GLY A 920 -30.55 4.88 21.01
C GLY A 920 -29.46 3.81 20.96
N TRP A 921 -28.31 4.08 20.33
CA TRP A 921 -27.15 3.18 20.31
C TRP A 921 -26.29 3.29 21.59
N PRO A 922 -25.36 2.35 21.83
CA PRO A 922 -24.54 2.35 23.06
C PRO A 922 -23.65 3.61 23.20
N LEU A 923 -23.93 4.43 24.22
CA LEU A 923 -23.22 5.68 24.51
C LEU A 923 -21.81 5.49 25.07
N LYS A 924 -21.60 4.43 25.87
CA LYS A 924 -20.33 4.24 26.61
C LYS A 924 -19.12 4.18 25.67
N GLN A 925 -19.19 3.34 24.64
CA GLN A 925 -18.10 3.21 23.66
C GLN A 925 -17.87 4.52 22.87
N PHE A 926 -18.94 5.26 22.55
CA PHE A 926 -18.86 6.55 21.86
C PHE A 926 -18.14 7.60 22.73
N HIS A 927 -18.55 7.73 23.99
CA HIS A 927 -17.92 8.64 24.96
C HIS A 927 -16.47 8.25 25.23
N ASP A 928 -16.17 6.94 25.35
CA ASP A 928 -14.80 6.46 25.49
C ASP A 928 -13.94 6.83 24.28
N ASN A 929 -14.49 6.72 23.07
CA ASN A 929 -13.81 7.09 21.84
C ASN A 929 -13.61 8.61 21.71
N LEU A 930 -14.62 9.41 22.09
CA LEU A 930 -14.53 10.87 22.12
C LEU A 930 -13.48 11.33 23.15
N ALA A 931 -13.44 10.71 24.33
CA ALA A 931 -12.43 10.98 25.35
C ALA A 931 -11.02 10.63 24.86
N LYS A 932 -10.84 9.52 24.13
CA LYS A 932 -9.53 9.16 23.52
C LYS A 932 -9.09 10.15 22.44
N LEU A 933 -10.02 10.70 21.66
CA LEU A 933 -9.71 11.76 20.71
C LEU A 933 -9.20 13.01 21.44
N LEU A 934 -9.88 13.42 22.52
CA LEU A 934 -9.42 14.53 23.37
C LEU A 934 -8.08 14.23 24.05
N ASP A 935 -7.85 13.00 24.51
CA ASP A 935 -6.56 12.57 25.06
C ASP A 935 -5.46 12.84 24.03
N LYS A 936 -5.65 12.41 22.78
CA LYS A 936 -4.70 12.62 21.69
C LYS A 936 -4.44 14.11 21.41
N ILE A 937 -5.48 14.94 21.48
CA ILE A 937 -5.38 16.39 21.26
C ILE A 937 -4.56 17.06 22.38
N ILE A 938 -4.86 16.76 23.64
CA ILE A 938 -4.13 17.31 24.81
C ILE A 938 -2.66 16.90 24.76
N LEU A 939 -2.38 15.63 24.44
CA LEU A 939 -1.00 15.13 24.31
C LEU A 939 -0.23 15.76 23.15
N ARG A 940 -0.91 16.06 22.04
CA ARG A 940 -0.30 16.74 20.89
C ARG A 940 0.19 18.14 21.25
N VAL A 941 -0.55 18.89 22.07
CA VAL A 941 -0.13 20.21 22.54
C VAL A 941 1.18 20.12 23.31
N ILE A 942 1.32 19.15 24.21
CA ILE A 942 2.54 18.98 24.99
C ILE A 942 3.70 18.56 24.09
N THR A 943 3.52 17.49 23.31
CA THR A 943 4.59 16.94 22.47
C THR A 943 5.08 17.92 21.39
N LYS A 944 4.21 18.81 20.88
CA LYS A 944 4.60 19.85 19.91
C LYS A 944 5.44 20.96 20.53
N ASN A 945 5.27 21.22 21.82
CA ASN A 945 5.96 22.31 22.52
C ASN A 945 7.19 21.83 23.31
N GLU A 946 7.48 20.53 23.35
CA GLU A 946 8.70 20.00 23.98
C GLU A 946 9.92 20.08 23.06
N ASP A 947 11.09 20.38 23.63
CA ASP A 947 12.36 20.31 22.91
C ASP A 947 12.80 18.85 22.73
N THR A 948 12.55 18.32 21.53
CA THR A 948 12.90 16.94 21.13
C THR A 948 14.39 16.61 21.27
N ALA A 949 15.30 17.60 21.29
CA ALA A 949 16.72 17.38 21.49
C ALA A 949 17.05 17.00 22.96
N GLN A 950 16.41 17.66 23.94
CA GLN A 950 16.56 17.32 25.35
C GLN A 950 15.81 16.04 25.75
N ILE A 951 14.72 15.67 25.06
CA ILE A 951 14.01 14.40 25.31
C ILE A 951 14.93 13.19 25.09
N LYS A 952 15.80 13.22 24.08
CA LYS A 952 16.80 12.16 23.86
C LYS A 952 17.82 12.09 25.01
N VAL A 953 18.17 13.23 25.61
CA VAL A 953 19.07 13.32 26.78
C VAL A 953 18.36 12.86 28.05
N SER A 954 17.09 13.22 28.25
CA SER A 954 16.24 12.78 29.37
C SER A 954 15.91 11.29 29.28
N ALA A 955 15.69 10.74 28.09
CA ALA A 955 15.55 9.30 27.87
C ALA A 955 16.86 8.56 28.20
N ALA A 956 18.01 9.14 27.85
CA ALA A 956 19.31 8.62 28.26
C ALA A 956 19.51 8.72 29.78
N GLN A 957 19.09 9.81 30.45
CA GLN A 957 19.14 9.96 31.91
C GLN A 957 18.16 9.04 32.63
N ASN A 958 16.95 8.83 32.12
CA ASN A 958 15.98 7.88 32.63
C ASN A 958 16.46 6.44 32.42
N MET A 959 17.14 6.17 31.30
CA MET A 959 17.81 4.90 31.06
C MET A 959 18.99 4.72 32.01
N LEU A 960 19.77 5.77 32.31
CA LEU A 960 20.85 5.75 33.30
C LEU A 960 20.31 5.53 34.73
N HIS A 961 19.22 6.22 35.11
CA HIS A 961 18.56 6.04 36.39
C HIS A 961 17.92 4.65 36.51
N TYR A 962 17.28 4.17 35.44
CA TYR A 962 16.79 2.79 35.34
C TYR A 962 17.93 1.79 35.50
N CYS A 963 19.07 2.01 34.83
CA CYS A 963 20.26 1.18 34.96
C CYS A 963 20.81 1.23 36.40
N ARG A 964 20.82 2.40 37.04
CA ARG A 964 21.26 2.56 38.44
C ARG A 964 20.37 1.80 39.42
N LEU A 965 19.06 1.99 39.37
CA LEU A 965 18.11 1.26 40.22
C LEU A 965 18.16 -0.26 39.95
N ARG A 966 18.35 -0.63 38.68
CA ARG A 966 18.52 -2.02 38.30
C ARG A 966 19.82 -2.61 38.87
N ASN A 967 20.91 -1.86 38.87
CA ASN A 967 22.19 -2.30 39.42
C ASN A 967 22.12 -2.51 40.94
N ILE A 968 21.46 -1.61 41.69
CA ILE A 968 21.20 -1.78 43.14
C ILE A 968 20.44 -3.08 43.41
N GLN A 969 19.38 -3.34 42.64
CA GLN A 969 18.63 -4.59 42.76
C GLN A 969 19.52 -5.81 42.46
N LEU A 970 20.37 -5.72 41.43
CA LEU A 970 21.26 -6.81 41.04
C LEU A 970 22.30 -7.12 42.11
N GLU A 971 22.80 -6.12 42.83
CA GLU A 971 23.73 -6.27 43.96
C GLU A 971 23.09 -7.01 45.16
N HIS A 972 21.82 -6.74 45.45
CA HIS A 972 21.11 -7.48 46.49
C HIS A 972 20.78 -8.92 46.05
N CYS A 973 20.32 -9.11 44.80
CA CYS A 973 20.21 -10.46 44.24
C CYS A 973 21.55 -11.21 44.33
N ARG A 974 22.67 -10.49 44.22
CA ARG A 974 24.02 -11.02 44.32
C ARG A 974 24.36 -11.62 45.64
N THR A 975 24.19 -10.81 46.64
CA THR A 975 24.39 -11.22 48.02
C THR A 975 23.52 -12.43 48.37
N ILE A 976 22.24 -12.42 47.97
CA ILE A 976 21.32 -13.51 48.29
C ILE A 976 21.73 -14.83 47.60
N VAL A 977 22.01 -14.82 46.30
CA VAL A 977 22.36 -16.04 45.56
C VAL A 977 23.66 -16.65 46.08
N THR A 978 24.67 -15.83 46.40
CA THR A 978 25.95 -16.32 46.93
C THR A 978 25.81 -16.93 48.32
N VAL A 979 25.01 -16.33 49.20
CA VAL A 979 24.73 -16.93 50.53
C VAL A 979 23.98 -18.25 50.36
N PHE A 980 23.03 -18.33 49.44
CA PHE A 980 22.28 -19.57 49.17
C PHE A 980 23.18 -20.68 48.63
N GLU A 981 24.06 -20.34 47.69
CA GLU A 981 25.05 -21.29 47.18
C GLU A 981 25.91 -21.89 48.31
N ARG A 982 26.48 -21.04 49.17
CA ARG A 982 27.31 -21.48 50.31
C ARG A 982 26.52 -22.19 51.41
N MET A 983 25.28 -21.78 51.64
CA MET A 983 24.37 -22.42 52.60
C MET A 983 23.97 -23.83 52.14
N PHE A 984 23.80 -24.05 50.83
CA PHE A 984 23.38 -25.35 50.29
C PHE A 984 24.54 -26.28 49.92
N THR A 985 25.79 -25.82 49.98
CA THR A 985 26.99 -26.65 49.72
C THR A 985 27.68 -27.15 50.98
N ASN A 986 27.32 -26.66 52.17
CA ASN A 986 27.90 -27.08 53.44
C ASN A 986 26.86 -27.89 54.23
N ASP A 987 27.15 -29.16 54.50
CA ASP A 987 26.20 -30.11 55.11
C ASP A 987 25.88 -29.82 56.60
N ASP A 988 26.65 -28.95 57.27
CA ASP A 988 26.54 -28.63 58.71
C ASP A 988 25.93 -27.24 59.02
N VAL A 989 25.27 -26.59 58.05
CA VAL A 989 24.77 -25.21 58.21
C VAL A 989 23.31 -25.18 58.69
N ASP A 990 23.04 -24.43 59.76
CA ASP A 990 21.67 -24.09 60.19
C ASP A 990 21.01 -23.12 59.20
N ILE A 991 20.23 -23.69 58.27
CA ILE A 991 19.53 -22.98 57.19
C ILE A 991 18.60 -21.90 57.75
N ALA A 992 17.88 -22.18 58.84
CA ALA A 992 16.92 -21.23 59.40
C ALA A 992 17.63 -20.02 60.00
N ALA A 993 18.73 -20.27 60.73
CA ALA A 993 19.54 -19.21 61.32
C ALA A 993 20.25 -18.35 60.27
N VAL A 994 20.81 -18.96 59.21
CA VAL A 994 21.46 -18.22 58.10
C VAL A 994 20.43 -17.42 57.28
N ALA A 995 19.30 -18.02 56.94
CA ALA A 995 18.23 -17.34 56.21
C ALA A 995 17.65 -16.16 57.02
N GLY A 996 17.51 -16.32 58.34
CA GLY A 996 17.10 -15.25 59.25
C GLY A 996 18.08 -14.07 59.25
N ARG A 997 19.38 -14.35 59.44
CA ARG A 997 20.43 -13.32 59.39
C ARG A 997 20.49 -12.60 58.04
N LEU A 998 20.36 -13.33 56.93
CA LEU A 998 20.33 -12.72 55.60
C LEU A 998 19.09 -11.83 55.41
N LEU A 999 17.92 -12.25 55.90
CA LEU A 999 16.67 -11.49 55.80
C LEU A 999 16.73 -10.17 56.58
N GLU A 1000 17.46 -10.13 57.69
CA GLU A 1000 17.68 -8.92 58.49
C GLU A 1000 18.60 -7.92 57.79
N ASN A 1001 19.52 -8.40 56.96
CA ASN A 1001 20.55 -7.59 56.34
C ASN A 1001 20.27 -7.21 54.87
N VAL A 1002 19.21 -7.75 54.25
CA VAL A 1002 18.79 -7.43 52.88
C VAL A 1002 17.51 -6.58 52.89
N PRO A 1003 17.40 -5.55 52.05
CA PRO A 1003 16.19 -4.73 51.99
C PRO A 1003 14.96 -5.54 51.58
N LYS A 1004 13.89 -5.40 52.38
CA LYS A 1004 12.60 -6.11 52.16
C LYS A 1004 11.84 -5.61 50.92
N LYS A 1005 12.09 -4.38 50.49
CA LYS A 1005 11.54 -3.74 49.29
C LYS A 1005 12.59 -2.81 48.68
N LEU A 1006 12.58 -2.72 47.36
CA LEU A 1006 13.40 -1.77 46.59
C LEU A 1006 12.49 -0.81 45.84
N GLU A 1007 13.01 0.37 45.52
CA GLU A 1007 12.32 1.40 44.70
C GLU A 1007 11.83 0.81 43.37
N LYS A 1008 12.66 -0.04 42.75
CA LYS A 1008 12.26 -0.88 41.62
C LYS A 1008 12.67 -2.33 41.90
N GLN A 1009 11.69 -3.23 41.96
CA GLN A 1009 11.92 -4.66 42.22
C GLN A 1009 11.25 -5.52 41.15
N THR A 1010 11.93 -6.59 40.72
CA THR A 1010 11.30 -7.59 39.85
C THR A 1010 10.49 -8.58 40.65
N SER A 1011 9.56 -9.26 39.96
CA SER A 1011 8.85 -10.42 40.50
C SER A 1011 9.82 -11.48 41.05
N GLY A 1012 10.99 -11.66 40.42
CA GLY A 1012 12.06 -12.54 40.90
C GLY A 1012 12.58 -12.15 42.28
N PHE A 1013 12.98 -10.89 42.50
CA PHE A 1013 13.44 -10.42 43.81
C PHE A 1013 12.37 -10.57 44.89
N THR A 1014 11.12 -10.23 44.56
CA THR A 1014 9.98 -10.39 45.48
C THR A 1014 9.79 -11.85 45.89
N LYS A 1015 9.93 -12.79 44.95
CA LYS A 1015 9.86 -14.23 45.24
C LYS A 1015 11.05 -14.69 46.07
N MET A 1016 12.25 -14.18 45.81
CA MET A 1016 13.44 -14.50 46.60
C MET A 1016 13.26 -14.09 48.07
N ILE A 1017 12.82 -12.86 48.34
CA ILE A 1017 12.55 -12.39 49.73
C ILE A 1017 11.45 -13.23 50.40
N LYS A 1018 10.39 -13.62 49.68
CA LYS A 1018 9.34 -14.50 50.22
C LYS A 1018 9.89 -15.87 50.61
N TYR A 1019 10.73 -16.46 49.77
CA TYR A 1019 11.34 -17.75 50.04
C TYR A 1019 12.36 -17.68 51.18
N LEU A 1020 13.14 -16.60 51.24
CA LEU A 1020 14.05 -16.34 52.36
C LEU A 1020 13.30 -16.31 53.70
N LYS A 1021 12.13 -15.66 53.73
CA LYS A 1021 11.24 -15.65 54.90
C LYS A 1021 10.65 -17.02 55.24
N HIS A 1022 10.40 -17.85 54.22
CA HIS A 1022 9.94 -19.24 54.43
C HIS A 1022 11.04 -20.08 55.09
N LEU A 1023 12.28 -20.01 54.58
CA LEU A 1023 13.42 -20.73 55.15
C LEU A 1023 13.78 -20.24 56.55
N SER A 1024 13.74 -18.92 56.81
CA SER A 1024 14.02 -18.36 58.16
C SER A 1024 13.04 -18.84 59.23
N ASN A 1025 11.82 -19.24 58.83
CA ASN A 1025 10.80 -19.76 59.72
C ASN A 1025 10.89 -21.28 59.91
N GLY A 1026 11.98 -21.92 59.48
CA GLY A 1026 12.18 -23.38 59.55
C GLY A 1026 11.45 -24.15 58.45
N GLY A 1027 11.03 -23.48 57.38
CA GLY A 1027 10.39 -24.12 56.24
C GLY A 1027 11.36 -24.94 55.39
N GLU A 1028 10.88 -26.06 54.84
CA GLU A 1028 11.68 -26.91 53.95
C GLU A 1028 12.00 -26.25 52.60
N ARG A 1029 13.08 -26.69 51.96
CA ARG A 1029 13.50 -26.28 50.60
C ARG A 1029 12.45 -26.68 49.55
N ARG A 1030 12.18 -25.80 48.58
CA ARG A 1030 11.17 -25.97 47.52
C ARG A 1030 11.78 -25.79 46.13
N CYS A 1031 11.65 -26.81 45.29
CA CYS A 1031 12.17 -26.83 43.92
C CYS A 1031 11.67 -25.65 43.05
N MET A 1032 10.40 -25.24 43.19
CA MET A 1032 9.84 -24.10 42.43
C MET A 1032 10.44 -22.75 42.81
N ASP A 1033 10.83 -22.59 44.07
CA ASP A 1033 11.52 -21.38 44.52
C ASP A 1033 12.98 -21.43 44.08
N ASP A 1034 13.68 -22.57 44.22
CA ASP A 1034 15.06 -22.77 43.75
C ASP A 1034 15.21 -22.50 42.24
N LEU A 1035 14.19 -22.81 41.43
CA LEU A 1035 14.15 -22.48 40.01
C LEU A 1035 14.22 -20.97 39.75
N VAL A 1036 13.65 -20.14 40.62
CA VAL A 1036 13.73 -18.68 40.53
C VAL A 1036 15.18 -18.23 40.77
N TYR A 1037 15.88 -18.81 41.75
CA TYR A 1037 17.28 -18.51 42.05
C TYR A 1037 18.21 -18.98 40.94
N ALA A 1038 18.06 -20.22 40.48
CA ALA A 1038 18.82 -20.79 39.37
C ALA A 1038 18.64 -19.95 38.09
N SER A 1039 17.41 -19.49 37.81
CA SER A 1039 17.13 -18.61 36.66
C SER A 1039 17.70 -17.20 36.81
N VAL A 1040 17.80 -16.67 38.03
CA VAL A 1040 18.45 -15.38 38.29
C VAL A 1040 19.97 -15.53 38.14
N TYR A 1041 20.53 -16.62 38.65
CA TYR A 1041 21.92 -16.99 38.51
C TYR A 1041 22.33 -17.10 37.03
N THR A 1042 21.70 -17.98 36.24
CA THR A 1042 22.05 -18.18 34.82
C THR A 1042 21.93 -16.91 33.99
N LYS A 1043 20.97 -16.03 34.29
CA LYS A 1043 20.80 -14.77 33.56
C LYS A 1043 21.86 -13.71 33.87
N ARG A 1044 22.55 -13.81 35.01
CA ARG A 1044 23.35 -12.70 35.55
C ARG A 1044 24.80 -13.04 35.86
N SER A 1045 25.12 -14.29 36.20
CA SER A 1045 26.50 -14.73 36.40
C SER A 1045 27.29 -14.83 35.09
N ALA A 1046 26.61 -14.80 33.95
CA ALA A 1046 27.16 -15.11 32.63
C ALA A 1046 28.00 -16.40 32.66
N ALA A 1047 27.52 -17.41 33.41
CA ALA A 1047 28.17 -18.69 33.62
C ALA A 1047 28.50 -19.45 32.31
N PHE A 1048 27.86 -19.06 31.20
CA PHE A 1048 28.10 -19.65 29.88
C PHE A 1048 28.96 -18.77 28.97
N LYS A 1049 29.42 -17.59 29.41
CA LYS A 1049 30.14 -16.61 28.58
C LYS A 1049 31.37 -17.20 27.93
N GLU A 1050 32.27 -17.81 28.71
CA GLU A 1050 33.54 -18.35 28.20
C GLU A 1050 33.29 -19.43 27.15
N LEU A 1051 32.46 -20.43 27.47
CA LEU A 1051 32.08 -21.50 26.55
C LEU A 1051 31.39 -20.96 25.29
N LYS A 1052 30.45 -20.01 25.40
CA LYS A 1052 29.79 -19.38 24.25
C LYS A 1052 30.74 -18.55 23.40
N THR A 1053 31.78 -17.98 24.00
CA THR A 1053 32.81 -17.20 23.31
C THR A 1053 33.71 -18.14 22.51
N VAL A 1054 34.13 -19.25 23.12
CA VAL A 1054 34.91 -20.30 22.45
C VAL A 1054 34.13 -20.93 21.28
N VAL A 1055 32.82 -21.19 21.45
CA VAL A 1055 31.96 -21.65 20.33
C VAL A 1055 31.91 -20.59 19.23
N ALA A 1056 31.68 -19.32 19.57
CA ALA A 1056 31.61 -18.26 18.56
C ALA A 1056 32.94 -18.05 17.81
N GLU A 1057 34.08 -18.18 18.49
CA GLU A 1057 35.40 -18.14 17.86
C GLU A 1057 35.61 -19.33 16.92
N ALA A 1058 35.28 -20.54 17.37
CA ALA A 1058 35.34 -21.73 16.52
C ALA A 1058 34.41 -21.61 15.29
N CYS A 1059 33.24 -20.99 15.43
CA CYS A 1059 32.35 -20.69 14.30
C CYS A 1059 32.93 -19.62 13.35
N ARG A 1060 33.64 -18.59 13.85
CA ARG A 1060 34.32 -17.60 12.99
C ARG A 1060 35.48 -18.23 12.21
N GLU A 1061 36.23 -19.10 12.87
CA GLU A 1061 37.34 -19.86 12.29
C GLU A 1061 36.88 -21.02 11.38
N ARG A 1062 35.56 -21.26 11.27
CA ARG A 1062 34.94 -22.40 10.57
C ARG A 1062 35.45 -23.77 11.07
N ASN A 1063 35.90 -23.85 12.32
CA ASN A 1063 36.32 -25.09 12.95
C ASN A 1063 35.09 -25.77 13.60
N TRP A 1064 34.34 -26.51 12.79
CA TRP A 1064 33.03 -27.04 13.17
C TRP A 1064 33.09 -28.12 14.25
N ASP A 1065 34.13 -28.96 14.24
CA ASP A 1065 34.30 -30.01 15.27
C ASP A 1065 34.55 -29.39 16.65
N LYS A 1066 35.43 -28.39 16.72
CA LYS A 1066 35.67 -27.61 17.93
C LYS A 1066 34.41 -26.89 18.39
N ALA A 1067 33.62 -26.33 17.48
CA ALA A 1067 32.35 -25.69 17.81
C ALA A 1067 31.34 -26.69 18.39
N LYS A 1068 31.19 -27.89 17.79
CA LYS A 1068 30.27 -28.94 18.28
C LYS A 1068 30.67 -29.48 19.65
N ILE A 1069 31.95 -29.74 19.89
CA ILE A 1069 32.47 -30.18 21.20
C ILE A 1069 32.14 -29.14 22.28
N ASN A 1070 32.35 -27.85 22.00
CA ASN A 1070 32.08 -26.79 22.96
C ASN A 1070 30.56 -26.53 23.14
N CYS A 1071 29.73 -26.79 22.12
CA CYS A 1071 28.26 -26.81 22.29
C CYS A 1071 27.80 -27.96 23.21
N GLN A 1072 28.46 -29.12 23.16
CA GLN A 1072 28.18 -30.20 24.10
C GLN A 1072 28.59 -29.81 25.53
N ALA A 1073 29.76 -29.19 25.70
CA ALA A 1073 30.20 -28.67 27.00
C ALA A 1073 29.24 -27.60 27.58
N LEU A 1074 28.58 -26.79 26.74
CA LEU A 1074 27.51 -25.87 27.17
C LEU A 1074 26.30 -26.64 27.73
N THR A 1075 25.91 -27.73 27.07
CA THR A 1075 24.80 -28.60 27.51
C THR A 1075 25.13 -29.28 28.84
N ASP A 1076 26.36 -29.74 29.00
CA ASP A 1076 26.82 -30.39 30.22
C ASP A 1076 26.88 -29.39 31.39
N LYS A 1077 27.36 -28.16 31.14
CA LYS A 1077 27.33 -27.06 32.11
C LYS A 1077 25.90 -26.68 32.54
N HIS A 1078 24.94 -26.74 31.61
CA HIS A 1078 23.52 -26.50 31.91
C HIS A 1078 22.95 -27.57 32.84
N LYS A 1079 23.25 -28.85 32.60
CA LYS A 1079 22.88 -29.96 33.48
C LYS A 1079 23.55 -29.88 34.85
N GLU A 1080 24.83 -29.50 34.90
CA GLU A 1080 25.58 -29.29 36.14
C GLU A 1080 24.89 -28.23 37.02
N ILE A 1081 24.56 -27.06 36.44
CA ILE A 1081 23.88 -25.97 37.16
C ILE A 1081 22.48 -26.41 37.61
N ALA A 1082 21.74 -27.12 36.77
CA ALA A 1082 20.41 -27.63 37.13
C ALA A 1082 20.47 -28.62 38.31
N SER A 1083 21.43 -29.54 38.28
CA SER A 1083 21.69 -30.50 39.36
C SER A 1083 22.06 -29.80 40.67
N PHE A 1084 22.95 -28.80 40.62
CA PHE A 1084 23.35 -28.01 41.78
C PHE A 1084 22.15 -27.36 42.50
N TRP A 1085 21.23 -26.77 41.73
CA TRP A 1085 20.03 -26.14 42.28
C TRP A 1085 18.88 -27.11 42.57
N GLN A 1086 19.05 -28.42 42.34
CA GLN A 1086 18.00 -29.45 42.46
C GLN A 1086 16.76 -29.14 41.61
N VAL A 1087 16.98 -28.63 40.39
CA VAL A 1087 15.92 -28.32 39.42
C VAL A 1087 16.05 -29.19 38.18
N GLU A 1088 14.92 -29.51 37.55
CA GLU A 1088 14.95 -30.22 36.26
C GLU A 1088 15.63 -29.35 35.18
N PRO A 1089 16.60 -29.88 34.41
CA PRO A 1089 17.31 -29.14 33.38
C PRO A 1089 16.38 -28.43 32.38
N ASP A 1090 15.31 -29.09 31.94
CA ASP A 1090 14.35 -28.54 30.96
C ASP A 1090 13.59 -27.31 31.47
N LYS A 1091 13.45 -27.17 32.80
CA LYS A 1091 12.80 -26.00 33.42
C LYS A 1091 13.77 -24.83 33.57
N LEU A 1092 15.09 -25.07 33.60
CA LEU A 1092 16.11 -24.05 33.76
C LEU A 1092 16.34 -23.27 32.46
N LYS A 1093 15.82 -22.04 32.42
CA LYS A 1093 15.93 -21.18 31.23
C LYS A 1093 17.31 -20.54 31.12
N VAL A 1094 18.02 -20.84 30.05
CA VAL A 1094 19.28 -20.21 29.64
C VAL A 1094 19.07 -19.47 28.32
N GLN A 1095 19.66 -18.29 28.18
CA GLN A 1095 19.53 -17.50 26.97
C GLN A 1095 20.11 -18.25 25.76
N ASN A 1096 19.33 -18.31 24.68
CA ASN A 1096 19.76 -18.82 23.37
C ASN A 1096 20.30 -20.26 23.35
N LEU A 1097 20.14 -21.04 24.44
CA LEU A 1097 20.69 -22.39 24.56
C LEU A 1097 20.16 -23.34 23.47
N HIS A 1098 18.91 -23.15 23.05
CA HIS A 1098 18.29 -23.91 21.96
C HIS A 1098 19.09 -23.86 20.65
N THR A 1099 19.64 -22.70 20.28
CA THR A 1099 20.45 -22.55 19.07
C THR A 1099 21.76 -23.32 19.14
N TYR A 1100 22.35 -23.45 20.33
CA TYR A 1100 23.54 -24.29 20.53
C TYR A 1100 23.20 -25.78 20.42
N HIS A 1101 22.03 -26.22 20.90
CA HIS A 1101 21.53 -27.59 20.67
C HIS A 1101 21.26 -27.87 19.18
N GLU A 1102 20.63 -26.92 18.47
CA GLU A 1102 20.40 -27.01 17.02
C GLU A 1102 21.72 -27.16 16.26
N PHE A 1103 22.77 -26.45 16.67
CA PHE A 1103 24.09 -26.52 16.04
C PHE A 1103 24.79 -27.88 16.21
N VAL A 1104 24.60 -28.57 17.35
CA VAL A 1104 25.16 -29.92 17.57
C VAL A 1104 24.64 -30.89 16.52
N GLY A 1105 23.33 -30.83 16.23
CA GLY A 1105 22.67 -31.66 15.21
C GLY A 1105 22.78 -31.14 13.78
N ALA A 1106 23.38 -29.96 13.55
CA ALA A 1106 23.45 -29.36 12.23
C ALA A 1106 24.47 -30.08 11.33
N ASN A 1107 24.11 -30.27 10.06
CA ASN A 1107 25.05 -30.70 9.03
C ASN A 1107 25.87 -29.48 8.56
N VAL A 1108 27.18 -29.57 8.79
CA VAL A 1108 28.18 -28.53 8.57
C VAL A 1108 29.15 -28.89 7.45
N SER A 1109 28.87 -29.97 6.71
CA SER A 1109 29.68 -30.40 5.56
C SER A 1109 29.66 -29.33 4.46
N GLU A 1110 30.81 -29.12 3.82
CA GLU A 1110 30.87 -28.28 2.60
C GLU A 1110 30.08 -28.91 1.45
N ASP A 1111 29.77 -30.20 1.52
CA ASP A 1111 28.95 -30.94 0.55
C ASP A 1111 27.45 -30.93 0.89
N ALA A 1112 27.04 -30.24 1.96
CA ALA A 1112 25.62 -30.12 2.30
C ALA A 1112 24.84 -29.32 1.25
N ASP A 1113 23.56 -29.62 1.08
CA ASP A 1113 22.67 -28.90 0.18
C ASP A 1113 22.53 -27.41 0.59
N GLN A 1114 22.11 -26.59 -0.35
CA GLN A 1114 22.06 -25.13 -0.17
C GLN A 1114 21.07 -24.70 0.92
N GLU A 1115 19.98 -25.44 1.13
CA GLU A 1115 19.00 -25.16 2.19
C GLU A 1115 19.62 -25.42 3.56
N THR A 1116 20.29 -26.55 3.72
CA THR A 1116 21.06 -26.92 4.91
C THR A 1116 22.18 -25.91 5.16
N LYS A 1117 22.90 -25.44 4.14
CA LYS A 1117 23.91 -24.38 4.27
C LYS A 1117 23.32 -23.05 4.72
N VAL A 1118 22.15 -22.64 4.20
CA VAL A 1118 21.46 -21.42 4.64
C VAL A 1118 20.96 -21.55 6.09
N LYS A 1119 20.42 -22.71 6.46
CA LYS A 1119 19.98 -23.01 7.83
C LYS A 1119 21.15 -23.00 8.80
N THR A 1120 22.25 -23.67 8.45
CA THR A 1120 23.50 -23.67 9.22
C THR A 1120 24.09 -22.26 9.32
N ARG A 1121 24.09 -21.46 8.25
CA ARG A 1121 24.53 -20.05 8.29
C ARG A 1121 23.68 -19.21 9.24
N LYS A 1122 22.35 -19.39 9.25
CA LYS A 1122 21.45 -18.70 10.20
C LYS A 1122 21.73 -19.11 11.65
N ILE A 1123 21.95 -20.40 11.90
CA ILE A 1123 22.31 -20.91 13.24
C ILE A 1123 23.64 -20.31 13.69
N VAL A 1124 24.66 -20.32 12.83
CA VAL A 1124 25.97 -19.71 13.09
C VAL A 1124 25.83 -18.22 13.37
N GLN A 1125 25.06 -17.47 12.57
CA GLN A 1125 24.85 -16.04 12.80
C GLN A 1125 24.21 -15.77 14.17
N ARG A 1126 23.20 -16.56 14.57
CA ARG A 1126 22.59 -16.44 15.91
C ARG A 1126 23.56 -16.75 17.06
N ILE A 1127 24.54 -17.63 16.86
CA ILE A 1127 25.64 -17.88 17.80
C ILE A 1127 26.60 -16.69 17.83
N LEU A 1128 26.89 -16.09 16.66
CA LEU A 1128 27.73 -14.89 16.53
C LEU A 1128 27.09 -13.63 17.15
N ASP A 1129 25.77 -13.57 17.21
CA ASP A 1129 25.03 -12.43 17.77
C ASP A 1129 24.60 -12.65 19.24
N ASP A 1130 25.02 -13.75 19.90
CA ASP A 1130 24.63 -14.00 21.29
C ASP A 1130 25.20 -12.94 22.25
N ALA A 1131 24.30 -12.12 22.80
CA ALA A 1131 24.61 -11.03 23.72
C ALA A 1131 25.25 -11.49 25.05
N GLU A 1132 25.19 -12.77 25.43
CA GLU A 1132 25.86 -13.25 26.65
C GLU A 1132 27.39 -13.19 26.57
N LYS A 1133 27.96 -13.21 25.35
CA LYS A 1133 29.41 -13.12 25.11
C LYS A 1133 30.00 -11.76 25.48
N THR A 1134 29.20 -10.71 25.38
CA THR A 1134 29.62 -9.33 25.71
C THR A 1134 29.22 -8.92 27.13
N ARG A 1135 28.58 -9.81 27.90
CA ARG A 1135 28.22 -9.53 29.29
C ARG A 1135 29.45 -9.47 30.19
N VAL A 1136 29.38 -8.62 31.21
CA VAL A 1136 30.31 -8.66 32.34
C VAL A 1136 29.75 -9.69 33.35
N PRO A 1137 30.43 -10.84 33.57
CA PRO A 1137 29.95 -11.88 34.47
C PRO A 1137 29.91 -11.37 35.90
N TRP A 1138 28.85 -11.70 36.62
CA TRP A 1138 28.82 -11.54 38.05
C TRP A 1138 29.35 -12.84 38.70
N GLN A 1139 30.43 -12.73 39.46
CA GLN A 1139 31.07 -13.86 40.12
C GLN A 1139 30.31 -14.29 41.39
N VAL A 1140 30.04 -15.58 41.46
CA VAL A 1140 29.34 -16.33 42.52
C VAL A 1140 30.17 -17.63 42.68
N GLY A 1141 30.54 -17.98 43.91
CA GLY A 1141 31.43 -19.11 44.22
C GLY A 1141 32.87 -18.72 44.63
N LYS A 1142 33.71 -19.73 44.92
CA LYS A 1142 35.05 -19.60 45.54
C LYS A 1142 36.15 -18.94 44.67
N ASN A 1143 35.89 -18.63 43.39
CA ASN A 1143 36.89 -18.17 42.43
C ASN A 1143 36.87 -16.64 42.16
N ALA A 1144 36.36 -15.85 43.11
CA ALA A 1144 36.09 -14.42 42.91
C ALA A 1144 37.35 -13.51 42.80
N GLU A 1145 38.55 -14.02 43.09
CA GLU A 1145 39.75 -13.17 43.25
C GLU A 1145 40.53 -12.86 41.96
N LYS A 1146 40.20 -13.49 40.81
CA LYS A 1146 41.11 -13.50 39.64
C LYS A 1146 40.89 -12.47 38.52
N ASN A 1147 39.76 -11.75 38.43
CA ASN A 1147 39.40 -11.03 37.17
C ASN A 1147 38.77 -9.62 37.34
N SER A 1148 39.42 -8.71 38.07
CA SER A 1148 39.22 -7.25 37.97
C SER A 1148 37.77 -6.72 38.03
N ILE A 1149 36.93 -7.31 38.90
CA ILE A 1149 35.59 -6.81 39.28
C ILE A 1149 35.56 -6.69 40.81
N GLU A 1150 34.82 -5.72 41.35
CA GLU A 1150 34.69 -5.47 42.79
C GLU A 1150 34.39 -6.78 43.58
N PRO A 1151 35.24 -7.14 44.57
CA PRO A 1151 35.04 -8.34 45.39
C PRO A 1151 33.78 -8.22 46.24
N LEU A 1152 33.13 -9.36 46.52
CA LEU A 1152 32.06 -9.43 47.50
C LEU A 1152 32.62 -9.11 48.89
N ASP A 1153 31.82 -8.47 49.75
CA ASP A 1153 32.17 -8.27 51.16
C ASP A 1153 32.18 -9.64 51.88
N GLU A 1154 33.34 -10.29 51.89
CA GLU A 1154 33.54 -11.60 52.53
C GLU A 1154 33.32 -11.52 54.04
N ALA A 1155 33.56 -10.36 54.67
CA ALA A 1155 33.26 -10.15 56.09
C ALA A 1155 31.74 -10.15 56.34
N PHE A 1156 30.95 -9.56 55.44
CA PHE A 1156 29.50 -9.65 55.46
C PHE A 1156 29.00 -11.09 55.20
N LEU A 1157 29.58 -11.80 54.25
CA LEU A 1157 29.22 -13.19 53.97
C LEU A 1157 29.53 -14.12 55.15
N GLU A 1158 30.68 -13.95 55.79
CA GLU A 1158 31.07 -14.68 57.00
C GLU A 1158 30.17 -14.36 58.19
N LEU A 1159 29.79 -13.08 58.36
CA LEU A 1159 28.81 -12.65 59.36
C LEU A 1159 27.45 -13.33 59.15
N VAL A 1160 26.95 -13.38 57.92
CA VAL A 1160 25.65 -14.00 57.62
C VAL A 1160 25.72 -15.53 57.78
N LEU A 1161 26.80 -16.18 57.35
CA LEU A 1161 26.95 -17.63 57.43
C LEU A 1161 27.22 -18.12 58.86
N THR A 1162 28.07 -17.44 59.63
CA THR A 1162 28.56 -17.92 60.94
C THR A 1162 28.02 -17.15 62.15
N GLY A 1163 27.50 -15.93 61.95
CA GLY A 1163 27.07 -15.04 63.03
C GLY A 1163 28.22 -14.31 63.75
N LYS A 1164 29.48 -14.50 63.35
CA LYS A 1164 30.66 -13.85 63.95
C LYS A 1164 31.07 -12.65 63.11
N LYS A 1165 31.25 -11.49 63.76
CA LYS A 1165 31.65 -10.24 63.13
C LYS A 1165 33.19 -10.16 63.08
N PRO A 1166 33.82 -9.95 61.91
CA PRO A 1166 35.20 -9.49 61.85
C PRO A 1166 35.26 -8.03 62.33
N ASP A 1167 36.35 -7.63 63.01
CA ASP A 1167 36.51 -6.27 63.55
C ASP A 1167 36.47 -5.23 62.41
N ALA A 1168 35.51 -4.32 62.49
CA ALA A 1168 35.16 -3.38 61.42
C ALA A 1168 36.00 -2.10 61.43
N VAL A 1169 36.39 -1.63 60.24
CA VAL A 1169 36.75 -0.23 59.99
C VAL A 1169 35.49 0.50 59.51
N GLU A 1170 35.14 1.59 60.20
CA GLU A 1170 33.99 2.44 59.91
C GLU A 1170 34.15 3.22 58.60
N GLU A 1171 33.09 3.29 57.78
CA GLU A 1171 32.83 4.48 56.96
C GLU A 1171 31.37 4.91 57.04
N LYS A 1172 31.19 6.20 57.36
CA LYS A 1172 29.92 6.91 57.51
C LYS A 1172 29.31 7.20 56.14
N ILE A 1173 28.04 6.85 55.93
CA ILE A 1173 27.21 7.53 54.93
C ILE A 1173 25.88 7.95 55.56
N SER A 1174 25.63 9.26 55.45
CA SER A 1174 24.47 10.02 55.90
C SER A 1174 23.19 9.61 55.16
N ARG A 1175 22.11 9.40 55.92
CA ARG A 1175 20.73 9.34 55.41
C ARG A 1175 20.09 10.73 55.51
N ALA A 1176 19.82 11.36 54.37
CA ALA A 1176 18.81 12.40 54.26
C ALA A 1176 17.51 11.76 53.78
N ILE A 1177 16.48 11.79 54.63
CA ILE A 1177 15.11 11.45 54.30
C ILE A 1177 14.47 12.72 53.73
N ILE A 1178 14.05 12.69 52.46
CA ILE A 1178 13.11 13.68 51.92
C ILE A 1178 11.84 12.91 51.60
N GLY A 1179 10.79 13.15 52.40
CA GLY A 1179 9.44 12.70 52.06
C GLY A 1179 8.90 13.50 50.88
N PRO A 1180 8.01 12.93 50.05
CA PRO A 1180 7.38 13.69 48.99
C PRO A 1180 6.47 14.75 49.61
N ALA A 1181 6.76 16.00 49.28
CA ALA A 1181 5.96 17.16 49.64
C ALA A 1181 4.61 17.15 48.90
N VAL A 1182 3.62 17.68 49.60
CA VAL A 1182 2.29 18.05 49.12
C VAL A 1182 2.43 19.02 47.94
N ALA A 1183 1.57 18.86 46.94
CA ALA A 1183 1.57 19.67 45.73
C ALA A 1183 1.12 21.11 46.02
N ASP A 1184 2.04 22.07 45.86
CA ASP A 1184 1.70 23.48 45.70
C ASP A 1184 1.47 23.83 44.22
N GLU A 1185 0.56 24.77 44.01
CA GLU A 1185 0.30 25.46 42.75
C GLU A 1185 1.50 26.35 42.37
N GLY A 1186 1.91 26.30 41.10
CA GLY A 1186 2.92 27.18 40.52
C GLY A 1186 4.31 26.54 40.40
N ASP A 1187 4.73 26.24 39.17
CA ASP A 1187 5.63 27.13 38.40
C ASP A 1187 6.04 26.39 37.12
N PHE A 1188 5.53 26.80 35.96
CA PHE A 1188 5.92 26.19 34.68
C PHE A 1188 7.37 26.51 34.32
N SER A 1189 7.94 27.54 34.96
CA SER A 1189 9.37 27.90 34.98
C SER A 1189 10.32 26.72 35.28
N GLN A 1190 9.89 25.73 36.07
CA GLN A 1190 10.72 24.53 36.35
C GLN A 1190 10.99 23.66 35.10
N PHE A 1191 10.25 23.89 34.02
CA PHE A 1191 10.43 23.22 32.73
C PHE A 1191 11.14 24.11 31.70
N GLU A 1192 11.68 25.26 32.12
CA GLU A 1192 12.51 26.13 31.29
C GLU A 1192 13.70 25.33 30.72
N GLY A 1193 13.80 25.31 29.39
CA GLY A 1193 14.76 24.49 28.64
C GLY A 1193 14.23 23.13 28.15
N ALA A 1194 13.18 22.57 28.75
CA ALA A 1194 12.54 21.33 28.26
C ALA A 1194 11.32 21.58 27.36
N VAL A 1195 10.71 22.76 27.48
CA VAL A 1195 9.52 23.19 26.74
C VAL A 1195 9.76 24.59 26.16
N LEU A 1196 9.15 24.92 25.03
CA LEU A 1196 9.33 26.22 24.36
C LEU A 1196 9.00 27.40 25.29
N PRO A 1197 9.84 28.45 25.36
CA PRO A 1197 9.61 29.60 26.24
C PRO A 1197 8.26 30.29 26.07
N ASN A 1198 7.78 30.39 24.82
CA ASN A 1198 6.47 30.98 24.52
C ASN A 1198 5.32 30.16 25.10
N PHE A 1199 5.47 28.83 25.19
CA PHE A 1199 4.45 27.97 25.80
C PHE A 1199 4.42 28.15 27.33
N ILE A 1200 5.59 28.23 27.99
CA ILE A 1200 5.69 28.52 29.43
C ILE A 1200 5.04 29.87 29.75
N SER A 1201 5.41 30.92 29.02
CA SER A 1201 4.83 32.26 29.19
C SER A 1201 3.31 32.30 28.96
N THR A 1202 2.78 31.41 28.10
CA THR A 1202 1.34 31.28 27.89
C THR A 1202 0.67 30.57 29.06
N MET A 1203 1.24 29.46 29.55
CA MET A 1203 0.67 28.66 30.65
C MET A 1203 0.75 29.35 32.02
N GLU A 1204 1.65 30.31 32.19
CA GLU A 1204 1.79 31.13 33.41
C GLU A 1204 0.74 32.25 33.50
N LYS A 1205 0.14 32.67 32.39
CA LYS A 1205 -1.00 33.61 32.39
C LYS A 1205 -2.26 32.92 32.83
N ASP A 1206 -3.21 33.65 33.43
CA ASP A 1206 -4.56 33.13 33.64
C ASP A 1206 -5.22 32.84 32.29
N LEU A 1207 -5.49 31.55 32.06
CA LEU A 1207 -6.06 31.07 30.82
C LEU A 1207 -7.58 31.16 30.90
N SER A 1208 -8.18 31.93 30.01
CA SER A 1208 -9.61 31.86 29.77
C SER A 1208 -9.97 30.55 29.08
N THR A 1209 -11.26 30.22 29.07
CA THR A 1209 -11.77 29.06 28.34
C THR A 1209 -11.51 29.16 26.83
N GLN A 1210 -11.45 30.39 26.30
CA GLN A 1210 -11.13 30.63 24.89
C GLN A 1210 -9.65 30.34 24.61
N ASP A 1211 -8.75 30.77 25.50
CA ASP A 1211 -7.32 30.50 25.38
C ASP A 1211 -7.05 28.98 25.34
N VAL A 1212 -7.74 28.20 26.18
CA VAL A 1212 -7.63 26.73 26.15
C VAL A 1212 -8.09 26.15 24.81
N CYS A 1213 -9.21 26.61 24.28
CA CYS A 1213 -9.73 26.17 22.98
C CYS A 1213 -8.74 26.50 21.84
N ASP A 1214 -8.16 27.69 21.85
CA ASP A 1214 -7.16 28.14 20.87
C ASP A 1214 -5.85 27.34 20.98
N ILE A 1215 -5.40 27.04 22.20
CA ILE A 1215 -4.22 26.19 22.47
C ILE A 1215 -4.44 24.76 21.96
N LEU A 1216 -5.62 24.18 22.21
CA LEU A 1216 -5.97 22.84 21.77
C LEU A 1216 -6.35 22.77 20.28
N ASN A 1217 -6.56 23.91 19.64
CA ASN A 1217 -7.08 24.03 18.28
C ASN A 1217 -8.44 23.33 18.11
N VAL A 1218 -9.32 23.46 19.10
CA VAL A 1218 -10.70 22.95 19.11
C VAL A 1218 -11.64 24.15 19.21
N PRO A 1219 -12.61 24.33 18.29
CA PRO A 1219 -13.55 25.44 18.38
C PRO A 1219 -14.35 25.42 19.68
N THR A 1220 -14.62 26.61 20.22
CA THR A 1220 -15.34 26.79 21.49
C THR A 1220 -16.71 26.12 21.50
N THR A 1221 -17.44 26.17 20.37
CA THR A 1221 -18.74 25.49 20.21
C THR A 1221 -18.60 23.97 20.32
N SER A 1222 -17.62 23.39 19.62
CA SER A 1222 -17.37 21.96 19.63
C SER A 1222 -16.88 21.47 21.01
N MET A 1223 -16.00 22.23 21.67
CA MET A 1223 -15.55 21.91 23.03
C MET A 1223 -16.72 21.91 24.03
N ARG A 1224 -17.63 22.90 23.95
CA ARG A 1224 -18.84 22.92 24.81
C ARG A 1224 -19.72 21.69 24.60
N VAL A 1225 -19.91 21.27 23.34
CA VAL A 1225 -20.69 20.07 23.02
C VAL A 1225 -20.00 18.81 23.57
N PHE A 1226 -18.68 18.71 23.46
CA PHE A 1226 -17.92 17.56 23.95
C PHE A 1226 -17.97 17.48 25.48
N ILE A 1227 -17.76 18.60 26.17
CA ILE A 1227 -17.86 18.67 27.63
C ILE A 1227 -19.26 18.25 28.08
N LYS A 1228 -20.30 18.81 27.46
CA LYS A 1228 -21.69 18.45 27.77
C LYS A 1228 -21.98 16.96 27.56
N ALA A 1229 -21.35 16.32 26.55
CA ALA A 1229 -21.51 14.89 26.31
C ALA A 1229 -20.73 14.02 27.30
N LEU A 1230 -19.51 14.40 27.66
CA LEU A 1230 -18.60 13.61 28.50
C LEU A 1230 -18.85 13.81 30.01
N ASN A 1231 -19.10 15.05 30.44
CA ASN A 1231 -19.48 15.40 31.80
C ASN A 1231 -20.45 16.61 31.79
N PRO A 1232 -21.77 16.38 31.74
CA PRO A 1232 -22.78 17.44 31.75
C PRO A 1232 -22.72 18.38 32.96
N GLY A 1233 -22.14 17.94 34.08
CA GLY A 1233 -22.01 18.72 35.32
C GLY A 1233 -20.72 19.51 35.44
N PHE A 1234 -19.87 19.53 34.39
CA PHE A 1234 -18.63 20.29 34.39
C PHE A 1234 -18.92 21.80 34.16
N GLU A 1235 -18.41 22.64 35.05
CA GLU A 1235 -18.54 24.10 34.92
C GLU A 1235 -17.59 24.63 33.84
N TRP A 1236 -18.13 25.33 32.84
CA TRP A 1236 -17.35 25.79 31.67
C TRP A 1236 -16.15 26.65 32.05
N ASP A 1237 -16.31 27.52 33.05
CA ASP A 1237 -15.29 28.48 33.48
C ASP A 1237 -14.10 27.80 34.18
N ASP A 1238 -14.27 26.57 34.70
CA ASP A 1238 -13.20 25.80 35.34
C ASP A 1238 -12.20 25.20 34.33
N LEU A 1239 -12.52 25.21 33.03
CA LEU A 1239 -11.69 24.61 31.98
C LEU A 1239 -10.26 25.17 31.96
N GLY A 1240 -10.11 26.48 32.18
CA GLY A 1240 -8.80 27.16 32.23
C GLY A 1240 -7.89 26.61 33.32
N GLN A 1241 -8.41 26.54 34.55
CA GLN A 1241 -7.66 26.06 35.71
C GLN A 1241 -7.37 24.55 35.59
N GLN A 1242 -8.37 23.75 35.21
CA GLN A 1242 -8.18 22.30 35.07
C GLN A 1242 -7.19 21.96 33.95
N PHE A 1243 -7.20 22.71 32.85
CA PHE A 1243 -6.23 22.54 31.77
C PHE A 1243 -4.79 22.76 32.26
N LYS A 1244 -4.54 23.82 33.04
CA LYS A 1244 -3.23 24.05 33.66
C LYS A 1244 -2.80 22.89 34.55
N ILE A 1245 -3.69 22.40 35.42
CA ILE A 1245 -3.41 21.27 36.33
C ILE A 1245 -3.05 20.01 35.54
N VAL A 1246 -3.80 19.70 34.49
CA VAL A 1246 -3.56 18.51 33.65
C VAL A 1246 -2.24 18.63 32.88
N VAL A 1247 -1.98 19.77 32.24
CA VAL A 1247 -0.72 19.99 31.50
C VAL A 1247 0.47 19.91 32.45
N LEU A 1248 0.39 20.53 33.63
CA LEU A 1248 1.44 20.45 34.64
C LEU A 1248 1.68 19.00 35.10
N GLY A 1249 0.59 18.24 35.32
CA GLY A 1249 0.67 16.81 35.66
C GLY A 1249 1.33 15.97 34.56
N LEU A 1250 1.05 16.24 33.29
CA LEU A 1250 1.63 15.55 32.14
C LEU A 1250 3.10 15.95 31.86
N LEU A 1251 3.50 17.17 32.24
CA LEU A 1251 4.91 17.58 32.21
C LEU A 1251 5.72 16.92 33.33
N ARG A 1252 5.11 16.71 34.50
CA ARG A 1252 5.70 15.99 35.65
C ARG A 1252 5.82 14.47 35.40
N ASP A 1253 4.79 13.82 34.85
CA ASP A 1253 4.83 12.39 34.50
C ASP A 1253 4.90 12.20 32.98
N ARG A 1254 6.14 12.04 32.48
CA ARG A 1254 6.41 11.88 31.04
C ARG A 1254 6.22 10.44 30.54
N THR A 1255 6.19 9.46 31.44
CA THR A 1255 6.33 8.03 31.08
C THR A 1255 5.02 7.30 30.81
N ASN A 1256 3.91 7.76 31.37
CA ASN A 1256 2.58 7.11 31.26
C ASN A 1256 1.49 8.07 30.78
N ARG A 1257 1.84 8.97 29.85
CA ARG A 1257 0.97 10.08 29.43
C ARG A 1257 -0.36 9.61 28.80
N VAL A 1258 -0.33 8.55 28.00
CA VAL A 1258 -1.54 8.00 27.35
C VAL A 1258 -2.41 7.27 28.37
N GLU A 1259 -1.78 6.49 29.25
CA GLU A 1259 -2.43 5.74 30.32
C GLU A 1259 -3.03 6.67 31.39
N SER A 1260 -2.54 7.91 31.49
CA SER A 1260 -3.04 8.92 32.44
C SER A 1260 -4.41 9.51 32.11
N ARG A 1261 -4.99 9.18 30.95
CA ARG A 1261 -6.34 9.60 30.49
C ARG A 1261 -6.59 11.10 30.73
N PRO A 1262 -5.79 11.98 30.10
CA PRO A 1262 -5.80 13.40 30.42
C PRO A 1262 -7.13 14.11 30.19
N ALA A 1263 -7.96 13.68 29.24
CA ALA A 1263 -9.32 14.20 29.05
C ALA A 1263 -10.23 13.88 30.25
N SER A 1264 -10.12 12.67 30.82
CA SER A 1264 -10.85 12.30 32.03
C SER A 1264 -10.44 13.16 33.23
N ARG A 1265 -9.15 13.49 33.35
CA ARG A 1265 -8.66 14.40 34.40
C ARG A 1265 -9.10 15.85 34.16
N LEU A 1266 -9.05 16.30 32.91
CA LEU A 1266 -9.43 17.67 32.52
C LEU A 1266 -10.90 17.95 32.85
N LEU A 1267 -11.76 16.97 32.57
CA LEU A 1267 -13.21 17.10 32.73
C LEU A 1267 -13.74 16.45 34.00
N GLN A 1268 -12.86 16.00 34.90
CA GLN A 1268 -13.21 15.34 36.17
C GLN A 1268 -14.20 14.17 36.00
N MET A 1269 -13.99 13.36 34.96
CA MET A 1269 -14.80 12.17 34.68
C MET A 1269 -14.47 11.05 35.68
N GLN A 1270 -15.50 10.35 36.15
CA GLN A 1270 -15.36 9.22 37.08
C GLN A 1270 -14.82 7.94 36.44
#